data_AF-A0A2E0F322-F1
#
_entry.id   AF-A0A2E0F322-F1
#
_cell.length_a   1.000
_cell.length_b   1.000
_cell.length_c   1.000
_cell.angle_alpha   90.00
_cell.angle_beta   90.00
_cell.angle_gamma   90.00
#
_symmetry.space_group_name_H-M   'P 1'
#
loop_
_entity.id
_entity.type
_entity.pdbx_description
1 polymer ?
#
loop_
_entity_poly.entity_id
_entity_poly.type
_entity_poly.pdbx_seq_one_letter_code
_entity_poly.pdbx_strand_id
1 'polypeptide(L)'
;MDEIALLRICQHNLGAVNWRTFDVLYRSRKHMRRIGHAIVLTLLMLSSGCLGLLDGGEETVADPVEVPLEITLDKPLPYAYDQRIVLGGQCNCDQVGGIIIASIANGAVQGAVHTEESGRFSVDFGVLPSGTYNIQVTLTSEGGITETIYASATVSPAPEDPVAVSPFPPVIYAESGESTIARVKITHASVISCSGIWEDEMERRLIVTISGEYGSVELDVFDYSFNGTFTITCGLYEITTATADVYVFIFSEENPDLDGDGIPDEFDRCPESSIAFNSDSTNDIDGDGCHDTSEDIDDDDDGRPDSSDRCGRGLIGWDSYNTSLDHDGDGCQDASEDLDDDDDTIPDLTDNCPFSVAGWFSTGASDYDRDGCHDLTNDPDDDNDGALDINDDCPKGVIGWERTNETDFDMDGCRDFDEDGDDDADMVPDMDDWCNRTIIGSVVNEFGCAAYEWDEDGDGIMDDSDQCAGTPTGLEVNALGCADLDSDGVFANVDQCPNSNQHPRWTVDSDGCNLLQIPLDWNTGPYSTERFGTVGDFTVQTKSGNWVMSRDWDGESTYLFIFNQDSSSYMSSLWSQNVGRLLNQVPENGHVFFGSFDSDYRSDIDAMNARVNSYRNGLSEADKAWVDTHVHYINQQAGGIGGSLGNVIGDWSTFYYGIDRFQQWREIGSLSNWAGTHGVQYRFDYIGKMSQQFNAEFPIEMRRHDPSVTVVDIMVNHRHNGGWGGGHSSTSNGVFPNASVMQQFNTMELYMHHGCSEHRDRYQKSDGSFGGCHEWDYSQYMQICDEVNNTSTCTTEFGYWITTYGREGRWLTDISPRLFELQEGGERMFRYRGANGGWLNVSVYLSNWDDDGLRPTGGELAFNGGSFRGQYNNESQYKRLHDLQIPEGTEKVEIYAVITGHGFGKDNANCAEFCNHEHRYSMNGFVTQEDHPMAGNSTVSSDSEGCAKEMGNGANANQLGSWPFGRAGWCAGQDVKPWIFDITDWIDWTNGQNSMRYQGLYNGQNYVPQNEQSGANQNIHANIWIVYYTNISVQSDTTNVLYIGHSFGHPFADQMEHFSSLAGINHNQTIEFSGGASGAPDQLWADDGHRENIKAILDTGTIDVLIMICCSADWVANLGQSDDQAVWNFTSYALQQNPNTRIGLAMPWSDFPEDYVDAAEHRNATDQAYPLWKSMASRLSSDFNNADVFTFYHGAAAYELREMFEAGNLSDVNQLRGPSSTSLFTDQKGHAGQIVKDLGTLLWLAAIHGVDPMTMPEFTQYDADIRLIARAILDEQSQN
;
A
#
# COMPACT_ATOMS: atom_id res chain seq x y z
N MET A 1 -17.10 69.60 -36.58
CA MET A 1 -15.89 68.88 -37.03
C MET A 1 -14.82 69.14 -36.01
N ASP A 2 -13.84 68.25 -35.98
CA ASP A 2 -12.60 68.32 -35.21
C ASP A 2 -12.72 68.04 -33.69
N GLU A 3 -11.85 67.12 -33.28
CA GLU A 3 -11.04 67.05 -32.05
C GLU A 3 -11.53 67.73 -30.74
N ILE A 4 -11.45 66.98 -29.63
CA ILE A 4 -10.35 67.11 -28.64
C ILE A 4 -10.50 66.00 -27.57
N ALA A 5 -9.38 65.54 -27.01
CA ALA A 5 -9.32 64.55 -25.92
C ALA A 5 -8.47 65.10 -24.75
N LEU A 6 -8.16 64.22 -23.78
CA LEU A 6 -7.04 64.27 -22.81
C LEU A 6 -7.27 64.88 -21.39
N LEU A 7 -6.88 64.05 -20.39
CA LEU A 7 -6.04 64.38 -19.20
C LEU A 7 -6.67 65.21 -18.03
N ARG A 8 -6.34 64.97 -16.73
CA ARG A 8 -5.66 63.86 -15.99
C ARG A 8 -5.78 64.11 -14.45
N ILE A 9 -5.28 63.15 -13.65
CA ILE A 9 -4.76 63.25 -12.25
C ILE A 9 -5.78 63.05 -11.10
N CYS A 10 -5.61 61.91 -10.40
CA CYS A 10 -5.40 61.64 -8.96
C CYS A 10 -5.89 62.68 -7.89
N GLN A 11 -6.17 62.32 -6.62
CA GLN A 11 -5.68 61.18 -5.81
C GLN A 11 -6.49 60.99 -4.50
N HIS A 12 -6.37 59.80 -3.89
CA HIS A 12 -6.58 59.44 -2.46
C HIS A 12 -7.97 59.47 -1.76
N ASN A 13 -8.43 58.25 -1.46
CA ASN A 13 -8.64 57.63 -0.14
C ASN A 13 -9.76 58.04 0.84
N LEU A 14 -10.47 56.97 1.28
CA LEU A 14 -10.96 56.65 2.64
C LEU A 14 -12.07 57.53 3.26
N GLY A 15 -13.15 56.87 3.69
CA GLY A 15 -14.31 57.50 4.36
C GLY A 15 -15.41 56.50 4.72
N ALA A 16 -15.10 55.51 5.56
CA ALA A 16 -15.95 54.36 5.86
C ALA A 16 -17.15 54.64 6.80
N VAL A 17 -17.99 53.60 6.97
CA VAL A 17 -19.00 53.38 8.02
C VAL A 17 -20.34 54.15 7.90
N ASN A 18 -21.25 53.51 7.18
CA ASN A 18 -22.46 52.83 7.69
C ASN A 18 -23.49 53.51 8.63
N TRP A 19 -24.72 53.02 8.51
CA TRP A 19 -25.85 53.14 9.42
C TRP A 19 -25.51 52.56 10.82
N ARG A 20 -26.31 52.66 11.91
CA ARG A 20 -27.78 52.75 12.08
C ARG A 20 -28.14 53.09 13.55
N THR A 21 -29.40 52.84 13.93
CA THR A 21 -29.94 52.59 15.30
C THR A 21 -30.47 53.76 16.17
N PHE A 22 -31.71 53.55 16.61
CA PHE A 22 -32.36 53.79 17.91
C PHE A 22 -33.63 52.89 17.89
N ASP A 23 -34.19 52.35 18.97
CA ASP A 23 -33.96 52.56 20.41
C ASP A 23 -34.35 51.28 21.20
N VAL A 24 -33.61 50.90 22.25
CA VAL A 24 -34.05 49.95 23.29
C VAL A 24 -33.46 50.38 24.64
N LEU A 25 -34.29 50.41 25.68
CA LEU A 25 -33.98 50.99 26.99
C LEU A 25 -33.47 49.96 28.01
N TYR A 26 -32.32 50.21 28.66
CA TYR A 26 -32.27 50.43 30.12
C TYR A 26 -30.94 51.04 30.65
N ARG A 27 -30.92 51.29 31.98
CA ARG A 27 -29.93 52.04 32.80
C ARG A 27 -28.50 51.40 32.77
N SER A 28 -27.36 52.04 33.12
CA SER A 28 -27.14 53.23 33.97
C SER A 28 -25.71 53.87 33.88
N ARG A 29 -25.54 55.07 34.49
CA ARG A 29 -24.26 55.69 34.98
C ARG A 29 -23.17 56.25 34.02
N LYS A 30 -23.50 57.40 33.38
CA LYS A 30 -22.77 58.70 33.42
C LYS A 30 -21.26 58.75 33.79
N HIS A 31 -20.41 59.31 32.89
CA HIS A 31 -19.59 60.56 33.03
C HIS A 31 -18.53 60.67 31.89
N MET A 32 -18.06 61.82 31.36
CA MET A 32 -18.45 63.25 31.50
C MET A 32 -17.91 64.15 30.34
N ARG A 33 -18.78 64.98 29.70
CA ARG A 33 -18.52 66.38 29.18
C ARG A 33 -17.55 66.58 27.96
N ARG A 34 -17.59 67.67 27.14
CA ARG A 34 -18.35 68.96 27.08
C ARG A 34 -18.23 69.72 25.70
N ILE A 35 -19.33 70.34 25.21
CA ILE A 35 -19.49 71.64 24.45
C ILE A 35 -18.67 71.90 23.15
N GLY A 36 -19.18 72.48 22.03
CA GLY A 36 -20.55 72.82 21.57
C GLY A 36 -20.72 74.17 20.79
N HIS A 37 -21.76 74.27 19.90
CA HIS A 37 -22.38 75.49 19.27
C HIS A 37 -21.61 76.27 18.16
N ALA A 38 -22.21 77.00 17.17
CA ALA A 38 -23.58 77.05 16.55
C ALA A 38 -23.66 78.04 15.32
N ILE A 39 -24.79 78.02 14.56
CA ILE A 39 -25.34 79.09 13.64
C ILE A 39 -24.65 79.30 12.24
N VAL A 40 -25.25 79.83 11.14
CA VAL A 40 -26.57 79.73 10.41
C VAL A 40 -26.83 80.97 9.47
N LEU A 41 -27.71 80.86 8.45
CA LEU A 41 -28.18 81.81 7.39
C LEU A 41 -27.38 81.79 6.05
N THR A 42 -27.89 81.72 4.79
CA THR A 42 -29.19 81.95 4.06
C THR A 42 -29.07 83.15 3.09
N LEU A 43 -29.43 83.02 1.79
CA LEU A 43 -29.94 84.11 0.88
C LEU A 43 -30.28 83.62 -0.57
N LEU A 44 -31.43 84.07 -1.13
CA LEU A 44 -31.84 84.23 -2.57
C LEU A 44 -31.99 82.97 -3.48
N MET A 45 -33.12 82.65 -4.16
CA MET A 45 -33.96 83.34 -5.21
C MET A 45 -33.44 83.10 -6.68
N LEU A 46 -34.25 82.96 -7.77
CA LEU A 46 -35.68 83.27 -8.05
C LEU A 46 -36.24 82.63 -9.37
N SER A 47 -37.49 82.10 -9.37
CA SER A 47 -38.45 82.01 -10.54
C SER A 47 -38.13 81.09 -11.76
N SER A 48 -39.07 80.74 -12.69
CA SER A 48 -40.47 81.18 -12.96
C SER A 48 -41.37 80.12 -13.66
N GLY A 49 -42.72 80.27 -13.57
CA GLY A 49 -43.75 79.56 -14.37
C GLY A 49 -44.48 78.41 -13.63
N CYS A 50 -45.79 78.38 -13.27
CA CYS A 50 -47.05 79.10 -13.55
C CYS A 50 -48.04 78.45 -14.55
N LEU A 51 -49.03 77.69 -14.02
CA LEU A 51 -50.44 77.52 -14.44
C LEU A 51 -51.05 76.31 -13.68
N GLY A 52 -52.23 76.31 -13.05
CA GLY A 52 -53.11 77.43 -12.66
C GLY A 52 -54.57 77.25 -13.06
N LEU A 53 -55.39 76.55 -12.26
CA LEU A 53 -56.85 76.44 -12.46
C LEU A 53 -57.58 75.89 -11.22
N LEU A 54 -58.74 76.47 -10.89
CA LEU A 54 -59.99 75.79 -10.50
C LEU A 54 -61.09 76.84 -10.22
N ASP A 55 -62.27 76.67 -10.79
CA ASP A 55 -63.53 77.36 -10.44
C ASP A 55 -64.70 76.37 -10.68
N GLY A 56 -65.85 76.61 -10.06
CA GLY A 56 -66.86 75.61 -9.72
C GLY A 56 -67.66 74.92 -10.84
N GLY A 57 -68.54 73.99 -10.42
CA GLY A 57 -69.75 73.69 -11.19
C GLY A 57 -70.38 72.29 -11.06
N GLU A 58 -71.19 72.10 -10.01
CA GLU A 58 -72.40 71.24 -9.98
C GLU A 58 -72.31 69.71 -10.18
N GLU A 59 -73.37 69.02 -9.75
CA GLU A 59 -73.49 67.56 -9.60
C GLU A 59 -74.31 66.91 -10.72
N THR A 60 -73.96 65.68 -11.11
CA THR A 60 -74.88 64.69 -11.69
C THR A 60 -74.62 63.32 -11.07
N VAL A 61 -75.63 62.44 -11.04
CA VAL A 61 -75.62 61.21 -10.22
C VAL A 61 -75.68 59.93 -11.06
N ALA A 62 -74.70 59.06 -10.81
CA ALA A 62 -74.67 57.61 -11.03
C ALA A 62 -74.94 57.05 -12.44
N ASP A 63 -73.84 56.70 -13.12
CA ASP A 63 -73.67 55.34 -13.65
C ASP A 63 -72.73 54.56 -12.69
N PRO A 64 -72.76 53.21 -12.64
CA PRO A 64 -71.78 52.44 -11.88
C PRO A 64 -70.40 52.56 -12.53
N VAL A 65 -69.43 53.13 -11.80
CA VAL A 65 -68.05 53.17 -12.25
C VAL A 65 -67.47 51.75 -12.14
N GLU A 66 -67.12 51.14 -13.27
CA GLU A 66 -66.14 50.06 -13.28
C GLU A 66 -64.83 50.66 -12.74
N VAL A 67 -64.47 50.28 -11.50
CA VAL A 67 -63.16 50.63 -10.94
C VAL A 67 -62.13 49.91 -11.81
N PRO A 68 -61.24 50.64 -12.52
CA PRO A 68 -60.22 49.99 -13.32
C PRO A 68 -59.33 49.17 -12.38
N LEU A 69 -58.92 48.00 -12.82
CA LEU A 69 -57.83 47.29 -12.16
C LEU A 69 -56.58 48.18 -12.21
N GLU A 70 -55.87 48.26 -11.09
CA GLU A 70 -54.54 48.86 -11.04
C GLU A 70 -53.64 47.91 -10.24
N ILE A 71 -52.63 47.33 -10.89
CA ILE A 71 -51.54 46.59 -10.24
C ILE A 71 -50.16 47.14 -10.62
N THR A 72 -49.28 47.28 -9.63
CA THR A 72 -47.90 47.74 -9.77
C THR A 72 -46.96 46.88 -8.92
N LEU A 73 -45.70 46.74 -9.35
CA LEU A 73 -44.65 46.05 -8.59
C LEU A 73 -43.64 47.04 -8.02
N ASP A 74 -43.16 46.76 -6.81
CA ASP A 74 -41.94 47.37 -6.28
C ASP A 74 -40.78 46.99 -7.22
N LYS A 75 -39.84 47.91 -7.49
CA LYS A 75 -38.77 47.67 -8.46
C LYS A 75 -37.90 46.47 -8.02
N PRO A 76 -37.77 45.40 -8.83
CA PRO A 76 -36.94 44.27 -8.48
C PRO A 76 -35.46 44.67 -8.37
N LEU A 77 -34.79 44.06 -7.40
CA LEU A 77 -33.34 44.06 -7.22
C LEU A 77 -32.75 42.77 -7.82
N PRO A 78 -31.45 42.71 -8.14
CA PRO A 78 -30.78 41.42 -8.32
C PRO A 78 -30.82 40.63 -7.00
N TYR A 79 -30.93 39.31 -7.11
CA TYR A 79 -30.92 38.37 -5.99
C TYR A 79 -29.60 37.61 -5.97
N ALA A 80 -29.06 37.36 -4.78
CA ALA A 80 -27.87 36.51 -4.61
C ALA A 80 -28.23 35.03 -4.81
N TYR A 81 -27.19 34.19 -4.97
CA TYR A 81 -27.32 32.74 -4.87
C TYR A 81 -27.98 32.35 -3.53
N ASP A 82 -28.82 31.32 -3.53
CA ASP A 82 -29.69 30.87 -2.43
C ASP A 82 -30.63 31.91 -1.79
N GLN A 83 -30.73 33.13 -2.33
CA GLN A 83 -31.63 34.14 -1.80
C GLN A 83 -33.09 33.88 -2.21
N ARG A 84 -33.98 33.66 -1.23
CA ARG A 84 -35.43 33.51 -1.46
C ARG A 84 -36.02 34.74 -2.16
N ILE A 85 -36.66 34.51 -3.31
CA ILE A 85 -37.14 35.55 -4.22
C ILE A 85 -38.54 35.99 -3.81
N VAL A 86 -38.59 37.06 -3.02
CA VAL A 86 -39.84 37.76 -2.68
C VAL A 86 -39.98 39.02 -3.53
N LEU A 87 -41.12 39.17 -4.21
CA LEU A 87 -41.52 40.41 -4.91
C LEU A 87 -42.67 41.09 -4.15
N GLY A 88 -42.54 42.40 -3.90
CA GLY A 88 -43.60 43.24 -3.35
C GLY A 88 -44.31 44.04 -4.43
N GLY A 89 -45.54 44.47 -4.16
CA GLY A 89 -46.28 45.38 -5.03
C GLY A 89 -47.48 46.05 -4.37
N GLN A 90 -48.17 46.89 -5.14
CA GLN A 90 -49.39 47.57 -4.74
C GLN A 90 -50.50 47.32 -5.77
N CYS A 91 -51.71 47.09 -5.28
CA CYS A 91 -52.93 46.93 -6.07
C CYS A 91 -54.13 47.61 -5.40
N ASN A 92 -55.18 47.86 -6.16
CA ASN A 92 -56.48 48.25 -5.61
C ASN A 92 -57.36 47.05 -5.19
N CYS A 93 -56.75 45.89 -4.89
CA CYS A 93 -57.42 44.61 -4.63
C CYS A 93 -58.61 44.70 -3.66
N ASP A 94 -58.43 45.41 -2.55
CA ASP A 94 -59.43 45.58 -1.48
C ASP A 94 -60.71 46.31 -1.93
N GLN A 95 -60.67 47.01 -3.07
CA GLN A 95 -61.82 47.71 -3.65
C GLN A 95 -62.52 46.92 -4.78
N VAL A 96 -61.89 45.85 -5.30
CA VAL A 96 -62.36 45.09 -6.47
C VAL A 96 -62.53 43.58 -6.22
N GLY A 97 -62.30 43.12 -4.98
CA GLY A 97 -62.46 41.72 -4.57
C GLY A 97 -61.53 40.76 -5.31
N GLY A 98 -60.35 41.24 -5.72
CA GLY A 98 -59.53 40.56 -6.72
C GLY A 98 -58.54 39.53 -6.17
N ILE A 99 -58.34 38.44 -6.91
CA ILE A 99 -57.32 37.42 -6.64
C ILE A 99 -56.08 37.71 -7.49
N ILE A 100 -54.90 37.75 -6.87
CA ILE A 100 -53.60 37.78 -7.56
C ILE A 100 -53.11 36.35 -7.79
N ILE A 101 -52.64 36.07 -9.00
CA ILE A 101 -51.86 34.88 -9.35
C ILE A 101 -50.54 35.35 -9.94
N ALA A 102 -49.44 34.73 -9.52
CA ALA A 102 -48.10 35.10 -9.95
C ALA A 102 -47.28 33.87 -10.30
N SER A 103 -46.68 33.88 -11.50
CA SER A 103 -45.99 32.73 -12.07
C SER A 103 -44.77 33.14 -12.89
N ILE A 104 -43.76 32.27 -12.92
CA ILE A 104 -42.67 32.39 -13.90
C ILE A 104 -43.25 32.06 -15.29
N ALA A 105 -42.80 32.72 -16.36
CA ALA A 105 -43.44 32.72 -17.68
C ALA A 105 -43.61 31.35 -18.38
N ASN A 106 -42.98 30.28 -17.88
CA ASN A 106 -43.17 28.90 -18.34
C ASN A 106 -44.21 28.11 -17.51
N GLY A 107 -44.89 28.75 -16.54
CA GLY A 107 -45.98 28.16 -15.74
C GLY A 107 -45.57 27.21 -14.61
N ALA A 108 -44.30 26.79 -14.54
CA ALA A 108 -43.82 25.72 -13.66
C ALA A 108 -43.85 26.02 -12.15
N VAL A 109 -43.75 27.29 -11.75
CA VAL A 109 -43.77 27.72 -10.33
C VAL A 109 -44.79 28.83 -10.16
N GLN A 110 -45.74 28.62 -9.23
CA GLN A 110 -46.61 29.65 -8.70
C GLN A 110 -46.08 30.08 -7.33
N GLY A 111 -45.88 31.37 -7.13
CA GLY A 111 -45.40 31.89 -5.84
C GLY A 111 -46.52 31.98 -4.81
N ALA A 112 -46.19 31.81 -3.53
CA ALA A 112 -47.13 31.99 -2.43
C ALA A 112 -47.49 33.48 -2.30
N VAL A 113 -48.78 33.80 -2.42
CA VAL A 113 -49.27 35.19 -2.44
C VAL A 113 -49.84 35.58 -1.07
N HIS A 114 -49.35 36.70 -0.54
CA HIS A 114 -49.86 37.31 0.69
C HIS A 114 -50.36 38.74 0.40
N THR A 115 -51.50 39.12 0.98
CA THR A 115 -52.13 40.44 0.82
C THR A 115 -52.38 41.08 2.19
N GLU A 116 -52.07 42.37 2.30
CA GLU A 116 -52.23 43.19 3.52
C GLU A 116 -53.43 44.14 3.40
N GLU A 117 -54.05 44.55 4.51
CA GLU A 117 -55.25 45.44 4.60
C GLU A 117 -55.04 46.89 4.09
N SER A 118 -54.11 47.12 3.17
CA SER A 118 -53.72 48.43 2.65
C SER A 118 -53.42 48.44 1.15
N GLY A 119 -53.89 47.43 0.41
CA GLY A 119 -53.59 47.26 -1.02
C GLY A 119 -52.14 46.90 -1.32
N ARG A 120 -51.36 46.41 -0.35
CA ARG A 120 -50.04 45.80 -0.60
C ARG A 120 -50.17 44.29 -0.76
N PHE A 121 -49.36 43.75 -1.66
CA PHE A 121 -49.17 42.30 -1.81
C PHE A 121 -47.68 41.95 -1.82
N SER A 122 -47.39 40.69 -1.48
CA SER A 122 -46.10 40.06 -1.72
C SER A 122 -46.29 38.68 -2.33
N VAL A 123 -45.30 38.25 -3.12
CA VAL A 123 -45.24 36.94 -3.76
C VAL A 123 -43.88 36.32 -3.43
N ASP A 124 -43.88 35.15 -2.82
CA ASP A 124 -42.68 34.37 -2.50
C ASP A 124 -42.54 33.20 -3.48
N PHE A 125 -41.49 33.22 -4.30
CA PHE A 125 -41.16 32.16 -5.27
C PHE A 125 -40.19 31.11 -4.70
N GLY A 126 -39.76 31.23 -3.44
CA GLY A 126 -38.72 30.36 -2.87
C GLY A 126 -37.32 30.68 -3.42
N VAL A 127 -36.42 29.70 -3.35
CA VAL A 127 -35.09 29.78 -3.99
C VAL A 127 -35.24 29.30 -5.44
N LEU A 128 -34.60 29.99 -6.39
CA LEU A 128 -34.48 29.56 -7.78
C LEU A 128 -32.99 29.43 -8.15
N PRO A 129 -32.61 28.55 -9.09
CA PRO A 129 -31.25 28.46 -9.63
C PRO A 129 -30.72 29.80 -10.19
N SER A 130 -29.42 29.87 -10.46
CA SER A 130 -28.80 31.04 -11.11
C SER A 130 -29.36 31.26 -12.52
N GLY A 131 -29.73 32.51 -12.86
CA GLY A 131 -30.32 32.83 -14.16
C GLY A 131 -31.19 34.09 -14.15
N THR A 132 -31.84 34.39 -15.28
CA THR A 132 -32.80 35.50 -15.40
C THR A 132 -34.20 34.98 -15.71
N TYR A 133 -35.12 35.21 -14.78
CA TYR A 133 -36.50 34.75 -14.80
C TYR A 133 -37.45 35.87 -15.20
N ASN A 134 -38.25 35.62 -16.22
CA ASN A 134 -39.39 36.47 -16.57
C ASN A 134 -40.59 36.05 -15.71
N ILE A 135 -41.09 36.98 -14.89
CA ILE A 135 -42.18 36.76 -13.94
C ILE A 135 -43.40 37.53 -14.44
N GLN A 136 -44.55 36.86 -14.44
CA GLN A 136 -45.85 37.39 -14.78
C GLN A 136 -46.71 37.46 -13.52
N VAL A 137 -47.35 38.62 -13.26
CA VAL A 137 -48.30 38.80 -12.16
C VAL A 137 -49.63 39.25 -12.74
N THR A 138 -50.71 38.54 -12.41
CA THR A 138 -52.06 38.78 -12.94
C THR A 138 -53.06 38.97 -11.81
N LEU A 139 -53.78 40.09 -11.81
CA LEU A 139 -54.88 40.38 -10.90
C LEU A 139 -56.22 40.12 -11.61
N THR A 140 -57.10 39.34 -10.99
CA THR A 140 -58.42 38.99 -11.51
C THR A 140 -59.51 39.51 -10.57
N SER A 141 -60.41 40.38 -11.04
CA SER A 141 -61.54 40.88 -10.22
C SER A 141 -62.63 39.84 -10.01
N GLU A 142 -63.51 40.04 -9.02
CA GLU A 142 -64.67 39.18 -8.77
C GLU A 142 -65.65 39.12 -9.98
N GLY A 143 -65.59 40.12 -10.87
CA GLY A 143 -66.31 40.16 -12.16
C GLY A 143 -65.63 39.42 -13.32
N GLY A 144 -64.45 38.82 -13.11
CA GLY A 144 -63.70 38.07 -14.12
C GLY A 144 -62.89 38.92 -15.11
N ILE A 145 -62.61 40.19 -14.77
CA ILE A 145 -61.72 41.06 -15.56
C ILE A 145 -60.27 40.84 -15.07
N THR A 146 -59.31 40.76 -15.98
CA THR A 146 -57.89 40.50 -15.68
C THR A 146 -56.96 41.63 -16.12
N GLU A 147 -56.05 42.05 -15.24
CA GLU A 147 -54.87 42.86 -15.60
C GLU A 147 -53.58 42.07 -15.34
N THR A 148 -52.57 42.23 -16.20
CA THR A 148 -51.31 41.48 -16.13
C THR A 148 -50.11 42.40 -16.34
N ILE A 149 -49.10 42.25 -15.47
CA ILE A 149 -47.81 42.95 -15.54
C ILE A 149 -46.64 41.95 -15.55
N TYR A 150 -45.50 42.39 -16.06
CA TYR A 150 -44.29 41.57 -16.21
C TYR A 150 -43.10 42.22 -15.51
N ALA A 151 -42.25 41.40 -14.91
CA ALA A 151 -40.97 41.78 -14.31
C ALA A 151 -39.87 40.77 -14.68
N SER A 152 -38.63 41.17 -14.53
CA SER A 152 -37.46 40.29 -14.65
C SER A 152 -36.72 40.24 -13.32
N ALA A 153 -36.53 39.04 -12.76
CA ALA A 153 -35.64 38.82 -11.62
C ALA A 153 -34.37 38.11 -12.12
N THR A 154 -33.19 38.58 -11.72
CA THR A 154 -31.91 37.93 -12.03
C THR A 154 -31.30 37.44 -10.73
N VAL A 155 -31.01 36.15 -10.69
CA VAL A 155 -30.23 35.48 -9.64
C VAL A 155 -28.80 35.36 -10.16
N SER A 156 -27.83 35.81 -9.36
CA SER A 156 -26.41 35.64 -9.68
C SER A 156 -26.03 34.14 -9.80
N PRO A 157 -24.94 33.80 -10.52
CA PRO A 157 -24.28 32.51 -10.32
C PRO A 157 -23.85 32.33 -8.86
N ALA A 158 -23.49 31.08 -8.49
CA ALA A 158 -22.74 30.83 -7.28
C ALA A 158 -21.44 31.67 -7.28
N PRO A 159 -20.87 32.00 -6.10
CA PRO A 159 -19.52 32.55 -6.01
C PRO A 159 -18.52 31.65 -6.75
N GLU A 160 -17.52 32.25 -7.41
CA GLU A 160 -16.37 31.48 -7.90
C GLU A 160 -15.50 31.09 -6.69
N ASP A 161 -15.03 29.85 -6.61
CA ASP A 161 -14.14 29.42 -5.53
C ASP A 161 -12.89 30.31 -5.48
N PRO A 162 -12.45 30.75 -4.28
CA PRO A 162 -11.33 31.66 -4.18
C PRO A 162 -10.06 31.03 -4.74
N VAL A 163 -9.27 31.81 -5.48
CA VAL A 163 -7.98 31.34 -5.99
C VAL A 163 -7.13 30.81 -4.85
N ALA A 164 -6.80 29.52 -4.89
CA ALA A 164 -5.79 28.94 -4.04
C ALA A 164 -4.44 29.03 -4.76
N VAL A 165 -3.39 29.38 -4.02
CA VAL A 165 -2.01 29.37 -4.51
C VAL A 165 -1.11 28.67 -3.52
N SER A 166 -0.32 27.71 -4.00
CA SER A 166 0.70 27.03 -3.21
C SER A 166 2.08 27.30 -3.82
N PRO A 167 3.09 27.67 -3.01
CA PRO A 167 4.44 27.89 -3.52
C PRO A 167 5.06 26.57 -4.00
N PHE A 168 5.92 26.63 -5.02
CA PHE A 168 6.44 25.44 -5.69
C PHE A 168 7.93 25.59 -6.04
N PRO A 169 8.86 25.32 -5.10
CA PRO A 169 8.66 24.87 -3.72
C PRO A 169 8.39 26.01 -2.71
N PRO A 170 7.92 25.70 -1.48
CA PRO A 170 7.76 26.68 -0.38
C PRO A 170 9.04 27.35 0.08
N VAL A 171 10.18 26.66 0.11
CA VAL A 171 11.43 27.23 0.62
C VAL A 171 12.61 26.88 -0.28
N ILE A 172 13.43 27.89 -0.56
CA ILE A 172 14.56 27.88 -1.50
C ILE A 172 15.85 28.16 -0.71
N TYR A 173 16.27 27.18 0.08
CA TYR A 173 17.61 27.07 0.64
C TYR A 173 18.60 26.80 -0.49
N ALA A 174 19.84 27.30 -0.37
CA ALA A 174 20.82 27.23 -1.45
C ALA A 174 22.31 26.96 -0.84
N GLU A 175 23.59 27.26 -1.27
CA GLU A 175 24.78 28.08 -0.70
C GLU A 175 25.19 29.59 -0.99
N SER A 176 25.42 30.43 0.04
CA SER A 176 25.64 31.91 -0.03
C SER A 176 26.38 32.42 -1.28
N GLY A 177 25.65 33.00 -2.24
CA GLY A 177 26.23 33.67 -3.41
C GLY A 177 25.62 33.40 -4.80
N GLU A 178 24.46 32.76 -4.95
CA GLU A 178 23.86 32.43 -6.27
C GLU A 178 22.41 32.90 -6.46
N SER A 179 21.96 32.82 -7.72
CA SER A 179 20.65 33.19 -8.27
C SER A 179 19.74 31.98 -8.44
N THR A 180 18.44 32.15 -8.21
CA THR A 180 17.43 31.07 -8.18
C THR A 180 16.11 31.48 -8.86
N ILE A 181 15.18 30.53 -9.06
CA ILE A 181 13.86 30.78 -9.69
C ILE A 181 12.77 30.29 -8.74
N ALA A 182 11.94 31.22 -8.25
CA ALA A 182 10.76 30.89 -7.46
C ALA A 182 9.55 30.62 -8.39
N ARG A 183 8.64 29.75 -7.95
CA ARG A 183 7.38 29.45 -8.65
C ARG A 183 6.23 29.23 -7.67
N VAL A 184 5.02 29.25 -8.22
CA VAL A 184 3.76 29.07 -7.49
C VAL A 184 2.76 28.31 -8.37
N LYS A 185 2.06 27.33 -7.81
CA LYS A 185 0.91 26.67 -8.44
C LYS A 185 -0.37 27.47 -8.14
N ILE A 186 -1.30 27.51 -9.10
CA ILE A 186 -2.49 28.35 -9.10
C ILE A 186 -3.72 27.48 -9.40
N THR A 187 -4.52 27.22 -8.37
CA THR A 187 -5.75 26.43 -8.46
C THR A 187 -6.95 27.38 -8.46
N HIS A 188 -7.65 27.48 -9.59
CA HIS A 188 -8.84 28.31 -9.77
C HIS A 188 -9.64 27.84 -10.99
N ALA A 189 -10.97 27.81 -10.91
CA ALA A 189 -11.85 27.29 -11.98
C ALA A 189 -11.68 27.98 -13.35
N SER A 190 -11.03 29.15 -13.41
CA SER A 190 -10.58 29.76 -14.65
C SER A 190 -9.16 30.35 -14.50
N VAL A 191 -8.13 29.52 -14.56
CA VAL A 191 -6.71 29.97 -14.45
C VAL A 191 -6.31 30.96 -15.57
N ILE A 192 -6.97 30.91 -16.73
CA ILE A 192 -6.75 31.84 -17.85
C ILE A 192 -7.07 33.31 -17.49
N SER A 193 -7.83 33.55 -16.42
CA SER A 193 -8.11 34.89 -15.89
C SER A 193 -6.97 35.48 -15.03
N CYS A 194 -5.99 34.66 -14.63
CA CYS A 194 -5.04 35.01 -13.58
C CYS A 194 -3.94 35.99 -14.02
N SER A 195 -3.45 36.79 -13.07
CA SER A 195 -2.26 37.64 -13.20
C SER A 195 -1.55 37.79 -11.85
N GLY A 196 -0.24 38.05 -11.83
CA GLY A 196 0.51 38.05 -10.59
C GLY A 196 1.76 38.93 -10.53
N ILE A 197 2.17 39.24 -9.31
CA ILE A 197 3.42 39.92 -8.96
C ILE A 197 4.18 39.16 -7.88
N TRP A 198 5.49 39.37 -7.80
CA TRP A 198 6.36 38.91 -6.72
C TRP A 198 6.94 40.13 -5.99
N GLU A 199 6.99 40.06 -4.65
CA GLU A 199 7.55 41.09 -3.77
C GLU A 199 8.39 40.49 -2.65
N ASP A 200 9.64 40.93 -2.46
CA ASP A 200 10.51 40.45 -1.38
C ASP A 200 10.77 41.46 -0.26
N GLU A 201 11.35 40.97 0.84
CA GLU A 201 11.78 41.76 2.00
C GLU A 201 12.81 42.88 1.66
N MET A 202 13.33 42.92 0.43
CA MET A 202 14.19 43.99 -0.09
C MET A 202 13.44 45.02 -0.95
N GLU A 203 12.10 45.02 -0.92
CA GLU A 203 11.17 45.84 -1.73
C GLU A 203 11.28 45.63 -3.26
N ARG A 204 11.88 44.54 -3.76
CA ARG A 204 11.95 44.30 -5.22
C ARG A 204 10.62 43.75 -5.73
N ARG A 205 10.06 44.41 -6.75
CA ARG A 205 8.82 44.02 -7.41
C ARG A 205 9.07 43.43 -8.79
N LEU A 206 8.59 42.21 -9.04
CA LEU A 206 8.74 41.50 -10.32
C LEU A 206 7.37 41.01 -10.83
N ILE A 207 7.26 40.76 -12.14
CA ILE A 207 6.01 40.30 -12.79
C ILE A 207 6.06 38.79 -12.95
N VAL A 208 5.01 38.10 -12.52
CA VAL A 208 4.89 36.64 -12.58
C VAL A 208 4.50 36.22 -13.99
N THR A 209 5.25 35.29 -14.57
CA THR A 209 4.89 34.68 -15.86
C THR A 209 4.05 33.43 -15.60
N ILE A 210 2.79 33.44 -16.07
CA ILE A 210 1.83 32.34 -15.88
C ILE A 210 1.72 31.48 -17.14
N SER A 211 1.75 30.16 -16.98
CA SER A 211 1.60 29.16 -18.04
C SER A 211 0.93 27.91 -17.47
N GLY A 212 -0.26 27.55 -17.98
CA GLY A 212 -1.09 26.52 -17.36
C GLY A 212 -1.42 26.90 -15.91
N GLU A 213 -1.28 25.96 -14.99
CA GLU A 213 -1.49 26.15 -13.54
C GLU A 213 -0.33 26.83 -12.81
N TYR A 214 0.75 27.26 -13.48
CA TYR A 214 1.98 27.70 -12.80
C TYR A 214 2.38 29.15 -13.11
N GLY A 215 2.71 29.91 -12.06
CA GLY A 215 3.37 31.21 -12.10
C GLY A 215 4.86 31.11 -11.74
N SER A 216 5.73 31.91 -12.35
CA SER A 216 7.18 31.89 -12.09
C SER A 216 7.89 33.25 -12.14
N VAL A 217 9.02 33.37 -11.43
CA VAL A 217 9.88 34.56 -11.36
C VAL A 217 11.37 34.20 -11.12
N GLU A 218 12.29 34.98 -11.68
CA GLU A 218 13.75 34.78 -11.62
C GLU A 218 14.41 35.79 -10.67
N LEU A 219 15.33 35.33 -9.81
CA LEU A 219 15.89 36.05 -8.66
C LEU A 219 17.43 36.00 -8.68
N ASP A 220 18.09 37.16 -8.57
CA ASP A 220 19.57 37.32 -8.56
C ASP A 220 20.25 36.81 -7.26
N VAL A 221 21.49 37.21 -6.97
CA VAL A 221 22.37 36.68 -5.89
C VAL A 221 22.06 37.16 -4.47
N PHE A 222 22.10 36.25 -3.48
CA PHE A 222 21.88 36.52 -2.03
C PHE A 222 22.93 35.90 -1.09
N ASP A 223 23.11 36.50 0.10
CA ASP A 223 24.08 36.09 1.13
C ASP A 223 23.44 35.86 2.53
N TYR A 224 22.11 35.84 2.63
CA TYR A 224 21.37 35.69 3.88
C TYR A 224 19.92 35.28 3.62
N SER A 225 19.28 34.71 4.64
CA SER A 225 17.88 34.30 4.63
C SER A 225 16.92 35.47 4.49
N PHE A 226 15.90 35.35 3.64
CA PHE A 226 14.86 36.35 3.41
C PHE A 226 13.59 35.72 2.80
N ASN A 227 12.43 36.36 2.98
CA ASN A 227 11.16 35.95 2.35
C ASN A 227 10.85 36.74 1.07
N GLY A 228 10.06 36.13 0.19
CA GLY A 228 9.33 36.84 -0.86
C GLY A 228 7.97 36.23 -1.18
N THR A 229 7.01 37.11 -1.44
CA THR A 229 5.58 36.83 -1.57
C THR A 229 5.16 36.88 -3.04
N PHE A 230 4.63 35.77 -3.56
CA PHE A 230 3.75 35.81 -4.73
C PHE A 230 2.41 36.40 -4.33
N THR A 231 1.90 37.36 -5.11
CA THR A 231 0.50 37.82 -5.04
C THR A 231 -0.16 37.54 -6.39
N ILE A 232 -1.09 36.57 -6.42
CA ILE A 232 -1.82 36.15 -7.62
C ILE A 232 -3.29 36.60 -7.50
N THR A 233 -3.85 37.11 -8.59
CA THR A 233 -5.24 37.59 -8.67
C THR A 233 -5.93 36.94 -9.87
N CYS A 234 -7.08 36.31 -9.64
CA CYS A 234 -7.90 35.61 -10.64
C CYS A 234 -9.38 35.98 -10.49
N GLY A 235 -10.24 35.51 -11.42
CA GLY A 235 -11.69 35.69 -11.37
C GLY A 235 -12.26 36.25 -12.67
N LEU A 236 -13.45 35.77 -13.07
CA LEU A 236 -14.19 36.30 -14.22
C LEU A 236 -15.36 37.17 -13.79
N TYR A 237 -15.95 36.89 -12.63
CA TYR A 237 -17.11 37.57 -12.07
C TYR A 237 -16.86 38.10 -10.67
N GLU A 238 -16.13 37.35 -9.83
CA GLU A 238 -15.64 37.81 -8.52
C GLU A 238 -14.11 37.72 -8.51
N ILE A 239 -13.45 38.86 -8.31
CA ILE A 239 -11.98 38.93 -8.35
C ILE A 239 -11.43 38.55 -6.98
N THR A 240 -10.78 37.39 -6.91
CA THR A 240 -10.11 36.90 -5.70
C THR A 240 -8.59 37.03 -5.83
N THR A 241 -7.93 37.31 -4.72
CA THR A 241 -6.48 37.51 -4.63
C THR A 241 -5.97 36.65 -3.49
N ALA A 242 -4.95 35.83 -3.74
CA ALA A 242 -4.26 35.05 -2.72
C ALA A 242 -2.74 35.23 -2.83
N THR A 243 -2.07 34.94 -1.72
CA THR A 243 -0.63 35.13 -1.56
C THR A 243 0.04 33.84 -1.13
N ALA A 244 1.18 33.53 -1.75
CA ALA A 244 2.05 32.43 -1.37
C ALA A 244 3.43 32.98 -1.05
N ASP A 245 3.84 32.87 0.21
CA ASP A 245 5.18 33.24 0.66
C ASP A 245 6.18 32.11 0.33
N VAL A 246 7.40 32.51 -0.02
CA VAL A 246 8.54 31.64 -0.31
C VAL A 246 9.73 32.12 0.50
N TYR A 247 10.30 31.25 1.32
CA TYR A 247 11.42 31.58 2.19
C TYR A 247 12.78 31.13 1.60
N VAL A 248 13.88 31.63 2.15
CA VAL A 248 15.29 31.30 1.83
C VAL A 248 16.00 31.25 3.18
N PHE A 249 16.68 30.16 3.59
CA PHE A 249 16.78 29.83 5.04
C PHE A 249 18.01 29.02 5.54
N ILE A 250 18.26 28.99 6.87
CA ILE A 250 19.30 28.22 7.63
C ILE A 250 18.80 27.76 9.05
N PHE A 251 19.01 26.50 9.47
CA PHE A 251 18.47 25.87 10.73
C PHE A 251 19.52 25.43 11.79
N SER A 252 19.05 24.87 12.93
CA SER A 252 19.80 24.21 14.04
C SER A 252 18.85 23.42 14.99
N GLU A 253 19.32 22.37 15.68
CA GLU A 253 18.50 21.35 16.38
C GLU A 253 18.97 21.01 17.84
N GLU A 254 18.06 20.85 18.84
CA GLU A 254 18.36 20.43 20.26
C GLU A 254 17.07 19.94 21.03
N ASN A 255 17.17 19.09 22.07
CA ASN A 255 16.09 18.53 22.96
C ASN A 255 16.69 17.98 24.31
N PRO A 256 16.06 17.26 25.30
CA PRO A 256 14.72 16.62 25.47
C PRO A 256 13.98 16.90 26.83
N ASP A 257 12.98 16.08 27.24
CA ASP A 257 12.22 16.15 28.53
C ASP A 257 11.77 14.74 29.10
N LEU A 258 10.78 14.64 30.03
CA LEU A 258 10.47 13.47 30.94
C LEU A 258 9.04 12.78 30.82
N ASP A 259 8.74 11.79 31.68
CA ASP A 259 7.62 10.79 31.71
C ASP A 259 6.77 10.71 33.04
N GLY A 260 5.74 9.82 33.19
CA GLY A 260 4.88 9.71 34.41
C GLY A 260 3.57 8.87 34.39
N ASP A 261 2.84 8.86 35.52
CA ASP A 261 1.53 8.18 35.78
C ASP A 261 0.27 9.02 35.41
N GLY A 262 0.48 10.28 35.04
CA GLY A 262 -0.58 11.25 34.75
C GLY A 262 -0.61 12.46 35.70
N ILE A 263 0.07 12.39 36.85
CA ILE A 263 0.21 13.49 37.81
C ILE A 263 1.68 13.97 37.83
N PRO A 264 2.01 15.12 37.20
CA PRO A 264 3.37 15.66 37.24
C PRO A 264 3.84 15.94 38.68
N ASP A 265 5.14 15.75 38.94
CA ASP A 265 5.84 15.62 40.24
C ASP A 265 5.45 16.60 41.37
N GLU A 266 4.81 17.73 41.07
CA GLU A 266 4.44 18.76 42.04
C GLU A 266 3.05 18.61 42.69
N PHE A 267 2.26 17.56 42.37
CA PHE A 267 0.86 17.46 42.82
C PHE A 267 0.40 16.17 43.55
N ASP A 268 1.22 15.13 43.67
CA ASP A 268 0.84 13.87 44.35
C ASP A 268 1.20 13.84 45.86
N ARG A 269 0.50 13.01 46.64
CA ARG A 269 0.81 12.66 48.05
C ARG A 269 1.82 11.51 48.18
N CYS A 270 1.88 10.58 47.21
CA CYS A 270 2.74 9.40 47.21
C CYS A 270 3.77 9.36 46.05
N PRO A 271 4.50 10.47 45.72
CA PRO A 271 5.19 10.70 44.44
C PRO A 271 6.46 9.85 44.14
N GLU A 272 6.65 8.72 44.83
CA GLU A 272 7.56 7.64 44.45
C GLU A 272 6.83 6.30 44.66
N SER A 273 5.70 6.09 43.98
CA SER A 273 4.94 4.83 44.06
C SER A 273 5.76 3.65 43.51
N SER A 274 5.56 2.48 44.12
CA SER A 274 6.13 1.20 43.64
C SER A 274 5.20 0.43 42.71
N ILE A 275 4.02 0.97 42.42
CA ILE A 275 2.97 0.36 41.58
C ILE A 275 2.34 1.45 40.71
N ALA A 276 2.30 1.24 39.39
CA ALA A 276 1.58 2.12 38.48
C ALA A 276 0.10 1.74 38.47
N PHE A 277 -0.77 2.62 38.98
CA PHE A 277 -2.22 2.45 39.01
C PHE A 277 -2.92 3.77 38.69
N ASN A 278 -4.21 3.71 38.35
CA ASN A 278 -5.06 4.89 38.25
C ASN A 278 -5.99 4.89 39.48
N SER A 279 -6.00 5.96 40.28
CA SER A 279 -6.90 6.09 41.45
C SER A 279 -8.36 6.16 41.00
N ASP A 280 -9.21 5.27 41.53
CA ASP A 280 -10.65 5.27 41.32
C ASP A 280 -11.42 4.69 42.52
N SER A 281 -12.75 4.88 42.52
CA SER A 281 -13.66 4.51 43.61
C SER A 281 -13.88 3.00 43.84
N THR A 282 -12.96 2.15 43.40
CA THR A 282 -12.90 0.71 43.69
C THR A 282 -11.65 0.29 44.46
N ASN A 283 -10.65 1.17 44.57
CA ASN A 283 -9.36 0.95 45.22
C ASN A 283 -8.95 2.08 46.20
N ASP A 284 -9.76 3.15 46.22
CA ASP A 284 -9.66 4.34 47.05
C ASP A 284 -11.12 4.73 47.42
N ILE A 285 -11.68 4.08 48.44
CA ILE A 285 -13.13 4.12 48.77
C ILE A 285 -13.58 5.50 49.27
N ASP A 286 -12.68 6.27 49.90
CA ASP A 286 -12.93 7.61 50.45
C ASP A 286 -12.39 8.75 49.55
N GLY A 287 -11.36 8.51 48.73
CA GLY A 287 -10.90 9.37 47.63
C GLY A 287 -9.70 10.27 47.94
N ASP A 288 -8.65 9.70 48.54
CA ASP A 288 -7.49 10.42 49.11
C ASP A 288 -6.24 10.44 48.21
N GLY A 289 -6.08 9.44 47.33
CA GLY A 289 -4.87 9.16 46.54
C GLY A 289 -3.96 8.06 47.12
N CYS A 290 -4.39 7.38 48.18
CA CYS A 290 -3.74 6.22 48.79
C CYS A 290 -4.58 4.96 48.52
N HIS A 291 -4.03 3.75 48.72
CA HIS A 291 -4.71 2.51 48.35
C HIS A 291 -5.26 1.75 49.58
N ASP A 292 -6.60 1.65 49.69
CA ASP A 292 -7.37 1.18 50.87
C ASP A 292 -6.65 0.05 51.63
N THR A 293 -6.50 -1.10 50.96
CA THR A 293 -6.13 -2.39 51.57
C THR A 293 -4.66 -2.48 52.03
N SER A 294 -3.89 -1.42 51.83
CA SER A 294 -2.46 -1.36 52.11
C SER A 294 -2.05 -0.19 53.00
N GLU A 295 -2.88 0.85 53.08
CA GLU A 295 -2.49 2.14 53.67
C GLU A 295 -3.53 2.74 54.66
N ASP A 296 -4.75 2.20 54.77
CA ASP A 296 -5.75 2.59 55.80
C ASP A 296 -6.21 1.41 56.73
N ILE A 297 -7.04 1.70 57.75
CA ILE A 297 -7.30 0.81 58.92
C ILE A 297 -8.68 0.95 59.65
N ASP A 298 -9.70 1.59 59.08
CA ASP A 298 -11.05 1.74 59.70
C ASP A 298 -12.08 2.00 58.57
N ASP A 299 -12.50 0.92 57.90
CA ASP A 299 -12.89 0.98 56.49
C ASP A 299 -14.37 1.37 56.22
N ASP A 300 -15.21 1.52 57.25
CA ASP A 300 -16.61 1.95 57.11
C ASP A 300 -17.12 3.01 58.12
N ASP A 301 -16.30 3.46 59.10
CA ASP A 301 -16.61 4.47 60.13
C ASP A 301 -17.92 4.20 60.93
N ASP A 302 -18.31 2.92 61.11
CA ASP A 302 -19.42 2.49 61.97
C ASP A 302 -19.22 2.87 63.46
N GLY A 303 -17.98 2.72 63.96
CA GLY A 303 -17.60 2.97 65.35
C GLY A 303 -17.08 1.75 66.12
N ARG A 304 -17.07 0.55 65.53
CA ARG A 304 -16.23 -0.58 65.95
C ARG A 304 -15.09 -0.82 64.94
N PRO A 305 -13.82 -0.56 65.30
CA PRO A 305 -12.70 -0.83 64.40
C PRO A 305 -12.59 -2.33 64.07
N ASP A 306 -12.34 -2.64 62.81
CA ASP A 306 -12.42 -3.95 62.12
C ASP A 306 -11.89 -5.11 62.96
N SER A 307 -10.79 -4.87 63.69
CA SER A 307 -10.16 -5.80 64.64
C SER A 307 -11.05 -6.32 65.79
N SER A 308 -12.29 -5.85 65.91
CA SER A 308 -13.22 -6.13 67.02
C SER A 308 -14.71 -6.11 66.64
N ASP A 309 -15.01 -6.22 65.36
CA ASP A 309 -16.34 -6.50 64.82
C ASP A 309 -16.23 -7.68 63.83
N ARG A 310 -17.28 -8.51 63.69
CA ARG A 310 -17.33 -9.57 62.67
C ARG A 310 -17.79 -9.02 61.30
N CYS A 311 -18.36 -7.81 61.27
CA CYS A 311 -19.01 -7.19 60.10
C CYS A 311 -18.41 -5.83 59.65
N GLY A 312 -17.18 -5.47 60.05
CA GLY A 312 -16.54 -4.15 59.85
C GLY A 312 -16.15 -3.71 58.42
N ARG A 313 -16.93 -4.07 57.40
CA ARG A 313 -17.02 -3.41 56.07
C ARG A 313 -18.48 -3.47 55.61
N GLY A 314 -19.39 -3.16 56.54
CA GLY A 314 -20.80 -3.51 56.51
C GLY A 314 -21.73 -2.36 56.14
N LEU A 315 -22.89 -2.29 56.78
CA LEU A 315 -23.83 -1.19 56.60
C LEU A 315 -23.32 0.08 57.31
N ILE A 316 -22.67 0.99 56.59
CA ILE A 316 -22.12 2.26 57.10
C ILE A 316 -23.04 2.96 58.14
N GLY A 317 -22.64 2.89 59.42
CA GLY A 317 -23.15 3.71 60.54
C GLY A 317 -24.46 3.26 61.23
N TRP A 318 -24.52 2.07 61.82
CA TRP A 318 -25.59 1.67 62.77
C TRP A 318 -25.14 1.62 64.25
N ASP A 319 -25.51 0.58 65.03
CA ASP A 319 -25.31 0.52 66.50
C ASP A 319 -25.29 -0.94 66.98
N SER A 320 -24.13 -1.60 66.82
CA SER A 320 -23.88 -3.02 67.06
C SER A 320 -23.80 -3.43 68.56
N TYR A 321 -24.76 -2.99 69.39
CA TYR A 321 -24.72 -3.20 70.86
C TYR A 321 -26.07 -3.63 71.47
N ASN A 322 -26.94 -4.35 70.74
CA ASN A 322 -28.35 -4.55 71.12
C ASN A 322 -28.84 -6.00 71.01
N THR A 323 -28.61 -6.80 72.05
CA THR A 323 -28.85 -8.26 72.16
C THR A 323 -30.33 -8.73 72.08
N SER A 324 -31.03 -8.34 71.02
CA SER A 324 -32.36 -8.81 70.57
C SER A 324 -32.57 -8.52 69.07
N LEU A 325 -31.43 -8.37 68.38
CA LEU A 325 -31.11 -8.21 66.98
C LEU A 325 -29.67 -8.76 66.80
N ASP A 326 -29.24 -9.63 67.72
CA ASP A 326 -27.87 -10.03 68.10
C ASP A 326 -28.03 -11.10 69.22
N HIS A 327 -28.04 -12.40 68.87
CA HIS A 327 -28.37 -13.50 69.80
C HIS A 327 -27.15 -13.97 70.61
N ASP A 328 -26.01 -14.19 69.96
CA ASP A 328 -24.76 -14.64 70.59
C ASP A 328 -24.01 -13.49 71.31
N GLY A 329 -24.02 -12.29 70.73
CA GLY A 329 -23.42 -11.06 71.27
C GLY A 329 -22.26 -10.46 70.47
N ASP A 330 -22.12 -10.73 69.16
CA ASP A 330 -20.88 -10.50 68.41
C ASP A 330 -20.66 -9.06 67.86
N GLY A 331 -21.65 -8.49 67.18
CA GLY A 331 -21.57 -7.23 66.43
C GLY A 331 -22.41 -7.18 65.13
N CYS A 332 -22.71 -8.34 64.53
CA CYS A 332 -23.58 -8.50 63.36
C CYS A 332 -25.07 -8.53 63.79
N GLN A 333 -26.00 -8.85 62.87
CA GLN A 333 -27.46 -8.69 63.09
C GLN A 333 -28.30 -9.92 62.71
N ASP A 334 -28.98 -10.54 63.70
CA ASP A 334 -29.85 -11.75 63.58
C ASP A 334 -30.69 -11.82 62.28
N ALA A 335 -31.21 -10.66 61.86
CA ALA A 335 -32.26 -10.58 60.85
C ALA A 335 -31.74 -10.40 59.41
N SER A 336 -30.43 -10.23 59.22
CA SER A 336 -29.84 -9.86 57.92
C SER A 336 -28.34 -10.09 57.74
N GLU A 337 -27.57 -10.20 58.82
CA GLU A 337 -26.10 -10.21 58.81
C GLU A 337 -25.50 -11.37 59.64
N ASP A 338 -26.31 -12.03 60.48
CA ASP A 338 -26.00 -13.28 61.20
C ASP A 338 -26.97 -14.41 60.77
N LEU A 339 -26.58 -15.68 60.98
CA LEU A 339 -27.19 -16.89 60.40
C LEU A 339 -27.13 -18.17 61.29
N ASP A 340 -26.55 -18.11 62.50
CA ASP A 340 -26.38 -19.27 63.42
C ASP A 340 -26.97 -18.92 64.81
N ASP A 341 -28.26 -19.22 64.99
CA ASP A 341 -29.09 -18.65 66.07
C ASP A 341 -28.79 -19.25 67.48
N ASP A 342 -27.97 -20.31 67.60
CA ASP A 342 -27.60 -20.91 68.91
C ASP A 342 -26.09 -21.12 69.20
N ASP A 343 -25.21 -20.76 68.25
CA ASP A 343 -23.73 -20.71 68.37
C ASP A 343 -23.10 -22.06 68.78
N ASP A 344 -23.69 -23.17 68.31
CA ASP A 344 -23.01 -24.48 68.29
C ASP A 344 -22.14 -24.70 67.03
N THR A 345 -22.17 -23.73 66.10
CA THR A 345 -21.37 -23.53 64.88
C THR A 345 -21.92 -24.08 63.57
N ILE A 346 -23.16 -24.61 63.54
CA ILE A 346 -23.84 -25.05 62.30
C ILE A 346 -25.08 -24.18 62.02
N PRO A 347 -25.09 -23.34 60.96
CA PRO A 347 -26.20 -22.41 60.68
C PRO A 347 -27.58 -23.06 60.47
N ASP A 348 -28.63 -22.35 60.93
CA ASP A 348 -30.06 -22.73 60.97
C ASP A 348 -30.65 -23.35 59.67
N LEU A 349 -30.07 -23.00 58.52
CA LEU A 349 -30.52 -23.42 57.19
C LEU A 349 -29.87 -24.73 56.70
N THR A 350 -28.81 -25.17 57.37
CA THR A 350 -27.94 -26.29 57.00
C THR A 350 -27.80 -27.33 58.10
N ASP A 351 -28.00 -26.96 59.37
CA ASP A 351 -28.11 -27.90 60.48
C ASP A 351 -29.36 -28.80 60.31
N ASN A 352 -29.19 -30.12 60.49
CA ASN A 352 -30.27 -31.10 60.56
C ASN A 352 -30.93 -31.16 61.95
N CYS A 353 -30.34 -30.49 62.94
CA CYS A 353 -30.65 -30.40 64.36
C CYS A 353 -30.91 -28.95 64.93
N PRO A 354 -31.42 -27.94 64.16
CA PRO A 354 -31.23 -26.46 64.30
C PRO A 354 -31.86 -25.72 65.51
N PHE A 355 -32.09 -26.39 66.64
CA PHE A 355 -32.42 -25.76 67.92
C PHE A 355 -31.91 -26.70 69.02
N SER A 356 -30.59 -26.75 69.17
CA SER A 356 -29.88 -27.82 69.85
C SER A 356 -29.84 -27.55 71.37
N VAL A 357 -28.70 -27.80 72.02
CA VAL A 357 -28.48 -27.53 73.45
C VAL A 357 -27.29 -26.57 73.66
N ALA A 358 -27.27 -25.47 72.89
CA ALA A 358 -26.49 -24.23 73.06
C ALA A 358 -25.45 -24.25 74.20
N GLY A 359 -24.17 -24.28 73.83
CA GLY A 359 -23.04 -24.46 74.75
C GLY A 359 -22.49 -25.90 74.83
N TRP A 360 -22.88 -26.75 73.89
CA TRP A 360 -21.91 -27.64 73.21
C TRP A 360 -21.49 -26.97 71.89
N PHE A 361 -20.68 -27.64 71.08
CA PHE A 361 -20.32 -27.20 69.73
C PHE A 361 -20.26 -28.44 68.84
N SER A 362 -20.78 -28.36 67.62
CA SER A 362 -20.47 -29.32 66.57
C SER A 362 -18.97 -29.24 66.25
N THR A 363 -18.25 -30.35 66.41
CA THR A 363 -16.80 -30.40 66.17
C THR A 363 -16.37 -31.77 65.71
N GLY A 364 -15.41 -31.85 64.79
CA GLY A 364 -14.85 -33.09 64.21
C GLY A 364 -14.15 -34.08 65.17
N ALA A 365 -14.44 -34.02 66.47
CA ALA A 365 -14.08 -35.00 67.50
C ALA A 365 -15.31 -35.53 68.29
N SER A 366 -16.51 -35.11 67.89
CA SER A 366 -17.81 -35.45 68.48
C SER A 366 -18.96 -35.46 67.47
N ASP A 367 -18.73 -34.87 66.29
CA ASP A 367 -19.64 -34.62 65.18
C ASP A 367 -18.74 -34.41 63.94
N TYR A 368 -18.53 -35.47 63.14
CA TYR A 368 -17.44 -35.52 62.16
C TYR A 368 -17.82 -34.86 60.84
N ASP A 369 -18.94 -35.27 60.23
CA ASP A 369 -19.56 -34.59 59.09
C ASP A 369 -20.03 -33.17 59.41
N ARG A 370 -20.44 -32.94 60.67
CA ARG A 370 -21.01 -31.68 61.14
C ARG A 370 -22.31 -31.32 60.43
N ASP A 371 -23.17 -32.31 60.25
CA ASP A 371 -24.59 -32.06 59.95
C ASP A 371 -25.34 -31.43 61.14
N GLY A 372 -24.67 -31.33 62.29
CA GLY A 372 -25.13 -30.78 63.58
C GLY A 372 -25.61 -31.86 64.56
N CYS A 373 -25.53 -33.13 64.20
CA CYS A 373 -26.14 -34.23 64.93
C CYS A 373 -25.18 -35.27 65.55
N HIS A 374 -23.92 -34.94 65.91
CA HIS A 374 -23.08 -35.63 66.93
C HIS A 374 -22.92 -37.19 66.85
N ASP A 375 -21.92 -37.66 66.10
CA ASP A 375 -21.28 -39.00 66.07
C ASP A 375 -21.85 -40.04 67.07
N LEU A 376 -21.37 -39.95 68.32
CA LEU A 376 -21.32 -41.02 69.31
C LEU A 376 -22.69 -41.48 69.83
N THR A 377 -23.76 -40.85 69.39
CA THR A 377 -25.13 -41.10 69.83
C THR A 377 -26.15 -41.23 68.69
N ASN A 378 -25.80 -40.83 67.47
CA ASN A 378 -26.78 -40.50 66.44
C ASN A 378 -26.45 -41.09 65.06
N ASP A 379 -25.18 -41.04 64.64
CA ASP A 379 -24.77 -41.21 63.25
C ASP A 379 -24.07 -42.57 62.96
N PRO A 380 -24.09 -43.10 61.70
CA PRO A 380 -23.45 -44.36 61.33
C PRO A 380 -22.67 -44.34 59.99
N ASP A 381 -22.39 -43.16 59.44
CA ASP A 381 -21.88 -42.91 58.09
C ASP A 381 -21.06 -41.61 58.23
N ASP A 382 -19.97 -41.71 59.02
CA ASP A 382 -19.43 -40.58 59.81
C ASP A 382 -19.02 -39.35 58.96
N ASP A 383 -18.78 -39.52 57.66
CA ASP A 383 -18.47 -38.51 56.63
C ASP A 383 -19.55 -38.41 55.53
N ASN A 384 -20.55 -39.30 55.51
CA ASN A 384 -21.77 -39.24 54.70
C ASN A 384 -21.55 -39.19 53.16
N ASP A 385 -20.47 -39.79 52.63
CA ASP A 385 -20.17 -39.83 51.18
C ASP A 385 -20.82 -41.00 50.40
N GLY A 386 -21.42 -41.95 51.13
CA GLY A 386 -22.09 -43.12 50.55
C GLY A 386 -21.20 -44.33 50.25
N ALA A 387 -19.92 -44.28 50.62
CA ALA A 387 -19.15 -45.45 51.01
C ALA A 387 -19.69 -46.01 52.35
N LEU A 388 -18.82 -46.64 53.15
CA LEU A 388 -19.05 -47.07 54.54
C LEU A 388 -17.67 -47.41 55.10
N ASP A 389 -17.40 -47.06 56.38
CA ASP A 389 -16.13 -47.14 57.14
C ASP A 389 -15.47 -48.55 57.30
N ILE A 390 -15.86 -49.49 56.44
CA ILE A 390 -15.42 -50.90 56.38
C ILE A 390 -15.06 -51.39 54.96
N ASN A 391 -15.35 -50.66 53.88
CA ASN A 391 -14.93 -51.00 52.50
C ASN A 391 -14.41 -49.75 51.77
N ASP A 392 -13.56 -49.02 52.48
CA ASP A 392 -13.13 -47.66 52.25
C ASP A 392 -11.77 -47.58 52.95
N ASP A 393 -10.75 -47.05 52.27
CA ASP A 393 -9.39 -46.91 52.82
C ASP A 393 -9.15 -45.48 53.43
N CYS A 394 -10.12 -44.56 53.28
CA CYS A 394 -10.30 -43.31 54.03
C CYS A 394 -11.56 -43.25 54.98
N PRO A 395 -11.81 -44.20 55.94
CA PRO A 395 -12.98 -44.26 56.87
C PRO A 395 -13.30 -43.10 57.84
N LYS A 396 -12.71 -41.94 57.60
CA LYS A 396 -12.96 -40.64 58.21
C LYS A 396 -12.43 -39.64 57.19
N GLY A 397 -13.18 -39.54 56.10
CA GLY A 397 -12.80 -38.85 54.88
C GLY A 397 -13.26 -37.40 54.87
N VAL A 398 -13.27 -36.81 53.68
CA VAL A 398 -13.93 -35.54 53.42
C VAL A 398 -15.41 -35.79 53.17
N ILE A 399 -16.22 -34.79 53.54
CA ILE A 399 -17.59 -35.01 53.94
C ILE A 399 -18.58 -34.73 52.79
N GLY A 400 -19.59 -35.58 52.66
CA GLY A 400 -20.83 -35.31 51.91
C GLY A 400 -20.67 -35.20 50.39
N TRP A 401 -19.68 -35.88 49.81
CA TRP A 401 -19.53 -36.00 48.35
C TRP A 401 -20.32 -37.20 47.79
N GLU A 402 -20.44 -37.33 46.46
CA GLU A 402 -20.96 -38.55 45.84
C GLU A 402 -19.82 -39.32 45.17
N ARG A 403 -19.66 -40.59 45.52
CA ARG A 403 -18.62 -41.49 45.02
C ARG A 403 -18.84 -41.89 43.54
N THR A 404 -18.13 -41.27 42.59
CA THR A 404 -18.26 -41.53 41.14
C THR A 404 -16.90 -41.60 40.43
N ASN A 405 -16.89 -42.02 39.17
CA ASN A 405 -15.68 -42.09 38.33
C ASN A 405 -14.96 -40.75 38.09
N GLU A 406 -15.52 -39.65 38.59
CA GLU A 406 -15.03 -38.28 38.46
C GLU A 406 -14.55 -37.69 39.81
N THR A 407 -14.78 -38.40 40.92
CA THR A 407 -14.44 -38.01 42.31
C THR A 407 -13.69 -39.09 43.10
N ASP A 408 -13.70 -40.33 42.58
CA ASP A 408 -13.09 -41.56 43.07
C ASP A 408 -12.69 -42.37 41.81
N PHE A 409 -11.51 -42.09 41.26
CA PHE A 409 -11.08 -42.59 39.95
C PHE A 409 -10.72 -44.09 39.97
N ASP A 410 -9.90 -44.50 40.95
CA ASP A 410 -9.43 -45.86 41.19
C ASP A 410 -10.53 -46.80 41.74
N MET A 411 -11.44 -46.25 42.56
CA MET A 411 -12.54 -46.90 43.29
C MET A 411 -12.30 -47.37 44.74
N ASP A 412 -11.22 -46.99 45.42
CA ASP A 412 -10.93 -47.41 46.82
C ASP A 412 -11.83 -46.78 47.90
N GLY A 413 -12.34 -45.56 47.72
CA GLY A 413 -13.18 -44.84 48.69
C GLY A 413 -12.59 -43.55 49.24
N CYS A 414 -11.29 -43.29 49.07
CA CYS A 414 -10.72 -41.95 49.23
C CYS A 414 -11.21 -41.01 48.12
N ARG A 415 -11.14 -39.70 48.35
CA ARG A 415 -11.52 -38.69 47.36
C ARG A 415 -10.30 -38.14 46.61
N ASP A 416 -10.38 -38.13 45.28
CA ASP A 416 -9.33 -37.64 44.36
C ASP A 416 -8.75 -36.28 44.80
N PHE A 417 -9.61 -35.37 45.27
CA PHE A 417 -9.26 -33.95 45.41
C PHE A 417 -8.33 -33.61 46.58
N ASP A 418 -8.34 -34.42 47.65
CA ASP A 418 -7.70 -34.04 48.93
C ASP A 418 -7.40 -35.21 49.90
N GLU A 419 -7.66 -36.46 49.53
CA GLU A 419 -7.51 -37.62 50.43
C GLU A 419 -6.75 -38.79 49.83
N ASP A 420 -7.00 -39.09 48.55
CA ASP A 420 -5.99 -39.80 47.77
C ASP A 420 -4.79 -38.86 47.52
N GLY A 421 -3.72 -39.44 46.99
CA GLY A 421 -2.48 -38.75 46.66
C GLY A 421 -1.70 -39.46 45.54
N ASP A 422 -2.38 -40.30 44.74
CA ASP A 422 -1.91 -41.19 43.66
C ASP A 422 -3.16 -41.59 42.84
N ASP A 423 -3.93 -40.59 42.33
CA ASP A 423 -5.33 -40.68 41.81
C ASP A 423 -5.62 -41.88 40.88
N ASP A 424 -4.64 -42.31 40.08
CA ASP A 424 -4.74 -43.43 39.12
C ASP A 424 -3.93 -44.69 39.50
N ALA A 425 -3.30 -44.64 40.68
CA ALA A 425 -2.51 -45.67 41.33
C ALA A 425 -1.29 -46.17 40.52
N ASP A 426 -0.67 -45.33 39.68
CA ASP A 426 0.53 -45.70 38.92
C ASP A 426 1.85 -45.72 39.72
N MET A 427 1.85 -45.10 40.93
CA MET A 427 2.99 -44.86 41.84
C MET A 427 3.75 -43.52 41.67
N VAL A 428 3.22 -42.55 40.93
CA VAL A 428 3.62 -41.13 40.95
C VAL A 428 2.56 -40.33 41.73
N PRO A 429 2.89 -39.74 42.90
CA PRO A 429 1.91 -38.97 43.67
C PRO A 429 1.48 -37.67 42.97
N ASP A 430 0.19 -37.29 43.03
CA ASP A 430 -0.37 -36.17 42.23
C ASP A 430 0.38 -34.84 42.37
N MET A 431 0.97 -34.60 43.54
CA MET A 431 1.75 -33.40 43.83
C MET A 431 3.09 -33.29 43.06
N ASP A 432 3.57 -34.40 42.48
CA ASP A 432 4.71 -34.52 41.58
C ASP A 432 4.28 -35.03 40.17
N ASP A 433 2.98 -35.29 39.96
CA ASP A 433 2.37 -35.79 38.71
C ASP A 433 1.84 -34.64 37.82
N TRP A 434 1.92 -34.78 36.50
CA TRP A 434 1.40 -33.82 35.52
C TRP A 434 0.18 -34.35 34.73
N CYS A 435 -0.11 -35.64 34.85
CA CYS A 435 -1.13 -36.40 34.15
C CYS A 435 -1.85 -37.37 35.10
N ASN A 436 -2.22 -36.90 36.30
CA ASN A 436 -2.75 -37.67 37.43
C ASN A 436 -4.08 -38.43 37.21
N ARG A 437 -4.55 -38.60 35.97
CA ARG A 437 -5.71 -39.43 35.60
C ARG A 437 -5.40 -40.27 34.35
N THR A 438 -4.14 -40.69 34.23
CA THR A 438 -3.63 -41.58 33.19
C THR A 438 -4.39 -42.91 33.23
N ILE A 439 -4.46 -43.63 32.11
CA ILE A 439 -5.26 -44.87 32.05
C ILE A 439 -4.63 -45.95 32.96
N ILE A 440 -5.27 -46.19 34.11
CA ILE A 440 -4.86 -47.11 35.21
C ILE A 440 -4.09 -48.34 34.71
N GLY A 441 -2.83 -48.44 35.12
CA GLY A 441 -1.91 -49.52 34.75
C GLY A 441 -1.18 -49.34 33.41
N SER A 442 -1.05 -48.11 32.94
CA SER A 442 -0.17 -47.71 31.82
C SER A 442 1.32 -47.81 32.20
N VAL A 443 2.21 -47.28 31.34
CA VAL A 443 3.65 -47.18 31.63
C VAL A 443 4.07 -45.74 31.36
N VAL A 444 4.53 -45.08 32.42
CA VAL A 444 4.65 -43.63 32.50
C VAL A 444 6.10 -43.16 32.61
N ASN A 445 6.30 -41.85 32.57
CA ASN A 445 7.62 -41.20 32.71
C ASN A 445 7.97 -40.88 34.19
N GLU A 446 8.69 -39.79 34.46
CA GLU A 446 9.00 -39.35 35.85
C GLU A 446 8.07 -38.23 36.37
N PHE A 447 6.96 -37.98 35.65
CA PHE A 447 5.91 -37.00 35.91
C PHE A 447 4.49 -37.61 35.70
N GLY A 448 4.33 -38.93 35.82
CA GLY A 448 3.06 -39.67 35.67
C GLY A 448 2.46 -39.75 34.26
N CYS A 449 2.87 -38.89 33.32
CA CYS A 449 2.35 -38.95 31.96
C CYS A 449 2.76 -40.23 31.21
N ALA A 450 1.78 -40.89 30.57
CA ALA A 450 2.06 -41.90 29.56
C ALA A 450 2.43 -41.25 28.22
N ALA A 451 3.01 -42.04 27.31
CA ALA A 451 3.54 -41.55 26.03
C ALA A 451 2.49 -41.04 25.02
N TYR A 452 1.20 -41.02 25.36
CA TYR A 452 0.12 -40.42 24.57
C TYR A 452 -0.47 -39.15 25.21
N GLU A 453 0.06 -38.75 26.38
CA GLU A 453 -0.26 -37.51 27.12
C GLU A 453 0.97 -36.57 27.22
N TRP A 454 2.09 -36.93 26.58
CA TRP A 454 3.32 -36.13 26.56
C TRP A 454 3.47 -35.43 25.18
N ASP A 455 3.80 -34.15 25.24
CA ASP A 455 4.25 -33.26 24.17
C ASP A 455 5.65 -32.73 24.60
N GLU A 456 6.74 -33.14 23.93
CA GLU A 456 8.12 -32.78 24.32
C GLU A 456 8.54 -31.35 23.91
N ASP A 457 7.90 -30.71 22.92
CA ASP A 457 8.30 -29.38 22.41
C ASP A 457 7.28 -28.25 22.65
N GLY A 458 6.05 -28.58 23.02
CA GLY A 458 4.99 -27.67 23.43
C GLY A 458 4.16 -27.09 22.28
N ASP A 459 4.07 -27.78 21.13
CA ASP A 459 3.28 -27.31 19.98
C ASP A 459 1.77 -27.63 20.07
N GLY A 460 1.37 -28.54 20.97
CA GLY A 460 -0.01 -28.98 21.18
C GLY A 460 -0.39 -30.31 20.54
N ILE A 461 0.55 -31.02 19.89
CA ILE A 461 0.39 -32.35 19.31
C ILE A 461 1.25 -33.36 20.08
N MET A 462 0.62 -34.36 20.70
CA MET A 462 1.31 -35.35 21.54
C MET A 462 2.31 -36.22 20.75
N ASP A 463 3.41 -36.62 21.40
CA ASP A 463 4.54 -37.42 20.90
C ASP A 463 4.15 -38.72 20.14
N ASP A 464 2.97 -39.30 20.42
CA ASP A 464 2.49 -40.52 19.77
C ASP A 464 1.85 -40.28 18.39
N SER A 465 1.52 -39.02 18.10
CA SER A 465 0.74 -38.55 16.95
C SER A 465 1.49 -37.52 16.10
N ASP A 466 2.45 -36.81 16.70
CA ASP A 466 3.41 -35.92 16.05
C ASP A 466 4.31 -36.65 15.01
N GLN A 467 4.77 -35.90 14.01
CA GLN A 467 5.70 -36.34 12.96
C GLN A 467 6.95 -35.44 12.80
N CYS A 468 7.06 -34.37 13.59
CA CYS A 468 7.98 -33.25 13.40
C CYS A 468 8.79 -32.85 14.67
N ALA A 469 8.64 -33.58 15.77
CA ALA A 469 9.34 -33.52 17.06
C ALA A 469 10.57 -32.60 17.14
N GLY A 470 10.43 -31.54 17.93
CA GLY A 470 11.35 -30.41 18.02
C GLY A 470 10.86 -29.17 17.27
N THR A 471 9.56 -29.04 17.02
CA THR A 471 8.94 -27.85 16.44
C THR A 471 9.14 -26.64 17.38
N PRO A 472 9.54 -25.46 16.88
CA PRO A 472 9.71 -24.29 17.75
C PRO A 472 8.40 -23.83 18.39
N THR A 473 8.34 -23.89 19.72
CA THR A 473 7.18 -23.48 20.54
C THR A 473 6.66 -22.09 20.16
N GLY A 474 5.36 -22.00 19.83
CA GLY A 474 4.69 -20.74 19.48
C GLY A 474 4.57 -20.44 17.99
N LEU A 475 4.94 -21.38 17.10
CA LEU A 475 4.52 -21.39 15.70
C LEU A 475 3.12 -22.04 15.56
N GLU A 476 2.38 -21.71 14.50
CA GLU A 476 1.16 -22.44 14.15
C GLU A 476 1.51 -23.76 13.46
N VAL A 477 0.98 -24.87 13.99
CA VAL A 477 1.27 -26.23 13.49
C VAL A 477 0.05 -26.85 12.82
N ASN A 478 0.31 -27.70 11.82
CA ASN A 478 -0.72 -28.54 11.26
C ASN A 478 -1.02 -29.74 12.18
N ALA A 479 -2.05 -30.52 11.84
CA ALA A 479 -2.53 -31.67 12.65
C ALA A 479 -1.55 -32.88 12.75
N LEU A 480 -0.27 -32.69 12.43
CA LEU A 480 0.83 -33.66 12.51
C LEU A 480 2.06 -33.12 13.28
N GLY A 481 1.91 -32.02 14.03
CA GLY A 481 2.99 -31.38 14.82
C GLY A 481 4.01 -30.59 14.00
N CYS A 482 3.67 -30.29 12.74
CA CYS A 482 4.60 -29.66 11.81
C CYS A 482 4.22 -28.19 11.61
N ALA A 483 5.16 -27.29 11.95
CA ALA A 483 5.10 -25.88 11.56
C ALA A 483 5.56 -25.65 10.12
N ASP A 484 5.18 -24.49 9.58
CA ASP A 484 5.96 -23.81 8.55
C ASP A 484 7.17 -23.16 9.26
N LEU A 485 8.38 -23.56 8.90
CA LEU A 485 9.63 -23.15 9.57
C LEU A 485 10.30 -21.94 8.91
N ASP A 486 9.78 -21.50 7.77
CA ASP A 486 10.45 -20.56 6.87
C ASP A 486 9.50 -19.41 6.44
N SER A 487 8.18 -19.61 6.57
CA SER A 487 7.09 -18.65 6.30
C SER A 487 6.74 -18.47 4.82
N ASP A 488 6.89 -19.51 4.01
CA ASP A 488 6.44 -19.53 2.60
C ASP A 488 5.03 -20.12 2.36
N GLY A 489 4.41 -20.70 3.41
CA GLY A 489 3.10 -21.34 3.38
C GLY A 489 3.14 -22.87 3.26
N VAL A 490 4.32 -23.50 3.21
CA VAL A 490 4.48 -24.95 3.08
C VAL A 490 5.05 -25.55 4.36
N PHE A 491 4.29 -26.45 4.99
CA PHE A 491 4.70 -27.11 6.23
C PHE A 491 5.92 -28.04 6.03
N ALA A 492 6.84 -28.04 7.01
CA ALA A 492 8.17 -28.64 6.92
C ALA A 492 8.22 -30.17 6.68
N ASN A 493 7.08 -30.87 6.75
CA ASN A 493 6.94 -32.30 6.43
C ASN A 493 6.66 -32.60 4.95
N VAL A 494 6.28 -31.59 4.15
CA VAL A 494 6.00 -31.71 2.71
C VAL A 494 6.84 -30.77 1.85
N ASP A 495 7.36 -29.71 2.44
CA ASP A 495 8.36 -28.79 1.89
C ASP A 495 9.65 -29.51 1.43
N GLN A 496 10.09 -29.20 0.19
CA GLN A 496 11.31 -29.72 -0.43
C GLN A 496 12.48 -28.73 -0.40
N CYS A 497 12.22 -27.48 -0.03
CA CYS A 497 13.07 -26.31 -0.19
C CYS A 497 13.11 -25.38 1.07
N PRO A 498 13.34 -25.90 2.31
CA PRO A 498 13.11 -25.27 3.64
C PRO A 498 13.97 -24.04 4.02
N ASN A 499 14.31 -23.22 3.04
CA ASN A 499 15.10 -21.99 3.08
C ASN A 499 14.70 -21.09 1.88
N SER A 500 13.48 -21.23 1.37
CA SER A 500 12.94 -20.43 0.25
C SER A 500 12.82 -18.96 0.67
N ASN A 501 12.53 -18.70 1.94
CA ASN A 501 12.47 -17.39 2.59
C ASN A 501 13.76 -16.58 2.55
N GLN A 502 14.91 -17.18 2.22
CA GLN A 502 16.16 -16.45 2.00
C GLN A 502 16.04 -15.49 0.80
N HIS A 503 15.01 -15.66 -0.02
CA HIS A 503 14.67 -14.84 -1.17
C HIS A 503 13.19 -14.38 -1.11
N PRO A 504 12.80 -13.56 -0.10
CA PRO A 504 11.39 -13.38 0.32
C PRO A 504 10.48 -12.68 -0.70
N ARG A 505 11.05 -12.11 -1.77
CA ARG A 505 10.30 -11.46 -2.86
C ARG A 505 10.16 -12.34 -4.10
N TRP A 506 10.11 -13.67 -3.97
CA TRP A 506 9.99 -14.60 -5.09
C TRP A 506 8.81 -15.54 -4.91
N THR A 507 8.06 -15.83 -5.98
CA THR A 507 6.98 -16.82 -5.86
C THR A 507 7.55 -18.21 -5.64
N VAL A 508 7.03 -18.83 -4.57
CA VAL A 508 7.21 -20.21 -4.18
C VAL A 508 6.09 -21.06 -4.79
N ASP A 509 6.41 -22.29 -5.19
CA ASP A 509 5.46 -23.25 -5.74
C ASP A 509 4.87 -24.20 -4.68
N SER A 510 4.07 -25.19 -5.09
CA SER A 510 3.41 -26.13 -4.17
C SER A 510 4.36 -27.06 -3.40
N ASP A 511 5.65 -27.06 -3.75
CA ASP A 511 6.67 -27.94 -3.19
C ASP A 511 7.61 -27.16 -2.23
N GLY A 512 7.33 -25.88 -1.94
CA GLY A 512 8.19 -24.99 -1.13
C GLY A 512 9.32 -24.34 -1.93
N CYS A 513 9.37 -24.54 -3.26
CA CYS A 513 10.52 -24.11 -4.05
C CYS A 513 10.26 -22.81 -4.83
N ASN A 514 11.19 -21.85 -4.75
CA ASN A 514 11.22 -20.69 -5.63
C ASN A 514 12.12 -20.91 -6.87
N LEU A 515 11.92 -20.06 -7.90
CA LEU A 515 12.62 -20.16 -9.19
C LEU A 515 14.16 -20.10 -9.13
N LEU A 516 14.77 -19.71 -8.00
CA LEU A 516 16.23 -19.67 -7.84
C LEU A 516 16.82 -21.00 -7.38
N GLN A 517 16.03 -21.75 -6.62
CA GLN A 517 16.33 -23.10 -6.11
C GLN A 517 16.12 -24.17 -7.20
N ILE A 518 15.22 -23.95 -8.17
CA ILE A 518 14.95 -24.92 -9.25
C ILE A 518 16.17 -25.07 -10.19
N PRO A 519 16.67 -26.30 -10.43
CA PRO A 519 17.79 -26.54 -11.35
C PRO A 519 17.39 -26.35 -12.82
N LEU A 520 18.23 -25.69 -13.63
CA LEU A 520 17.95 -25.50 -15.05
C LEU A 520 18.20 -26.76 -15.89
N ASP A 521 17.18 -27.18 -16.62
CA ASP A 521 17.18 -28.35 -17.50
C ASP A 521 18.19 -28.24 -18.67
N TRP A 522 18.76 -29.37 -19.15
CA TRP A 522 19.76 -29.34 -20.23
C TRP A 522 19.13 -28.92 -21.57
N ASN A 523 19.49 -27.73 -22.06
CA ASN A 523 19.07 -27.20 -23.34
C ASN A 523 19.69 -28.02 -24.50
N THR A 524 18.85 -28.53 -25.40
CA THR A 524 19.26 -29.40 -26.51
C THR A 524 19.74 -28.66 -27.77
N GLY A 525 19.78 -27.32 -27.74
CA GLY A 525 20.34 -26.44 -28.76
C GLY A 525 19.30 -25.55 -29.47
N PRO A 526 19.72 -24.79 -30.50
CA PRO A 526 20.95 -24.92 -31.26
C PRO A 526 22.21 -24.43 -30.51
N TYR A 527 23.26 -25.26 -30.53
CA TYR A 527 24.55 -24.92 -29.93
C TYR A 527 25.36 -23.94 -30.79
N SER A 528 26.08 -23.02 -30.15
CA SER A 528 26.94 -22.03 -30.82
C SER A 528 28.33 -21.95 -30.15
N THR A 529 29.27 -21.26 -30.81
CA THR A 529 30.55 -20.79 -30.23
C THR A 529 30.62 -19.26 -30.15
N GLU A 530 29.50 -18.57 -30.42
CA GLU A 530 29.35 -17.16 -30.08
C GLU A 530 29.31 -16.98 -28.55
N ARG A 531 29.72 -15.80 -28.06
CA ARG A 531 29.59 -15.44 -26.65
C ARG A 531 28.12 -15.28 -26.31
N PHE A 532 27.72 -15.74 -25.11
CA PHE A 532 26.32 -15.97 -24.73
C PHE A 532 25.59 -17.02 -25.60
N GLY A 533 26.30 -17.72 -26.50
CA GLY A 533 25.75 -18.84 -27.26
C GLY A 533 25.69 -20.13 -26.46
N THR A 534 24.63 -20.92 -26.65
CA THR A 534 24.37 -22.16 -25.90
C THR A 534 25.48 -23.20 -26.10
N VAL A 535 26.00 -23.72 -24.99
CA VAL A 535 27.01 -24.78 -24.94
C VAL A 535 26.42 -26.10 -25.42
N GLY A 536 27.14 -26.79 -26.30
CA GLY A 536 26.82 -28.17 -26.69
C GLY A 536 27.64 -29.20 -25.92
N ASP A 537 27.24 -30.47 -25.99
CA ASP A 537 27.96 -31.54 -25.28
C ASP A 537 29.44 -31.65 -25.69
N PHE A 538 30.26 -32.07 -24.72
CA PHE A 538 31.67 -32.42 -24.90
C PHE A 538 32.12 -33.39 -23.81
N THR A 539 33.23 -34.08 -24.05
CA THR A 539 33.83 -35.01 -23.08
C THR A 539 35.28 -34.62 -22.78
N VAL A 540 35.61 -34.42 -21.49
CA VAL A 540 37.01 -34.30 -21.04
C VAL A 540 37.42 -35.49 -20.18
N GLN A 541 38.54 -36.11 -20.56
CA GLN A 541 39.20 -37.11 -19.72
C GLN A 541 39.87 -36.38 -18.56
N THR A 542 39.43 -36.63 -17.33
CA THR A 542 40.06 -36.10 -16.11
C THR A 542 40.93 -37.17 -15.44
N LYS A 543 41.51 -36.86 -14.28
CA LYS A 543 42.18 -37.85 -13.42
C LYS A 543 41.21 -38.76 -12.67
N SER A 544 39.98 -38.31 -12.44
CA SER A 544 38.96 -39.02 -11.66
C SER A 544 38.01 -39.85 -12.54
N GLY A 545 37.82 -39.46 -13.81
CA GLY A 545 36.97 -40.17 -14.76
C GLY A 545 36.81 -39.41 -16.10
N ASN A 546 35.83 -39.79 -16.90
CA ASN A 546 35.40 -38.96 -18.04
C ASN A 546 34.27 -38.04 -17.57
N TRP A 547 34.50 -36.74 -17.60
CA TRP A 547 33.44 -35.73 -17.48
C TRP A 547 32.74 -35.59 -18.84
N VAL A 548 31.41 -35.59 -18.87
CA VAL A 548 30.57 -35.47 -20.06
C VAL A 548 29.55 -34.38 -19.77
N MET A 549 29.65 -33.26 -20.49
CA MET A 549 28.94 -32.02 -20.11
C MET A 549 27.43 -32.23 -19.96
N SER A 550 26.78 -32.94 -20.87
CA SER A 550 25.33 -33.17 -20.81
C SER A 550 24.88 -34.29 -19.86
N ARG A 551 25.81 -34.99 -19.19
CA ARG A 551 25.53 -36.04 -18.19
C ARG A 551 25.79 -35.54 -16.77
N ASP A 552 26.83 -34.72 -16.65
CA ASP A 552 27.30 -34.14 -15.39
C ASP A 552 26.86 -32.67 -15.27
N TRP A 553 25.77 -32.31 -15.96
CA TRP A 553 25.06 -31.05 -15.81
C TRP A 553 24.03 -31.21 -14.70
N ASP A 554 24.10 -30.32 -13.73
CA ASP A 554 23.22 -30.23 -12.57
C ASP A 554 22.10 -29.19 -12.73
N GLY A 555 22.32 -28.14 -13.54
CA GLY A 555 21.41 -27.00 -13.66
C GLY A 555 21.68 -25.86 -12.67
N GLU A 556 22.67 -26.05 -11.79
CA GLU A 556 23.01 -25.15 -10.68
C GLU A 556 24.44 -24.60 -10.79
N SER A 557 25.36 -25.35 -11.39
CA SER A 557 26.78 -25.01 -11.37
C SER A 557 27.25 -24.01 -12.43
N THR A 558 28.39 -23.40 -12.13
CA THR A 558 29.20 -22.64 -13.08
C THR A 558 30.53 -23.35 -13.33
N TYR A 559 31.09 -23.21 -14.54
CA TYR A 559 32.22 -24.05 -14.97
C TYR A 559 33.34 -23.19 -15.56
N LEU A 560 34.54 -23.23 -14.95
CA LEU A 560 35.73 -22.49 -15.39
C LEU A 560 36.81 -23.44 -15.93
N PHE A 561 37.17 -23.29 -17.20
CA PHE A 561 38.25 -24.06 -17.83
C PHE A 561 39.51 -23.18 -17.96
N ILE A 562 40.65 -23.68 -17.50
CA ILE A 562 41.91 -22.92 -17.41
C ILE A 562 43.08 -23.77 -17.94
N PHE A 563 43.72 -23.33 -19.01
CA PHE A 563 44.71 -24.11 -19.76
C PHE A 563 46.12 -23.49 -19.76
N ASN A 564 47.11 -24.19 -19.20
CA ASN A 564 48.51 -23.79 -19.31
C ASN A 564 49.01 -23.78 -20.77
N GLN A 565 49.99 -22.93 -21.05
CA GLN A 565 50.86 -23.08 -22.20
C GLN A 565 52.26 -22.53 -21.88
N ASP A 566 53.27 -23.38 -21.75
CA ASP A 566 54.62 -23.02 -21.30
C ASP A 566 55.41 -22.17 -22.31
N SER A 567 55.00 -22.15 -23.58
CA SER A 567 55.51 -21.17 -24.55
C SER A 567 54.92 -19.75 -24.40
N SER A 568 53.92 -19.57 -23.54
CA SER A 568 53.27 -18.29 -23.25
C SER A 568 53.77 -17.73 -21.91
N SER A 569 54.71 -16.79 -21.94
CA SER A 569 55.23 -16.14 -20.72
C SER A 569 54.17 -15.40 -19.90
N TYR A 570 53.03 -15.06 -20.53
CA TYR A 570 51.83 -14.59 -19.85
C TYR A 570 51.19 -15.71 -19.02
N MET A 571 50.93 -16.87 -19.64
CA MET A 571 50.23 -17.96 -18.97
C MET A 571 51.09 -18.66 -17.91
N SER A 572 52.37 -18.95 -18.19
CA SER A 572 53.29 -19.50 -17.17
C SER A 572 53.43 -18.58 -15.95
N SER A 573 53.36 -17.26 -16.15
CA SER A 573 53.36 -16.28 -15.05
C SER A 573 52.10 -16.41 -14.19
N LEU A 574 50.91 -16.40 -14.80
CA LEU A 574 49.62 -16.60 -14.11
C LEU A 574 49.55 -17.95 -13.40
N TRP A 575 49.83 -19.05 -14.11
CA TRP A 575 49.79 -20.42 -13.61
C TRP A 575 50.68 -20.63 -12.38
N SER A 576 51.80 -19.90 -12.28
CA SER A 576 52.72 -19.95 -11.14
C SER A 576 52.19 -19.27 -9.85
N GLN A 577 51.15 -18.44 -9.93
CA GLN A 577 50.59 -17.70 -8.79
C GLN A 577 49.85 -18.63 -7.82
N ASN A 578 49.65 -18.19 -6.58
CA ASN A 578 49.05 -19.01 -5.52
C ASN A 578 47.60 -19.42 -5.88
N VAL A 579 47.41 -20.70 -6.20
CA VAL A 579 46.11 -21.28 -6.59
C VAL A 579 45.06 -21.18 -5.50
N GLY A 580 45.45 -21.10 -4.22
CA GLY A 580 44.51 -20.84 -3.13
C GLY A 580 43.76 -19.51 -3.32
N ARG A 581 44.43 -18.45 -3.81
CA ARG A 581 43.72 -17.18 -4.09
C ARG A 581 42.66 -17.30 -5.18
N LEU A 582 42.85 -18.20 -6.14
CA LEU A 582 41.85 -18.48 -7.17
C LEU A 582 40.66 -19.24 -6.58
N LEU A 583 40.93 -20.31 -5.84
CA LEU A 583 39.87 -21.15 -5.25
C LEU A 583 39.08 -20.38 -4.18
N ASN A 584 39.72 -19.53 -3.37
CA ASN A 584 39.09 -18.57 -2.45
C ASN A 584 38.16 -17.52 -3.15
N GLN A 585 38.02 -17.53 -4.48
CA GLN A 585 37.15 -16.61 -5.23
C GLN A 585 36.11 -17.34 -6.07
N VAL A 586 36.07 -18.67 -6.05
CA VAL A 586 35.07 -19.46 -6.75
C VAL A 586 33.93 -19.78 -5.77
N PRO A 587 32.64 -19.55 -6.14
CA PRO A 587 31.49 -19.91 -5.30
C PRO A 587 31.35 -21.43 -5.11
N GLU A 588 30.42 -21.83 -4.22
CA GLU A 588 30.25 -23.24 -3.86
C GLU A 588 29.77 -24.10 -5.05
N ASN A 589 28.89 -23.57 -5.91
CA ASN A 589 28.48 -24.18 -7.18
C ASN A 589 29.53 -24.04 -8.32
N GLY A 590 30.81 -23.79 -8.00
CA GLY A 590 31.82 -23.39 -8.99
C GLY A 590 32.85 -24.49 -9.31
N HIS A 591 32.69 -25.16 -10.45
CA HIS A 591 33.65 -26.14 -10.95
C HIS A 591 34.88 -25.49 -11.62
N VAL A 592 36.09 -25.98 -11.32
CA VAL A 592 37.35 -25.50 -11.91
C VAL A 592 38.13 -26.62 -12.59
N PHE A 593 38.32 -26.53 -13.90
CA PHE A 593 39.05 -27.51 -14.72
C PHE A 593 40.43 -26.99 -15.13
N PHE A 594 41.48 -27.59 -14.57
CA PHE A 594 42.86 -27.34 -14.98
C PHE A 594 43.27 -28.26 -16.14
N GLY A 595 43.75 -27.68 -17.24
CA GLY A 595 44.32 -28.40 -18.38
C GLY A 595 45.61 -27.77 -18.91
N SER A 596 46.16 -28.30 -20.01
CA SER A 596 47.35 -27.74 -20.68
C SER A 596 47.33 -28.01 -22.19
N PHE A 597 47.83 -27.04 -22.96
CA PHE A 597 48.05 -27.17 -24.41
C PHE A 597 49.35 -27.90 -24.76
N ASP A 598 50.29 -28.05 -23.83
CA ASP A 598 51.63 -28.56 -24.12
C ASP A 598 51.67 -30.08 -24.33
N SER A 599 52.72 -30.56 -25.00
CA SER A 599 52.91 -31.98 -25.33
C SER A 599 53.01 -32.91 -24.11
N ASP A 600 53.42 -32.33 -22.98
CA ASP A 600 53.74 -32.96 -21.72
C ASP A 600 52.78 -32.55 -20.60
N TYR A 601 51.57 -32.09 -20.95
CA TYR A 601 50.43 -31.70 -20.09
C TYR A 601 50.26 -32.47 -18.76
N ARG A 602 50.60 -33.77 -18.73
CA ARG A 602 50.58 -34.56 -17.48
C ARG A 602 51.50 -33.99 -16.40
N SER A 603 52.67 -33.48 -16.78
CA SER A 603 53.61 -32.81 -15.87
C SER A 603 52.97 -31.57 -15.24
N ASP A 604 52.40 -30.69 -16.05
CA ASP A 604 51.74 -29.45 -15.62
C ASP A 604 50.57 -29.73 -14.67
N ILE A 605 49.79 -30.77 -14.99
CA ILE A 605 48.59 -31.16 -14.26
C ILE A 605 48.90 -32.06 -13.05
N ASP A 606 50.05 -32.72 -13.00
CA ASP A 606 50.62 -33.28 -11.77
C ASP A 606 51.14 -32.17 -10.85
N ALA A 607 51.81 -31.16 -11.41
CA ALA A 607 52.33 -30.02 -10.65
C ALA A 607 51.19 -29.12 -10.10
N MET A 608 50.14 -28.85 -10.86
CA MET A 608 48.97 -28.10 -10.38
C MET A 608 48.21 -28.89 -9.31
N ASN A 609 47.96 -30.18 -9.54
CA ASN A 609 47.33 -31.07 -8.55
C ASN A 609 48.10 -31.08 -7.22
N ALA A 610 49.43 -31.17 -7.26
CA ALA A 610 50.26 -31.12 -6.05
C ALA A 610 50.13 -29.77 -5.29
N ARG A 611 49.94 -28.66 -6.00
CA ARG A 611 49.77 -27.32 -5.42
C ARG A 611 48.39 -27.12 -4.80
N VAL A 612 47.33 -27.57 -5.47
CA VAL A 612 45.96 -27.56 -4.91
C VAL A 612 45.88 -28.46 -3.69
N ASN A 613 46.46 -29.67 -3.71
CA ASN A 613 46.53 -30.55 -2.54
C ASN A 613 47.24 -29.88 -1.36
N SER A 614 48.29 -29.09 -1.61
CA SER A 614 48.99 -28.33 -0.56
C SER A 614 48.16 -27.17 0.00
N TYR A 615 47.15 -26.67 -0.71
CA TYR A 615 46.17 -25.69 -0.24
C TYR A 615 45.04 -26.40 0.54
N ARG A 616 44.39 -27.39 -0.09
CA ARG A 616 43.36 -28.28 0.48
C ARG A 616 43.70 -28.79 1.88
N ASN A 617 44.94 -29.24 2.08
CA ASN A 617 45.39 -29.80 3.35
C ASN A 617 45.48 -28.77 4.51
N GLY A 618 45.27 -27.48 4.26
CA GLY A 618 45.21 -26.42 5.27
C GLY A 618 43.80 -25.93 5.63
N LEU A 619 42.74 -26.52 5.05
CA LEU A 619 41.36 -26.05 5.18
C LEU A 619 40.56 -26.82 6.27
N SER A 620 39.26 -26.54 6.43
CA SER A 620 38.30 -27.34 7.23
C SER A 620 38.02 -28.70 6.57
N GLU A 621 37.20 -29.59 7.14
CA GLU A 621 36.80 -30.82 6.44
C GLU A 621 35.70 -30.57 5.39
N ALA A 622 34.85 -29.55 5.57
CA ALA A 622 33.84 -29.15 4.59
C ALA A 622 34.51 -28.59 3.32
N ASP A 623 35.41 -27.61 3.47
CA ASP A 623 36.16 -27.02 2.35
C ASP A 623 36.99 -28.07 1.58
N LYS A 624 37.45 -29.12 2.28
CA LYS A 624 38.18 -30.25 1.64
C LYS A 624 37.27 -31.07 0.74
N ALA A 625 36.04 -31.35 1.19
CA ALA A 625 35.05 -32.04 0.37
C ALA A 625 34.74 -31.21 -0.89
N TRP A 626 34.52 -29.89 -0.72
CA TRP A 626 34.31 -28.98 -1.85
C TRP A 626 35.47 -29.01 -2.87
N VAL A 627 36.73 -28.95 -2.41
CA VAL A 627 37.90 -29.03 -3.32
C VAL A 627 37.97 -30.39 -4.04
N ASP A 628 37.60 -31.49 -3.37
CA ASP A 628 37.65 -32.84 -3.95
C ASP A 628 36.57 -33.10 -5.01
N THR A 629 35.41 -32.44 -4.93
CA THR A 629 34.30 -32.60 -5.89
C THR A 629 34.35 -31.56 -7.03
N HIS A 630 34.76 -30.32 -6.77
CA HIS A 630 34.67 -29.22 -7.73
C HIS A 630 35.98 -28.90 -8.47
N VAL A 631 37.15 -29.39 -8.04
CA VAL A 631 38.44 -29.11 -8.70
C VAL A 631 38.94 -30.28 -9.56
N HIS A 632 38.92 -30.08 -10.88
CA HIS A 632 39.13 -31.10 -11.89
C HIS A 632 40.47 -30.97 -12.63
N TYR A 633 41.02 -32.10 -13.05
CA TYR A 633 42.35 -32.20 -13.67
C TYR A 633 42.29 -32.92 -15.01
N ILE A 634 42.34 -32.19 -16.12
CA ILE A 634 42.25 -32.73 -17.48
C ILE A 634 43.51 -33.53 -17.81
N ASN A 635 43.35 -34.83 -18.07
CA ASN A 635 44.39 -35.82 -18.34
C ASN A 635 44.56 -36.11 -19.86
N GLN A 636 44.24 -35.12 -20.68
CA GLN A 636 44.44 -35.10 -22.13
C GLN A 636 44.91 -33.70 -22.59
N GLN A 637 45.58 -33.62 -23.75
CA GLN A 637 46.06 -32.35 -24.30
C GLN A 637 44.88 -31.50 -24.77
N ALA A 638 44.85 -30.21 -24.40
CA ALA A 638 43.70 -29.32 -24.65
C ALA A 638 43.34 -29.18 -26.13
N GLY A 639 44.34 -29.05 -27.01
CA GLY A 639 44.14 -29.02 -28.48
C GLY A 639 43.68 -30.35 -29.11
N GLY A 640 43.42 -31.38 -28.29
CA GLY A 640 42.79 -32.65 -28.70
C GLY A 640 41.38 -32.85 -28.13
N ILE A 641 40.82 -31.87 -27.42
CA ILE A 641 39.43 -31.88 -26.94
C ILE A 641 38.48 -31.77 -28.15
N GLY A 642 37.37 -32.51 -28.12
CA GLY A 642 36.28 -32.43 -29.10
C GLY A 642 34.96 -32.01 -28.44
N GLY A 643 33.89 -31.92 -29.24
CA GLY A 643 32.61 -31.35 -28.78
C GLY A 643 32.66 -29.82 -28.70
N SER A 644 31.68 -29.20 -28.03
CA SER A 644 31.58 -27.73 -28.00
C SER A 644 32.82 -27.05 -27.40
N LEU A 645 33.39 -27.59 -26.31
CA LEU A 645 34.65 -27.08 -25.73
C LEU A 645 35.82 -27.12 -26.72
N GLY A 646 35.91 -28.16 -27.56
CA GLY A 646 36.92 -28.23 -28.62
C GLY A 646 36.72 -27.16 -29.72
N ASN A 647 35.47 -26.84 -30.03
CA ASN A 647 35.13 -25.81 -31.02
C ASN A 647 35.45 -24.41 -30.50
N VAL A 648 35.00 -24.06 -29.29
CA VAL A 648 35.25 -22.73 -28.70
C VAL A 648 36.75 -22.47 -28.45
N ILE A 649 37.52 -23.51 -28.11
CA ILE A 649 38.99 -23.45 -28.06
C ILE A 649 39.59 -23.06 -29.42
N GLY A 650 39.07 -23.61 -30.51
CA GLY A 650 39.49 -23.26 -31.87
C GLY A 650 39.11 -21.83 -32.25
N ASP A 651 37.85 -21.45 -32.02
CA ASP A 651 37.27 -20.19 -32.51
C ASP A 651 37.75 -18.96 -31.71
N TRP A 652 37.87 -19.06 -30.38
CA TRP A 652 38.31 -17.94 -29.53
C TRP A 652 39.84 -17.89 -29.38
N SER A 653 40.52 -19.04 -29.39
CA SER A 653 41.98 -19.15 -29.23
C SER A 653 42.52 -18.48 -27.94
N THR A 654 41.81 -18.60 -26.82
CA THR A 654 42.19 -18.07 -25.49
C THR A 654 42.77 -19.16 -24.58
N PHE A 655 43.22 -18.79 -23.37
CA PHE A 655 43.71 -19.71 -22.33
C PHE A 655 42.62 -20.16 -21.34
N TYR A 656 41.42 -19.57 -21.41
CA TYR A 656 40.39 -19.72 -20.40
C TYR A 656 38.99 -19.47 -20.96
N TYR A 657 38.00 -20.16 -20.38
CA TYR A 657 36.61 -20.26 -20.87
C TYR A 657 35.68 -20.44 -19.67
N GLY A 658 34.51 -19.78 -19.68
CA GLY A 658 33.48 -19.93 -18.66
C GLY A 658 32.17 -20.49 -19.24
N ILE A 659 31.40 -21.17 -18.39
CA ILE A 659 29.98 -21.53 -18.59
C ILE A 659 29.21 -21.08 -17.35
N ASP A 660 28.04 -20.49 -17.55
CA ASP A 660 27.09 -20.09 -16.49
C ASP A 660 25.91 -21.06 -16.34
N ARG A 661 25.04 -20.82 -15.34
CA ARG A 661 23.82 -21.62 -15.10
C ARG A 661 22.88 -21.68 -16.32
N PHE A 662 22.89 -20.67 -17.19
CA PHE A 662 22.08 -20.62 -18.41
C PHE A 662 22.63 -21.48 -19.57
N GLN A 663 23.67 -22.28 -19.32
CA GLN A 663 24.35 -23.12 -20.31
C GLN A 663 24.95 -22.28 -21.46
N GLN A 664 25.48 -21.08 -21.18
CA GLN A 664 26.01 -20.17 -22.20
C GLN A 664 27.54 -20.03 -22.14
N TRP A 665 28.19 -19.87 -23.30
CA TRP A 665 29.64 -19.62 -23.37
C TRP A 665 29.99 -18.19 -22.92
N ARG A 666 30.78 -18.06 -21.86
CA ARG A 666 31.19 -16.78 -21.26
C ARG A 666 32.70 -16.55 -21.44
N GLU A 667 33.10 -15.39 -21.98
CA GLU A 667 34.51 -14.99 -21.99
C GLU A 667 34.92 -14.42 -20.63
N ILE A 668 36.05 -14.89 -20.10
CA ILE A 668 36.74 -14.24 -18.98
C ILE A 668 37.49 -13.03 -19.53
N GLY A 669 37.20 -11.83 -19.00
CA GLY A 669 37.74 -10.58 -19.54
C GLY A 669 39.21 -10.30 -19.20
N SER A 670 39.52 -9.03 -18.90
CA SER A 670 40.87 -8.54 -18.62
C SER A 670 41.32 -8.85 -17.19
N LEU A 671 42.23 -9.83 -17.06
CA LEU A 671 42.96 -10.16 -15.82
C LEU A 671 44.03 -9.12 -15.42
N SER A 672 43.97 -7.89 -15.95
CA SER A 672 44.99 -6.84 -15.75
C SER A 672 44.94 -6.29 -14.32
N ASN A 673 46.08 -6.26 -13.63
CA ASN A 673 46.14 -5.83 -12.23
C ASN A 673 46.21 -4.29 -12.11
N TRP A 674 45.09 -3.62 -12.37
CA TRP A 674 45.00 -2.16 -12.28
C TRP A 674 45.25 -1.63 -10.86
N ALA A 675 44.86 -2.39 -9.83
CA ALA A 675 45.12 -2.08 -8.43
C ALA A 675 46.62 -2.14 -8.05
N GLY A 676 47.45 -2.84 -8.83
CA GLY A 676 48.89 -3.03 -8.56
C GLY A 676 49.22 -3.91 -7.34
N THR A 677 48.21 -4.48 -6.69
CA THR A 677 48.33 -5.29 -5.46
C THR A 677 49.06 -6.60 -5.69
N HIS A 678 49.62 -7.17 -4.62
CA HIS A 678 50.42 -8.42 -4.64
C HIS A 678 51.66 -8.46 -5.56
N GLY A 679 52.01 -7.38 -6.28
CA GLY A 679 53.24 -7.27 -7.06
C GLY A 679 53.29 -8.05 -8.38
N VAL A 680 52.13 -8.39 -8.97
CA VAL A 680 52.00 -9.08 -10.26
C VAL A 680 51.36 -8.19 -11.32
N GLN A 681 51.67 -8.37 -12.61
CA GLN A 681 51.06 -7.57 -13.69
C GLN A 681 49.62 -8.02 -14.03
N TYR A 682 49.34 -9.30 -13.83
CA TYR A 682 48.04 -9.93 -14.09
C TYR A 682 47.66 -10.80 -12.90
N ARG A 683 46.37 -10.89 -12.58
CA ARG A 683 45.86 -11.62 -11.42
C ARG A 683 45.27 -12.96 -11.84
N PHE A 684 45.71 -14.04 -11.20
CA PHE A 684 45.17 -15.38 -11.47
C PHE A 684 43.81 -15.60 -10.81
N ASP A 685 43.63 -15.02 -9.62
CA ASP A 685 42.40 -15.08 -8.84
C ASP A 685 41.20 -14.36 -9.48
N TYR A 686 41.48 -13.39 -10.36
CA TYR A 686 40.48 -12.70 -11.17
C TYR A 686 39.68 -13.68 -12.07
N ILE A 687 40.22 -14.84 -12.44
CA ILE A 687 39.45 -15.86 -13.17
C ILE A 687 38.29 -16.40 -12.32
N GLY A 688 38.51 -16.65 -11.01
CA GLY A 688 37.49 -17.18 -10.10
C GLY A 688 36.38 -16.17 -9.81
N LYS A 689 36.74 -14.89 -9.72
CA LYS A 689 35.79 -13.76 -9.61
C LYS A 689 34.72 -13.76 -10.71
N MET A 690 34.96 -14.43 -11.85
CA MET A 690 33.99 -14.53 -12.93
C MET A 690 32.74 -15.36 -12.56
N SER A 691 32.90 -16.46 -11.80
CA SER A 691 31.75 -17.27 -11.36
C SER A 691 30.87 -16.51 -10.36
N GLN A 692 31.42 -15.56 -9.60
CA GLN A 692 30.62 -14.67 -8.76
C GLN A 692 29.67 -13.82 -9.60
N GLN A 693 30.16 -13.22 -10.70
CA GLN A 693 29.31 -12.49 -11.66
C GLN A 693 28.25 -13.40 -12.30
N PHE A 694 28.58 -14.66 -12.64
CA PHE A 694 27.60 -15.57 -13.24
C PHE A 694 26.44 -15.88 -12.28
N ASN A 695 26.72 -16.05 -10.99
CA ASN A 695 25.68 -16.24 -9.98
C ASN A 695 24.90 -14.94 -9.71
N ALA A 696 25.55 -13.78 -9.69
CA ALA A 696 24.88 -12.48 -9.48
C ALA A 696 23.97 -12.08 -10.66
N GLU A 697 24.31 -12.46 -11.90
CA GLU A 697 23.43 -12.26 -13.07
C GLU A 697 22.23 -13.22 -13.10
N PHE A 698 22.27 -14.34 -12.35
CA PHE A 698 21.22 -15.36 -12.39
C PHE A 698 19.84 -14.86 -11.91
N PRO A 699 19.67 -14.30 -10.68
CA PRO A 699 18.38 -13.78 -10.25
C PRO A 699 17.91 -12.59 -11.10
N ILE A 700 18.83 -11.76 -11.59
CA ILE A 700 18.53 -10.59 -12.44
C ILE A 700 17.82 -11.03 -13.75
N GLU A 701 18.26 -12.11 -14.39
CA GLU A 701 17.62 -12.64 -15.61
C GLU A 701 16.44 -13.58 -15.29
N MET A 702 16.43 -14.27 -14.15
CA MET A 702 15.30 -15.12 -13.75
C MET A 702 14.06 -14.32 -13.34
N ARG A 703 14.20 -13.08 -12.85
CA ARG A 703 13.08 -12.31 -12.26
C ARG A 703 11.90 -12.12 -13.21
N ARG A 704 12.14 -12.02 -14.52
CA ARG A 704 11.10 -11.88 -15.55
C ARG A 704 10.24 -13.14 -15.78
N HIS A 705 10.58 -14.25 -15.12
CA HIS A 705 9.92 -15.54 -15.21
C HIS A 705 9.09 -15.87 -13.96
N ASP A 706 9.21 -15.04 -12.92
CA ASP A 706 8.41 -15.12 -11.70
C ASP A 706 6.92 -14.81 -12.03
N PRO A 707 5.98 -15.69 -11.66
CA PRO A 707 4.56 -15.54 -12.03
C PRO A 707 3.86 -14.36 -11.35
N SER A 708 4.39 -13.83 -10.23
CA SER A 708 3.88 -12.59 -9.61
C SER A 708 4.25 -11.31 -10.38
N VAL A 709 5.27 -11.39 -11.25
CA VAL A 709 5.90 -10.20 -11.83
C VAL A 709 5.24 -9.80 -13.14
N THR A 710 4.49 -8.69 -13.10
CA THR A 710 3.94 -8.03 -14.29
C THR A 710 5.05 -7.26 -15.01
N VAL A 711 5.45 -7.75 -16.19
CA VAL A 711 6.54 -7.16 -17.00
C VAL A 711 6.00 -6.15 -18.03
N VAL A 712 6.40 -4.88 -17.90
CA VAL A 712 6.16 -3.80 -18.87
C VAL A 712 7.45 -3.49 -19.63
N ASP A 713 7.57 -4.05 -20.84
CA ASP A 713 8.68 -3.78 -21.75
C ASP A 713 8.64 -2.35 -22.32
N ILE A 714 9.66 -1.52 -22.05
CA ILE A 714 9.78 -0.15 -22.58
C ILE A 714 10.71 -0.12 -23.80
N MET A 715 11.80 -0.88 -23.79
CA MET A 715 12.74 -1.02 -24.89
C MET A 715 13.11 -2.49 -25.06
N VAL A 716 12.93 -3.06 -26.25
CA VAL A 716 13.23 -4.46 -26.55
C VAL A 716 14.11 -4.56 -27.78
N ASN A 717 15.33 -5.08 -27.61
CA ASN A 717 16.37 -5.10 -28.64
C ASN A 717 16.59 -3.71 -29.30
N HIS A 718 16.43 -2.63 -28.53
CA HIS A 718 16.45 -1.27 -29.07
C HIS A 718 17.88 -0.82 -29.35
N ARG A 719 18.17 -0.35 -30.56
CA ARG A 719 19.54 0.08 -30.90
C ARG A 719 19.80 1.51 -30.46
N HIS A 720 20.59 1.68 -29.40
CA HIS A 720 21.22 2.95 -29.10
C HIS A 720 22.47 3.17 -29.96
N ASN A 721 22.61 4.36 -30.54
CA ASN A 721 23.70 4.65 -31.48
C ASN A 721 25.01 5.05 -30.76
N GLY A 722 24.93 5.84 -29.69
CA GLY A 722 26.08 6.29 -28.89
C GLY A 722 27.17 7.06 -29.67
N GLY A 723 28.31 7.30 -29.02
CA GLY A 723 29.47 7.92 -29.63
C GLY A 723 30.54 8.39 -28.65
N TRP A 724 31.67 8.87 -29.19
CA TRP A 724 32.82 9.42 -28.44
C TRP A 724 32.55 10.77 -27.72
N GLY A 725 31.29 11.14 -27.51
CA GLY A 725 30.89 12.40 -26.89
C GLY A 725 29.50 12.29 -26.25
N GLY A 726 29.20 13.20 -25.33
CA GLY A 726 27.89 13.24 -24.68
C GLY A 726 26.78 13.78 -25.58
N GLY A 727 25.53 13.55 -25.19
CA GLY A 727 24.34 14.14 -25.83
C GLY A 727 23.55 13.21 -26.75
N HIS A 728 23.90 11.92 -26.85
CA HIS A 728 23.06 10.94 -27.51
C HIS A 728 21.84 10.56 -26.64
N SER A 729 20.72 10.29 -27.29
CA SER A 729 19.47 9.86 -26.64
C SER A 729 18.70 8.85 -27.49
N SER A 730 17.75 8.16 -26.86
CA SER A 730 16.77 7.30 -27.51
C SER A 730 15.45 7.41 -26.75
N THR A 731 14.34 7.30 -27.47
CA THR A 731 12.99 7.39 -26.88
C THR A 731 12.17 6.18 -27.28
N SER A 732 11.34 5.72 -26.35
CA SER A 732 10.37 4.65 -26.55
C SER A 732 9.20 4.88 -25.60
N ASN A 733 8.09 4.16 -25.81
CA ASN A 733 6.93 4.21 -24.93
C ASN A 733 6.79 2.85 -24.22
N GLY A 734 6.40 2.89 -22.95
CA GLY A 734 5.84 1.74 -22.24
C GLY A 734 4.32 1.88 -22.18
N VAL A 735 3.60 0.75 -22.15
CA VAL A 735 2.15 0.73 -21.92
C VAL A 735 1.91 -0.03 -20.63
N PHE A 736 1.56 0.71 -19.59
CA PHE A 736 1.26 0.17 -18.26
C PHE A 736 -0.21 -0.29 -18.18
N PRO A 737 -0.55 -1.14 -17.19
CA PRO A 737 -1.93 -1.39 -16.79
C PRO A 737 -2.73 -0.09 -16.53
N ASN A 738 -4.05 -0.20 -16.36
CA ASN A 738 -4.88 0.95 -15.98
C ASN A 738 -4.68 1.32 -14.50
N ALA A 739 -5.15 2.50 -14.07
CA ALA A 739 -4.99 2.97 -12.70
C ALA A 739 -5.46 1.99 -11.62
N SER A 740 -6.58 1.27 -11.85
CA SER A 740 -7.13 0.30 -10.89
C SER A 740 -6.24 -0.93 -10.70
N VAL A 741 -5.57 -1.39 -11.77
CA VAL A 741 -4.57 -2.47 -11.66
C VAL A 741 -3.24 -1.92 -11.13
N MET A 742 -2.87 -0.68 -11.48
CA MET A 742 -1.65 -0.04 -10.96
C MET A 742 -1.68 0.14 -9.43
N GLN A 743 -2.86 0.32 -8.82
CA GLN A 743 -3.03 0.37 -7.36
C GLN A 743 -2.67 -0.94 -6.66
N GLN A 744 -2.81 -2.09 -7.32
CA GLN A 744 -2.55 -3.40 -6.70
C GLN A 744 -1.06 -3.59 -6.38
N PHE A 745 -0.15 -3.04 -7.20
CA PHE A 745 1.29 -3.16 -7.01
C PHE A 745 1.82 -2.18 -5.94
N ASN A 746 2.71 -2.63 -5.05
CA ASN A 746 3.53 -1.78 -4.18
C ASN A 746 5.00 -1.74 -4.62
N THR A 747 5.51 -2.82 -5.21
CA THR A 747 6.91 -2.99 -5.60
C THR A 747 7.14 -2.77 -7.09
N MET A 748 8.21 -2.03 -7.42
CA MET A 748 8.61 -1.70 -8.79
C MET A 748 10.11 -1.80 -8.98
N GLU A 749 10.55 -2.69 -9.86
CA GLU A 749 11.96 -2.90 -10.20
C GLU A 749 12.23 -2.52 -11.66
N LEU A 750 13.38 -1.88 -11.93
CA LEU A 750 13.75 -1.45 -13.27
C LEU A 750 14.90 -2.31 -13.81
N TYR A 751 14.57 -3.22 -14.72
CA TYR A 751 15.53 -4.03 -15.45
C TYR A 751 16.16 -3.23 -16.59
N MET A 752 17.49 -3.32 -16.70
CA MET A 752 18.28 -2.71 -17.75
C MET A 752 19.43 -3.64 -18.16
N HIS A 753 19.44 -4.06 -19.43
CA HIS A 753 20.55 -4.77 -20.05
C HIS A 753 21.14 -3.94 -21.19
N HIS A 754 22.41 -3.57 -21.04
CA HIS A 754 23.21 -2.89 -22.06
C HIS A 754 24.13 -3.89 -22.76
N GLY A 755 23.59 -4.57 -23.76
CA GLY A 755 24.33 -5.43 -24.68
C GLY A 755 25.16 -4.61 -25.69
N CYS A 756 26.17 -5.22 -26.28
CA CYS A 756 27.03 -4.62 -27.29
C CYS A 756 27.10 -5.48 -28.57
N SER A 757 27.76 -4.96 -29.61
CA SER A 757 27.80 -5.70 -30.89
C SER A 757 28.82 -6.83 -30.81
N GLU A 758 28.46 -8.04 -31.20
CA GLU A 758 29.27 -9.28 -31.09
C GLU A 758 29.54 -9.75 -29.64
N HIS A 759 28.96 -9.11 -28.61
CA HIS A 759 29.15 -9.44 -27.19
C HIS A 759 30.63 -9.43 -26.73
N ARG A 760 31.50 -8.60 -27.35
CA ARG A 760 32.96 -8.68 -27.17
C ARG A 760 33.54 -7.65 -26.22
N ASP A 761 34.49 -8.10 -25.39
CA ASP A 761 35.18 -7.34 -24.34
C ASP A 761 36.12 -6.19 -24.83
N ARG A 762 35.98 -5.72 -26.08
CA ARG A 762 36.79 -4.64 -26.68
C ARG A 762 36.19 -4.04 -27.95
N TYR A 763 35.87 -2.75 -27.93
CA TYR A 763 35.24 -2.01 -29.03
C TYR A 763 36.04 -1.88 -30.33
N GLN A 764 37.37 -1.71 -30.27
CA GLN A 764 38.21 -1.58 -31.47
C GLN A 764 39.02 -2.86 -31.73
N LYS A 765 38.78 -3.47 -32.89
CA LYS A 765 39.42 -4.72 -33.34
C LYS A 765 40.83 -4.48 -33.86
N SER A 766 41.61 -5.56 -33.97
CA SER A 766 43.01 -5.52 -34.42
C SER A 766 43.19 -5.16 -35.90
N ASP A 767 42.13 -5.19 -36.71
CA ASP A 767 42.10 -4.71 -38.10
C ASP A 767 41.73 -3.21 -38.23
N GLY A 768 41.42 -2.54 -37.12
CA GLY A 768 41.00 -1.14 -37.06
C GLY A 768 39.50 -0.91 -37.24
N SER A 769 38.69 -1.96 -37.41
CA SER A 769 37.23 -1.87 -37.37
C SER A 769 36.68 -1.76 -35.93
N PHE A 770 35.42 -1.37 -35.81
CA PHE A 770 34.70 -1.28 -34.54
C PHE A 770 33.67 -2.42 -34.42
N GLY A 771 33.46 -2.88 -33.19
CA GLY A 771 32.58 -3.99 -32.82
C GLY A 771 33.09 -4.61 -31.52
N GLY A 772 32.18 -4.87 -30.57
CA GLY A 772 32.46 -5.07 -29.15
C GLY A 772 31.86 -3.95 -28.29
N CYS A 773 32.16 -4.00 -27.00
CA CYS A 773 31.69 -3.10 -25.95
C CYS A 773 32.67 -1.95 -25.73
N HIS A 774 32.17 -0.73 -25.50
CA HIS A 774 32.98 0.49 -25.38
C HIS A 774 33.85 0.51 -24.12
N GLU A 775 35.16 0.77 -24.25
CA GLU A 775 36.13 0.61 -23.16
C GLU A 775 36.12 1.68 -22.05
N TRP A 776 34.97 2.31 -21.79
CA TRP A 776 34.80 3.41 -20.82
C TRP A 776 33.50 3.29 -20.03
N ASP A 777 33.57 3.69 -18.77
CA ASP A 777 32.48 3.86 -17.81
C ASP A 777 31.73 5.18 -18.06
N TYR A 778 30.49 5.09 -18.52
CA TYR A 778 29.63 6.25 -18.79
C TYR A 778 28.36 6.19 -17.96
N SER A 779 27.99 7.33 -17.36
CA SER A 779 26.65 7.53 -16.80
C SER A 779 25.56 7.35 -17.86
N GLN A 780 24.52 6.62 -17.48
CA GLN A 780 23.32 6.35 -18.25
C GLN A 780 22.12 6.82 -17.44
N TYR A 781 21.15 7.40 -18.13
CA TYR A 781 19.95 8.00 -17.55
C TYR A 781 18.74 7.45 -18.27
N MET A 782 17.79 6.85 -17.55
CA MET A 782 16.41 6.69 -18.01
C MET A 782 15.61 7.87 -17.46
N GLN A 783 14.80 8.49 -18.32
CA GLN A 783 13.97 9.64 -17.94
C GLN A 783 12.53 9.40 -18.36
N ILE A 784 11.57 9.66 -17.47
CA ILE A 784 10.15 9.68 -17.81
C ILE A 784 9.77 11.06 -18.36
N CYS A 785 8.68 11.14 -19.14
CA CYS A 785 8.22 12.37 -19.80
C CYS A 785 6.76 12.68 -19.45
N ASP A 786 6.49 13.90 -18.99
CA ASP A 786 5.15 14.37 -18.59
C ASP A 786 4.10 14.35 -19.73
N GLU A 787 4.54 14.26 -20.99
CA GLU A 787 3.69 14.29 -22.19
C GLU A 787 4.17 13.27 -23.22
N VAL A 788 3.31 12.32 -23.61
CA VAL A 788 3.61 11.38 -24.69
C VAL A 788 3.78 12.13 -26.02
N ASN A 789 4.83 11.77 -26.78
CA ASN A 789 5.28 12.43 -28.01
C ASN A 789 5.96 13.80 -27.85
N ASN A 790 6.05 14.38 -26.65
CA ASN A 790 6.81 15.61 -26.41
C ASN A 790 8.14 15.32 -25.70
N THR A 791 9.19 15.07 -26.49
CA THR A 791 10.52 14.70 -25.95
C THR A 791 11.23 15.80 -25.14
N SER A 792 10.60 16.98 -24.96
CA SER A 792 11.11 18.08 -24.13
C SER A 792 10.65 18.02 -22.66
N THR A 793 9.51 17.39 -22.36
CA THR A 793 9.03 17.15 -20.97
C THR A 793 9.75 15.96 -20.29
N CYS A 794 10.62 15.25 -21.03
CA CYS A 794 11.46 14.21 -20.46
C CYS A 794 12.57 14.81 -19.56
N THR A 795 12.24 15.39 -18.42
CA THR A 795 13.21 15.99 -17.49
C THR A 795 13.48 15.13 -16.26
N THR A 796 12.46 14.44 -15.77
CA THR A 796 12.50 13.65 -14.54
C THR A 796 13.30 12.37 -14.74
N GLU A 797 14.18 12.05 -13.79
CA GLU A 797 15.05 10.87 -13.83
C GLU A 797 14.36 9.68 -13.16
N PHE A 798 14.21 8.60 -13.93
CA PHE A 798 13.48 7.38 -13.56
C PHE A 798 14.43 6.21 -13.26
N GLY A 799 15.69 6.27 -13.71
CA GLY A 799 16.73 5.30 -13.39
C GLY A 799 18.12 5.76 -13.82
N TYR A 800 19.15 5.32 -13.11
CA TYR A 800 20.54 5.77 -13.29
C TYR A 800 21.53 4.60 -13.13
N TRP A 801 22.48 4.47 -14.06
CA TRP A 801 23.52 3.43 -14.03
C TRP A 801 24.86 3.94 -14.57
N ILE A 802 25.94 3.22 -14.29
CA ILE A 802 27.26 3.46 -14.89
C ILE A 802 27.68 2.23 -15.71
N THR A 803 27.96 2.40 -17.02
CA THR A 803 28.37 1.26 -17.85
C THR A 803 29.65 0.59 -17.34
N THR A 804 29.75 -0.71 -17.57
CA THR A 804 31.03 -1.43 -17.42
C THR A 804 32.11 -0.83 -18.34
N TYR A 805 33.37 -1.03 -17.97
CA TYR A 805 34.51 -0.83 -18.87
C TYR A 805 34.60 -1.95 -19.91
N GLY A 806 33.96 -1.75 -21.06
CA GLY A 806 34.18 -2.60 -22.22
C GLY A 806 33.63 -4.01 -22.12
N ARG A 807 32.60 -4.25 -21.30
CA ARG A 807 31.82 -5.50 -21.23
C ARG A 807 30.32 -5.19 -21.26
N GLU A 808 29.49 -6.23 -21.38
CA GLU A 808 28.03 -6.09 -21.25
C GLU A 808 27.64 -5.99 -19.77
N GLY A 809 26.49 -5.41 -19.48
CA GLY A 809 25.98 -5.22 -18.12
C GLY A 809 24.47 -5.45 -18.04
N ARG A 810 24.06 -6.07 -16.94
CA ARG A 810 22.68 -6.44 -16.59
C ARG A 810 22.43 -5.95 -15.18
N TRP A 811 21.31 -5.27 -14.99
CA TRP A 811 20.96 -4.64 -13.74
C TRP A 811 19.46 -4.76 -13.51
N LEU A 812 19.08 -5.00 -12.26
CA LEU A 812 17.72 -4.94 -11.77
C LEU A 812 17.79 -4.08 -10.52
N THR A 813 17.17 -2.91 -10.56
CA THR A 813 17.28 -1.91 -9.50
C THR A 813 15.89 -1.66 -8.93
N ASP A 814 15.71 -1.93 -7.63
CA ASP A 814 14.49 -1.57 -6.90
C ASP A 814 14.32 -0.04 -6.94
N ILE A 815 13.18 0.40 -7.45
CA ILE A 815 12.76 1.80 -7.51
C ILE A 815 11.30 1.93 -7.04
N SER A 816 10.84 1.04 -6.13
CA SER A 816 9.47 1.00 -5.62
C SER A 816 8.94 2.36 -5.15
N PRO A 817 9.71 3.21 -4.43
CA PRO A 817 9.27 4.56 -4.06
C PRO A 817 9.03 5.53 -5.22
N ARG A 818 9.29 5.13 -6.48
CA ARG A 818 9.03 5.92 -7.70
C ARG A 818 7.73 5.52 -8.40
N LEU A 819 7.00 4.52 -7.90
CA LEU A 819 5.78 3.99 -8.53
C LEU A 819 4.65 5.03 -8.66
N PHE A 820 4.64 6.06 -7.81
CA PHE A 820 3.71 7.21 -7.92
C PHE A 820 3.77 7.92 -9.28
N GLU A 821 4.89 7.87 -10.00
CA GLU A 821 5.03 8.47 -11.34
C GLU A 821 4.25 7.72 -12.44
N LEU A 822 3.73 6.54 -12.11
CA LEU A 822 3.03 5.62 -13.03
C LEU A 822 1.63 5.23 -12.55
N GLN A 823 1.17 5.73 -11.39
CA GLN A 823 -0.08 5.31 -10.73
C GLN A 823 -1.36 5.46 -11.59
N GLU A 824 -1.43 6.46 -12.48
CA GLU A 824 -2.56 6.63 -13.41
C GLU A 824 -2.56 5.58 -14.55
N GLY A 825 -1.43 4.87 -14.74
CA GLY A 825 -1.24 3.86 -15.75
C GLY A 825 -1.07 4.38 -17.20
N GLY A 826 -1.41 3.52 -18.15
CA GLY A 826 -1.53 3.84 -19.57
C GLY A 826 -0.21 3.99 -20.34
N GLU A 827 -0.25 4.67 -21.49
CA GLU A 827 0.95 4.93 -22.31
C GLU A 827 1.82 6.02 -21.69
N ARG A 828 3.10 5.72 -21.44
CA ARG A 828 4.11 6.67 -20.93
C ARG A 828 5.32 6.68 -21.84
N MET A 829 5.81 7.89 -22.18
CA MET A 829 7.03 8.04 -22.97
C MET A 829 8.25 8.13 -22.06
N PHE A 830 9.35 7.52 -22.49
CA PHE A 830 10.64 7.57 -21.81
C PHE A 830 11.76 7.99 -22.76
N ARG A 831 12.84 8.52 -22.19
CA ARG A 831 14.06 8.96 -22.87
C ARG A 831 15.31 8.43 -22.18
N TYR A 832 15.91 7.39 -22.74
CA TYR A 832 17.28 6.98 -22.42
C TYR A 832 18.29 8.03 -22.91
N ARG A 833 19.31 8.33 -22.11
CA ARG A 833 20.48 9.13 -22.48
C ARG A 833 21.77 8.46 -21.99
N GLY A 834 22.80 8.47 -22.82
CA GLY A 834 24.12 7.94 -22.48
C GLY A 834 25.10 8.18 -23.62
N ALA A 835 26.40 8.06 -23.38
CA ALA A 835 27.40 8.10 -24.46
C ALA A 835 27.68 6.70 -25.05
N ASN A 836 27.53 5.64 -24.26
CA ASN A 836 27.78 4.27 -24.71
C ASN A 836 26.75 3.82 -25.76
N GLY A 837 27.22 3.11 -26.79
CA GLY A 837 26.41 2.64 -27.92
C GLY A 837 26.23 1.14 -27.89
N GLY A 838 24.98 0.67 -27.83
CA GLY A 838 24.66 -0.72 -27.55
C GLY A 838 23.24 -1.12 -27.98
N TRP A 839 22.88 -2.35 -27.63
CA TRP A 839 21.51 -2.83 -27.62
C TRP A 839 20.95 -2.63 -26.22
N LEU A 840 19.77 -2.03 -26.11
CA LEU A 840 19.09 -1.80 -24.85
C LEU A 840 17.88 -2.74 -24.76
N ASN A 841 17.83 -3.53 -23.70
CA ASN A 841 16.56 -4.02 -23.16
C ASN A 841 16.29 -3.24 -21.87
N VAL A 842 15.12 -2.61 -21.76
CA VAL A 842 14.68 -1.86 -20.57
C VAL A 842 13.23 -2.18 -20.31
N SER A 843 12.93 -2.66 -19.11
CA SER A 843 11.60 -3.14 -18.71
C SER A 843 11.34 -2.78 -17.26
N VAL A 844 10.11 -2.38 -16.94
CA VAL A 844 9.66 -2.23 -15.55
C VAL A 844 8.97 -3.52 -15.13
N TYR A 845 9.31 -4.01 -13.95
CA TYR A 845 8.73 -5.19 -13.32
C TYR A 845 7.87 -4.70 -12.14
N LEU A 846 6.59 -5.03 -12.14
CA LEU A 846 5.59 -4.63 -11.13
C LEU A 846 5.13 -5.85 -10.34
N SER A 847 4.95 -5.70 -9.03
CA SER A 847 4.54 -6.78 -8.12
C SER A 847 3.91 -6.22 -6.84
N ASN A 848 3.33 -7.10 -6.02
CA ASN A 848 2.69 -6.81 -4.74
C ASN A 848 3.38 -7.56 -3.58
N TRP A 849 4.71 -7.55 -3.55
CA TRP A 849 5.51 -8.22 -2.51
C TRP A 849 5.56 -7.38 -1.24
N ASP A 850 5.53 -8.02 -0.06
CA ASP A 850 5.56 -7.32 1.23
C ASP A 850 4.38 -6.32 1.37
N ASP A 851 3.15 -6.72 1.01
CA ASP A 851 1.99 -5.81 0.93
C ASP A 851 1.44 -5.39 2.31
N ASP A 852 1.96 -4.27 2.80
CA ASP A 852 1.54 -3.55 4.01
C ASP A 852 0.30 -2.64 3.80
N GLY A 853 -0.34 -2.68 2.62
CA GLY A 853 -1.43 -1.77 2.23
C GLY A 853 -1.00 -0.35 1.88
N LEU A 854 0.26 0.01 2.13
CA LEU A 854 0.82 1.32 1.82
C LEU A 854 1.23 1.37 0.34
N ARG A 855 1.03 2.53 -0.29
CA ARG A 855 1.45 2.77 -1.68
C ARG A 855 2.07 4.16 -1.81
N PRO A 856 3.19 4.31 -2.52
CA PRO A 856 3.70 5.62 -2.86
C PRO A 856 2.73 6.26 -3.88
N THR A 857 1.97 7.27 -3.43
CA THR A 857 0.98 7.99 -4.26
C THR A 857 1.41 9.44 -4.54
N GLY A 858 2.47 9.91 -3.88
CA GLY A 858 3.12 11.17 -4.22
C GLY A 858 4.59 11.18 -3.86
N GLY A 859 5.29 12.21 -4.33
CA GLY A 859 6.67 12.48 -3.95
C GLY A 859 7.18 13.80 -4.51
N GLU A 860 8.17 14.39 -3.85
CA GLU A 860 8.77 15.67 -4.23
C GLU A 860 10.30 15.62 -4.27
N LEU A 861 10.88 16.29 -5.27
CA LEU A 861 12.33 16.32 -5.50
C LEU A 861 13.02 17.18 -4.44
N ALA A 862 13.53 16.51 -3.42
CA ALA A 862 14.17 17.10 -2.27
C ALA A 862 15.47 17.80 -2.61
N PHE A 863 16.45 17.05 -3.13
CA PHE A 863 17.81 17.54 -3.27
C PHE A 863 18.45 17.08 -4.58
N ASN A 864 19.38 17.89 -5.06
CA ASN A 864 20.15 17.62 -6.27
C ASN A 864 21.66 17.72 -5.99
N GLY A 865 22.42 17.03 -6.84
CA GLY A 865 23.87 17.04 -6.87
C GLY A 865 24.50 18.38 -7.26
N GLY A 866 25.83 18.40 -7.30
CA GLY A 866 26.61 19.61 -7.58
C GLY A 866 28.12 19.40 -7.46
N SER A 867 28.88 20.46 -7.66
CA SER A 867 30.36 20.44 -7.61
C SER A 867 30.86 20.27 -6.19
N PHE A 868 31.38 19.08 -5.85
CA PHE A 868 31.78 18.74 -4.48
C PHE A 868 33.06 19.48 -4.06
N ARG A 869 32.89 20.55 -3.28
CA ARG A 869 33.93 21.50 -2.81
C ARG A 869 33.48 22.16 -1.50
N GLY A 870 34.22 23.17 -1.04
CA GLY A 870 33.94 23.86 0.24
C GLY A 870 32.59 24.61 0.26
N GLN A 871 32.01 24.84 -0.92
CA GLN A 871 30.64 25.25 -1.15
C GLN A 871 29.85 24.04 -1.73
N TYR A 872 29.55 23.06 -0.87
CA TYR A 872 28.57 22.00 -1.12
C TYR A 872 27.48 21.86 -0.01
N ASN A 873 27.54 22.63 1.09
CA ASN A 873 26.60 22.58 2.24
C ASN A 873 26.24 23.93 2.92
N ASN A 874 26.71 25.08 2.43
CA ASN A 874 26.30 26.43 2.89
C ASN A 874 24.88 26.75 2.31
N GLU A 875 24.18 27.87 2.62
CA GLU A 875 22.69 28.02 2.39
C GLU A 875 22.01 29.08 1.41
N SER A 876 22.65 29.69 0.37
CA SER A 876 22.08 30.49 -0.82
C SER A 876 22.62 30.34 -2.35
N GLN A 877 22.80 29.12 -2.90
CA GLN A 877 23.21 28.40 -4.19
C GLN A 877 22.53 26.98 -4.41
N TYR A 878 22.94 25.86 -3.76
CA TYR A 878 22.34 24.49 -3.89
C TYR A 878 21.24 24.12 -2.87
N LYS A 879 20.08 23.55 -3.23
CA LYS A 879 19.06 23.13 -2.23
C LYS A 879 19.63 22.15 -1.17
N ARG A 880 19.59 22.56 0.12
CA ARG A 880 20.15 21.83 1.28
C ARG A 880 19.23 21.73 2.52
N LEU A 881 18.01 22.26 2.46
CA LEU A 881 16.87 21.74 3.21
C LEU A 881 15.64 21.59 2.30
N HIS A 882 14.54 21.09 2.85
CA HIS A 882 13.23 20.94 2.24
C HIS A 882 12.16 20.99 3.34
N ASP A 883 11.26 21.96 3.28
CA ASP A 883 9.99 21.87 3.99
C ASP A 883 9.11 20.86 3.24
N LEU A 884 8.69 19.81 3.93
CA LEU A 884 7.87 18.73 3.41
C LEU A 884 6.42 19.19 3.30
N GLN A 885 5.75 18.83 2.21
CA GLN A 885 4.32 19.12 1.98
C GLN A 885 3.51 17.82 1.96
N ILE A 886 3.27 17.30 3.16
CA ILE A 886 2.67 15.99 3.41
C ILE A 886 1.20 15.97 2.93
N PRO A 887 0.82 15.10 1.99
CA PRO A 887 -0.56 14.95 1.55
C PRO A 887 -1.51 14.44 2.64
N GLU A 888 -2.78 14.84 2.57
CA GLU A 888 -3.84 14.25 3.39
C GLU A 888 -3.99 12.74 3.10
N GLY A 889 -4.16 11.93 4.14
CA GLY A 889 -4.17 10.46 4.04
C GLY A 889 -2.80 9.78 3.93
N THR A 890 -1.70 10.53 4.03
CA THR A 890 -0.36 9.93 4.16
C THR A 890 -0.21 9.27 5.52
N GLU A 891 0.23 8.02 5.56
CA GLU A 891 0.54 7.27 6.80
C GLU A 891 2.03 7.00 6.96
N LYS A 892 2.80 6.98 5.86
CA LYS A 892 4.25 6.75 5.87
C LYS A 892 5.00 7.72 4.94
N VAL A 893 6.25 8.05 5.29
CA VAL A 893 7.11 8.95 4.53
C VAL A 893 8.53 8.40 4.44
N GLU A 894 9.13 8.38 3.25
CA GLU A 894 10.51 7.91 3.03
C GLU A 894 11.39 8.97 2.33
N ILE A 895 12.71 8.90 2.59
CA ILE A 895 13.73 9.44 1.70
C ILE A 895 14.06 8.37 0.65
N TYR A 896 14.05 8.74 -0.63
CA TYR A 896 14.64 7.96 -1.73
C TYR A 896 15.84 8.73 -2.29
N ALA A 897 17.05 8.16 -2.27
CA ALA A 897 18.27 8.85 -2.67
C ALA A 897 19.11 8.03 -3.65
N VAL A 898 19.43 8.60 -4.82
CA VAL A 898 20.41 8.05 -5.77
C VAL A 898 21.61 8.99 -5.82
N ILE A 899 22.79 8.56 -5.32
CA ILE A 899 23.96 9.43 -5.14
C ILE A 899 25.26 8.78 -5.62
N THR A 900 26.08 9.51 -6.40
CA THR A 900 27.39 9.06 -6.89
C THR A 900 28.43 10.18 -6.98
N GLY A 901 29.68 9.89 -6.57
CA GLY A 901 30.83 10.79 -6.68
C GLY A 901 31.59 10.65 -8.00
N HIS A 902 31.94 11.78 -8.64
CA HIS A 902 32.62 11.83 -9.94
C HIS A 902 33.84 12.75 -9.96
N GLY A 903 34.83 12.41 -10.78
CA GLY A 903 36.03 13.21 -11.05
C GLY A 903 37.16 12.99 -10.03
N PHE A 904 38.40 13.19 -10.49
CA PHE A 904 39.63 12.80 -9.77
C PHE A 904 40.86 13.65 -10.11
N GLY A 905 41.95 13.45 -9.37
CA GLY A 905 43.32 13.80 -9.76
C GLY A 905 43.70 15.28 -9.59
N LYS A 906 43.19 15.94 -8.53
CA LYS A 906 43.27 17.40 -8.37
C LYS A 906 43.97 17.86 -7.09
N ASP A 907 43.94 17.05 -6.03
CA ASP A 907 44.65 17.25 -4.78
C ASP A 907 44.88 15.89 -4.09
N ASN A 908 45.27 15.92 -2.82
CA ASN A 908 45.61 14.74 -2.03
C ASN A 908 44.40 13.98 -1.46
N ALA A 909 43.17 14.54 -1.55
CA ALA A 909 41.94 13.85 -1.13
C ALA A 909 41.29 13.08 -2.28
N ASN A 910 41.54 13.49 -3.53
CA ASN A 910 41.16 12.77 -4.75
C ASN A 910 39.65 12.60 -5.00
N CYS A 911 38.82 13.37 -4.29
CA CYS A 911 37.38 13.47 -4.47
C CYS A 911 36.99 13.91 -5.91
N ALA A 912 35.75 13.65 -6.36
CA ALA A 912 34.67 12.94 -5.65
C ALA A 912 34.59 11.45 -6.01
N GLU A 913 35.21 11.00 -7.10
CA GLU A 913 35.16 9.59 -7.51
C GLU A 913 35.90 8.66 -6.53
N PHE A 914 37.10 9.06 -6.09
CA PHE A 914 37.99 8.24 -5.28
C PHE A 914 38.24 8.85 -3.90
N CYS A 915 37.18 9.31 -3.24
CA CYS A 915 37.23 9.66 -1.83
C CYS A 915 35.89 9.35 -1.15
N ASN A 916 35.92 8.83 0.08
CA ASN A 916 34.69 8.64 0.86
C ASN A 916 34.06 10.00 1.18
N HIS A 917 32.78 10.13 0.85
CA HIS A 917 31.92 11.22 1.30
C HIS A 917 30.68 10.67 2.01
N GLU A 918 30.09 11.49 2.86
CA GLU A 918 28.98 11.14 3.75
C GLU A 918 27.76 12.03 3.48
N HIS A 919 26.55 11.47 3.44
CA HIS A 919 25.32 12.14 3.00
C HIS A 919 24.32 12.18 4.14
N ARG A 920 24.35 13.27 4.91
CA ARG A 920 23.57 13.44 6.14
C ARG A 920 22.22 14.08 5.88
N TYR A 921 21.20 13.57 6.56
CA TYR A 921 19.86 14.16 6.63
C TYR A 921 19.48 14.42 8.09
N SER A 922 18.71 15.48 8.37
CA SER A 922 18.13 15.74 9.69
C SER A 922 16.80 16.47 9.61
N MET A 923 15.86 16.18 10.50
CA MET A 923 14.55 16.83 10.59
C MET A 923 14.01 16.69 12.02
N ASN A 924 13.38 17.73 12.56
CA ASN A 924 12.65 17.69 13.84
C ASN A 924 13.41 17.08 15.05
N GLY A 925 14.75 17.17 15.04
CA GLY A 925 15.64 16.60 16.08
C GLY A 925 16.23 15.23 15.75
N PHE A 926 15.73 14.55 14.73
CA PHE A 926 16.29 13.29 14.21
C PHE A 926 17.41 13.53 13.19
N VAL A 927 18.34 12.58 13.08
CA VAL A 927 19.49 12.63 12.15
C VAL A 927 19.80 11.22 11.62
N THR A 928 20.07 11.10 10.33
CA THR A 928 20.54 9.88 9.66
C THR A 928 21.62 10.22 8.63
N GLN A 929 22.34 9.22 8.09
CA GLN A 929 23.43 9.44 7.15
C GLN A 929 23.67 8.23 6.25
N GLU A 930 23.66 8.44 4.93
CA GLU A 930 24.16 7.49 3.95
C GLU A 930 25.68 7.67 3.80
N ASP A 931 26.48 6.64 4.09
CA ASP A 931 27.93 6.69 3.96
C ASP A 931 28.42 5.97 2.70
N HIS A 932 29.39 6.55 1.98
CA HIS A 932 30.07 5.90 0.86
C HIS A 932 31.51 5.48 1.23
N PRO A 933 31.73 4.42 2.03
CA PRO A 933 33.03 4.11 2.64
C PRO A 933 34.06 3.43 1.71
N MET A 934 33.68 3.10 0.47
CA MET A 934 34.40 2.15 -0.38
C MET A 934 35.66 2.70 -1.06
N ALA A 935 35.73 4.01 -1.30
CA ALA A 935 36.85 4.66 -1.98
C ALA A 935 38.09 4.91 -1.09
N GLY A 936 37.89 4.92 0.23
CA GLY A 936 38.81 5.40 1.26
C GLY A 936 38.98 6.92 1.31
N ASN A 937 39.66 7.42 2.34
CA ASN A 937 39.99 8.83 2.49
C ASN A 937 41.24 9.03 3.39
N SER A 938 41.39 10.20 4.02
CA SER A 938 42.51 10.49 4.92
C SER A 938 42.43 9.85 6.31
N THR A 939 41.31 9.25 6.71
CA THR A 939 41.14 8.55 8.00
C THR A 939 40.93 7.04 7.83
N VAL A 940 40.20 6.63 6.79
CA VAL A 940 39.99 5.22 6.40
C VAL A 940 40.92 4.89 5.24
N SER A 941 41.83 3.91 5.43
CA SER A 941 42.73 3.46 4.36
C SER A 941 41.95 2.90 3.18
N SER A 942 42.15 3.46 1.97
CA SER A 942 41.46 3.01 0.77
C SER A 942 41.72 1.55 0.43
N ASP A 943 40.65 0.84 0.13
CA ASP A 943 40.77 -0.46 -0.50
C ASP A 943 41.00 -0.27 -2.00
N SER A 944 42.23 -0.56 -2.44
CA SER A 944 42.61 -0.58 -3.85
C SER A 944 41.80 -1.57 -4.70
N GLU A 945 41.00 -2.45 -4.07
CA GLU A 945 40.15 -3.45 -4.72
C GLU A 945 38.69 -3.42 -4.22
N GLY A 946 38.20 -2.27 -3.71
CA GLY A 946 36.84 -2.10 -3.20
C GLY A 946 35.73 -2.61 -4.15
N CYS A 947 35.64 -2.07 -5.36
CA CYS A 947 34.66 -2.54 -6.36
C CYS A 947 34.89 -3.99 -6.84
N ALA A 948 36.09 -4.55 -6.64
CA ALA A 948 36.34 -5.96 -6.87
C ALA A 948 35.92 -6.87 -5.69
N LYS A 949 35.28 -6.33 -4.64
CA LYS A 949 34.55 -7.08 -3.62
C LYS A 949 33.04 -7.09 -3.86
N GLU A 950 32.48 -6.00 -4.38
CA GLU A 950 31.04 -5.82 -4.65
C GLU A 950 30.46 -6.71 -5.77
N MET A 951 31.19 -7.72 -6.24
CA MET A 951 30.75 -8.54 -7.38
C MET A 951 29.65 -9.53 -7.00
N GLY A 952 29.58 -9.95 -5.73
CA GLY A 952 28.40 -10.62 -5.19
C GLY A 952 27.17 -9.69 -5.11
N ASN A 953 27.40 -8.38 -5.02
CA ASN A 953 26.37 -7.34 -4.97
C ASN A 953 26.04 -6.77 -6.37
N GLY A 954 26.50 -7.41 -7.46
CA GLY A 954 26.21 -7.05 -8.85
C GLY A 954 27.35 -6.36 -9.64
N ALA A 955 28.52 -6.10 -9.05
CA ALA A 955 29.62 -5.46 -9.78
C ALA A 955 30.29 -6.42 -10.78
N ASN A 956 30.27 -6.07 -12.08
CA ASN A 956 30.82 -6.96 -13.11
C ASN A 956 32.33 -7.21 -12.98
N ALA A 957 32.74 -8.48 -13.07
CA ALA A 957 34.13 -8.89 -12.96
C ALA A 957 34.94 -8.63 -14.24
N ASN A 958 36.27 -8.61 -14.11
CA ASN A 958 37.24 -8.73 -15.20
C ASN A 958 37.11 -7.69 -16.33
N GLN A 959 36.69 -6.48 -16.01
CA GLN A 959 36.51 -5.43 -17.00
C GLN A 959 37.86 -4.89 -17.52
N LEU A 960 37.78 -4.03 -18.55
CA LEU A 960 38.89 -3.15 -18.89
C LEU A 960 39.01 -2.01 -17.85
N GLY A 961 39.93 -1.06 -18.07
CA GLY A 961 40.02 0.15 -17.27
C GLY A 961 40.17 -0.05 -15.76
N SER A 962 39.77 0.95 -14.99
CA SER A 962 40.13 1.07 -13.56
C SER A 962 39.15 0.36 -12.60
N TRP A 963 38.43 -0.65 -13.08
CA TRP A 963 37.29 -1.26 -12.39
C TRP A 963 37.50 -1.78 -10.95
N PRO A 964 38.69 -2.24 -10.49
CA PRO A 964 38.80 -2.80 -9.14
C PRO A 964 38.70 -1.77 -8.01
N PHE A 965 39.09 -0.52 -8.25
CA PHE A 965 39.08 0.52 -7.21
C PHE A 965 37.64 0.84 -6.79
N GLY A 966 37.39 0.93 -5.48
CA GLY A 966 36.14 1.47 -4.96
C GLY A 966 35.90 2.92 -5.42
N ARG A 967 34.66 3.28 -5.70
CA ARG A 967 34.22 4.69 -5.82
C ARG A 967 33.18 5.02 -4.76
N ALA A 968 32.87 6.31 -4.61
CA ALA A 968 31.81 6.76 -3.73
C ALA A 968 30.43 6.62 -4.39
N GLY A 969 29.61 5.70 -3.89
CA GLY A 969 28.21 5.49 -4.33
C GLY A 969 28.01 4.61 -5.56
N TRP A 970 29.09 4.11 -6.19
CA TRP A 970 28.97 3.25 -7.38
C TRP A 970 30.18 2.35 -7.61
N CYS A 971 29.98 1.34 -8.46
CA CYS A 971 31.03 0.63 -9.15
C CYS A 971 30.74 0.60 -10.65
N ALA A 972 31.78 0.73 -11.49
CA ALA A 972 31.60 0.63 -12.93
C ALA A 972 30.95 -0.71 -13.25
N GLY A 973 29.80 -0.73 -13.93
CA GLY A 973 29.11 -1.97 -14.25
C GLY A 973 28.38 -2.67 -13.10
N GLN A 974 28.26 -2.05 -11.92
CA GLN A 974 27.22 -2.35 -10.95
C GLN A 974 26.04 -1.39 -11.20
N ASP A 975 24.87 -1.70 -10.65
CA ASP A 975 23.78 -0.73 -10.59
C ASP A 975 24.01 0.32 -9.49
N VAL A 976 23.35 1.46 -9.61
CA VAL A 976 23.39 2.51 -8.58
C VAL A 976 22.14 2.36 -7.75
N LYS A 977 22.24 1.50 -6.72
CA LYS A 977 21.14 1.20 -5.80
C LYS A 977 20.72 2.47 -5.06
N PRO A 978 19.41 2.80 -5.02
CA PRO A 978 18.92 3.87 -4.17
C PRO A 978 19.18 3.52 -2.70
N TRP A 979 19.57 4.52 -1.92
CA TRP A 979 19.46 4.48 -0.47
C TRP A 979 18.04 4.94 -0.10
N ILE A 980 17.32 4.09 0.64
CA ILE A 980 15.94 4.32 1.07
C ILE A 980 15.94 4.36 2.60
N PHE A 981 15.21 5.30 3.20
CA PHE A 981 15.15 5.46 4.66
C PHE A 981 13.80 6.01 5.10
N ASP A 982 13.14 5.30 6.00
CA ASP A 982 11.86 5.70 6.58
C ASP A 982 12.04 6.88 7.56
N ILE A 983 11.19 7.90 7.41
CA ILE A 983 11.18 9.13 8.23
C ILE A 983 9.80 9.40 8.83
N THR A 984 8.92 8.39 8.90
CA THR A 984 7.55 8.52 9.41
C THR A 984 7.52 9.01 10.86
N ASP A 985 8.38 8.45 11.72
CA ASP A 985 8.56 8.91 13.11
C ASP A 985 9.19 10.31 13.22
N TRP A 986 9.75 10.85 12.14
CA TRP A 986 10.32 12.19 12.11
C TRP A 986 9.24 13.27 11.87
N ILE A 987 8.02 12.87 11.51
CA ILE A 987 6.94 13.78 11.14
C ILE A 987 6.21 14.32 12.38
N ASP A 988 6.14 15.65 12.50
CA ASP A 988 5.13 16.32 13.31
C ASP A 988 3.81 16.38 12.52
N TRP A 989 2.88 15.50 12.88
CA TRP A 989 1.54 15.40 12.31
C TRP A 989 0.57 16.47 12.83
N THR A 990 0.94 17.26 13.84
CA THR A 990 0.01 18.13 14.60
C THR A 990 -0.16 19.54 14.03
N ASN A 991 0.19 19.73 12.75
CA ASN A 991 0.42 21.00 12.04
C ASN A 991 1.78 21.66 12.32
N GLY A 992 2.80 20.89 12.70
CA GLY A 992 4.20 21.35 12.72
C GLY A 992 4.80 21.57 11.33
N GLN A 993 5.89 22.35 11.27
CA GLN A 993 6.62 22.62 10.03
C GLN A 993 7.76 21.62 9.85
N ASN A 994 7.48 20.51 9.16
CA ASN A 994 8.44 19.44 8.87
C ASN A 994 9.52 19.92 7.89
N SER A 995 10.76 20.12 8.38
CA SER A 995 11.86 20.71 7.59
C SER A 995 13.11 19.84 7.59
N MET A 996 13.33 19.09 6.50
CA MET A 996 14.47 18.19 6.33
C MET A 996 15.71 18.92 5.82
N ARG A 997 16.89 18.63 6.37
CA ARG A 997 18.22 19.04 5.91
C ARG A 997 18.86 17.95 5.04
N TYR A 998 19.78 18.34 4.16
CA TYR A 998 20.74 17.46 3.47
C TYR A 998 22.15 18.07 3.46
N GLN A 999 23.20 17.27 3.67
CA GLN A 999 24.61 17.68 3.60
C GLN A 999 25.51 16.59 3.02
N GLY A 1000 26.37 16.91 2.04
CA GLY A 1000 27.47 16.06 1.59
C GLY A 1000 28.80 16.44 2.25
N LEU A 1001 29.36 15.55 3.06
CA LEU A 1001 30.51 15.76 3.93
C LEU A 1001 31.72 14.92 3.49
N TYR A 1002 32.89 15.24 4.02
CA TYR A 1002 34.13 14.47 3.88
C TYR A 1002 34.82 14.40 5.24
N ASN A 1003 34.87 13.22 5.85
CA ASN A 1003 35.26 12.99 7.25
C ASN A 1003 34.36 13.77 8.23
N GLY A 1004 33.06 13.84 7.96
CA GLY A 1004 32.05 14.51 8.78
C GLY A 1004 32.14 16.04 8.79
N GLN A 1005 32.81 16.65 7.80
CA GLN A 1005 33.06 18.08 7.65
C GLN A 1005 32.90 18.53 6.19
N ASN A 1006 32.69 19.83 5.94
CA ASN A 1006 32.64 20.35 4.55
C ASN A 1006 33.97 20.12 3.81
N TYR A 1007 33.90 19.56 2.60
CA TYR A 1007 35.07 19.18 1.82
C TYR A 1007 35.81 20.39 1.20
N VAL A 1008 36.96 20.81 1.75
CA VAL A 1008 37.74 21.94 1.18
C VAL A 1008 38.93 21.43 0.34
N PRO A 1009 38.86 21.44 -1.01
CA PRO A 1009 39.92 20.93 -1.88
C PRO A 1009 41.14 21.86 -1.93
N GLN A 1010 42.34 21.29 -2.09
CA GLN A 1010 43.59 22.07 -1.95
C GLN A 1010 43.93 22.93 -3.18
N ASN A 1011 43.21 22.76 -4.31
CA ASN A 1011 43.50 23.39 -5.60
C ASN A 1011 42.24 23.97 -6.30
N GLU A 1012 41.37 24.68 -5.57
CA GLU A 1012 40.12 25.27 -6.07
C GLU A 1012 40.22 26.03 -7.41
N GLN A 1013 41.36 26.72 -7.63
CA GLN A 1013 41.61 27.58 -8.79
C GLN A 1013 41.79 26.83 -10.13
N SER A 1014 41.72 25.50 -10.14
CA SER A 1014 42.12 24.66 -11.29
C SER A 1014 41.01 24.28 -12.28
N GLY A 1015 39.77 24.75 -12.08
CA GLY A 1015 38.64 24.47 -13.00
C GLY A 1015 38.32 22.98 -13.12
N ALA A 1016 38.19 22.31 -11.96
CA ALA A 1016 38.19 20.87 -11.84
C ALA A 1016 36.78 20.22 -11.77
N ASN A 1017 36.70 18.96 -12.22
CA ASN A 1017 35.45 18.23 -12.46
C ASN A 1017 34.95 17.41 -11.25
N GLN A 1018 35.26 17.79 -9.99
CA GLN A 1018 34.66 17.10 -8.84
C GLN A 1018 33.16 17.38 -8.79
N ASN A 1019 32.33 16.34 -8.86
CA ASN A 1019 30.88 16.49 -8.87
C ASN A 1019 30.22 15.30 -8.17
N ILE A 1020 29.36 15.55 -7.20
CA ILE A 1020 28.38 14.55 -6.75
C ILE A 1020 27.18 14.68 -7.68
N HIS A 1021 26.80 13.61 -8.37
CA HIS A 1021 25.44 13.48 -8.87
C HIS A 1021 24.58 12.97 -7.72
N ALA A 1022 23.47 13.64 -7.44
CA ALA A 1022 22.49 13.23 -6.45
C ALA A 1022 21.10 13.55 -7.02
N ASN A 1023 20.16 12.63 -6.82
CA ASN A 1023 18.75 12.73 -7.17
C ASN A 1023 17.98 12.17 -5.97
N ILE A 1024 17.49 13.05 -5.10
CA ILE A 1024 16.92 12.68 -3.80
C ILE A 1024 15.49 13.21 -3.72
N TRP A 1025 14.55 12.35 -3.35
CA TRP A 1025 13.12 12.61 -3.21
C TRP A 1025 12.67 12.35 -1.78
N ILE A 1026 11.62 13.07 -1.36
CA ILE A 1026 10.72 12.59 -0.32
C ILE A 1026 9.57 11.88 -1.02
N VAL A 1027 9.17 10.71 -0.52
CA VAL A 1027 8.08 9.90 -1.07
C VAL A 1027 7.00 9.73 0.00
N TYR A 1028 5.75 9.94 -0.41
CA TYR A 1028 4.57 9.92 0.45
C TYR A 1028 3.77 8.65 0.20
N TYR A 1029 3.58 7.87 1.25
CA TYR A 1029 2.85 6.62 1.24
C TYR A 1029 1.49 6.82 1.91
N THR A 1030 0.44 6.65 1.12
CA THR A 1030 -0.94 6.60 1.62
C THR A 1030 -1.35 5.15 1.76
N ASN A 1031 -2.08 4.83 2.82
CA ASN A 1031 -2.64 3.49 2.99
C ASN A 1031 -3.90 3.34 2.13
N ILE A 1032 -3.83 2.47 1.13
CA ILE A 1032 -4.98 2.22 0.24
C ILE A 1032 -5.82 1.04 0.69
N SER A 1033 -5.34 0.18 1.61
CA SER A 1033 -6.21 -0.79 2.29
C SER A 1033 -7.12 -0.11 3.32
N VAL A 1034 -6.79 1.12 3.72
CA VAL A 1034 -7.68 2.06 4.43
C VAL A 1034 -8.74 2.71 3.51
N GLN A 1035 -8.86 2.27 2.25
CA GLN A 1035 -10.19 2.23 1.59
C GLN A 1035 -11.04 1.08 2.15
N SER A 1036 -11.28 1.10 3.46
CA SER A 1036 -12.43 0.42 4.04
C SER A 1036 -13.72 1.18 3.62
N ASP A 1037 -14.90 0.57 3.59
CA ASP A 1037 -15.26 -0.64 4.32
C ASP A 1037 -16.07 -1.66 3.51
N THR A 1038 -16.55 -1.37 2.31
CA THR A 1038 -17.50 -2.24 1.60
C THR A 1038 -17.63 -1.83 0.13
N THR A 1039 -17.51 -2.79 -0.81
CA THR A 1039 -17.91 -2.57 -2.21
C THR A 1039 -19.42 -2.73 -2.36
N ASN A 1040 -20.12 -1.71 -2.85
CA ASN A 1040 -21.57 -1.68 -3.02
C ASN A 1040 -21.95 -1.95 -4.47
N VAL A 1041 -22.51 -3.13 -4.74
CA VAL A 1041 -22.82 -3.58 -6.11
C VAL A 1041 -24.32 -3.62 -6.39
N LEU A 1042 -24.76 -2.88 -7.41
CA LEU A 1042 -26.13 -2.95 -7.93
C LEU A 1042 -26.19 -3.92 -9.11
N TYR A 1043 -26.93 -5.01 -8.93
CA TYR A 1043 -27.19 -6.01 -9.97
C TYR A 1043 -28.58 -5.80 -10.57
N ILE A 1044 -28.66 -5.61 -11.89
CA ILE A 1044 -29.94 -5.54 -12.62
C ILE A 1044 -29.98 -6.54 -13.78
N GLY A 1045 -31.10 -7.24 -13.92
CA GLY A 1045 -31.31 -8.12 -15.07
C GLY A 1045 -32.41 -9.17 -14.96
N HIS A 1046 -32.17 -10.31 -15.61
CA HIS A 1046 -33.08 -11.45 -15.68
C HIS A 1046 -32.57 -12.70 -14.93
N SER A 1047 -33.48 -13.64 -14.67
CA SER A 1047 -33.31 -14.83 -13.79
C SER A 1047 -32.14 -15.79 -14.08
N PHE A 1048 -31.35 -15.57 -15.13
CA PHE A 1048 -30.13 -16.34 -15.40
C PHE A 1048 -28.92 -15.78 -14.63
N GLY A 1049 -28.90 -14.46 -14.33
CA GLY A 1049 -27.83 -13.83 -13.55
C GLY A 1049 -28.09 -13.79 -12.03
N HIS A 1050 -29.37 -13.76 -11.63
CA HIS A 1050 -29.81 -13.68 -10.23
C HIS A 1050 -29.14 -14.73 -9.30
N PRO A 1051 -29.00 -16.02 -9.67
CA PRO A 1051 -28.44 -17.02 -8.77
C PRO A 1051 -26.93 -16.87 -8.48
N PHE A 1052 -26.22 -16.07 -9.26
CA PHE A 1052 -24.80 -15.73 -9.01
C PHE A 1052 -24.70 -14.53 -8.06
N ALA A 1053 -25.49 -13.48 -8.30
CA ALA A 1053 -25.61 -12.35 -7.37
C ALA A 1053 -26.01 -12.82 -5.95
N ASP A 1054 -26.94 -13.77 -5.85
CA ASP A 1054 -27.35 -14.37 -4.56
C ASP A 1054 -26.20 -15.09 -3.80
N GLN A 1055 -25.09 -15.43 -4.47
CA GLN A 1055 -23.91 -16.06 -3.85
C GLN A 1055 -22.75 -15.08 -3.59
N MET A 1056 -22.76 -13.88 -4.17
CA MET A 1056 -21.60 -12.97 -4.15
C MET A 1056 -21.20 -12.52 -2.74
N GLU A 1057 -22.14 -12.18 -1.85
CA GLU A 1057 -21.83 -11.89 -0.42
C GLU A 1057 -21.01 -13.00 0.24
N HIS A 1058 -21.40 -14.26 0.03
CA HIS A 1058 -20.72 -15.40 0.64
C HIS A 1058 -19.34 -15.65 -0.01
N PHE A 1059 -19.23 -15.58 -1.33
CA PHE A 1059 -17.97 -15.82 -2.04
C PHE A 1059 -16.97 -14.68 -1.81
N SER A 1060 -17.42 -13.42 -1.72
CA SER A 1060 -16.57 -12.30 -1.29
C SER A 1060 -16.11 -12.44 0.16
N SER A 1061 -17.00 -12.86 1.08
CA SER A 1061 -16.61 -13.14 2.47
C SER A 1061 -15.57 -14.27 2.58
N LEU A 1062 -15.67 -15.32 1.76
CA LEU A 1062 -14.66 -16.38 1.67
C LEU A 1062 -13.32 -15.91 1.06
N ALA A 1063 -13.32 -14.81 0.33
CA ALA A 1063 -12.13 -14.16 -0.23
C ALA A 1063 -11.57 -13.03 0.65
N GLY A 1064 -12.11 -12.81 1.86
CA GLY A 1064 -11.71 -11.71 2.74
C GLY A 1064 -12.22 -10.32 2.32
N ILE A 1065 -13.19 -10.25 1.41
CA ILE A 1065 -13.67 -9.00 0.80
C ILE A 1065 -15.02 -8.58 1.39
N ASN A 1066 -15.09 -7.37 1.95
CA ASN A 1066 -16.35 -6.76 2.36
C ASN A 1066 -17.18 -6.34 1.14
N HIS A 1067 -18.32 -6.99 0.95
CA HIS A 1067 -19.22 -6.83 -0.20
C HIS A 1067 -20.66 -6.64 0.27
N ASN A 1068 -21.34 -5.62 -0.27
CA ASN A 1068 -22.75 -5.33 -0.05
C ASN A 1068 -23.43 -5.20 -1.41
N GLN A 1069 -24.71 -5.54 -1.50
CA GLN A 1069 -25.38 -5.61 -2.79
C GLN A 1069 -26.86 -5.27 -2.76
N THR A 1070 -27.34 -4.83 -3.91
CA THR A 1070 -28.77 -4.65 -4.18
C THR A 1070 -29.12 -5.32 -5.50
N ILE A 1071 -30.24 -6.04 -5.53
CA ILE A 1071 -30.62 -7.00 -6.58
C ILE A 1071 -32.02 -6.63 -7.06
N GLU A 1072 -32.14 -6.05 -8.26
CA GLU A 1072 -33.43 -5.70 -8.88
C GLU A 1072 -33.62 -6.46 -10.21
N PHE A 1073 -34.51 -7.46 -10.19
CA PHE A 1073 -34.62 -8.46 -11.26
C PHE A 1073 -36.05 -8.70 -11.72
N SER A 1074 -36.20 -9.14 -12.97
CA SER A 1074 -37.50 -9.52 -13.54
C SER A 1074 -37.44 -10.84 -14.33
N GLY A 1075 -38.57 -11.55 -14.39
CA GLY A 1075 -38.62 -12.94 -14.83
C GLY A 1075 -38.57 -13.14 -16.34
N GLY A 1076 -37.43 -13.57 -16.88
CA GLY A 1076 -37.25 -13.80 -18.31
C GLY A 1076 -37.05 -12.50 -19.08
N ALA A 1077 -37.70 -12.34 -20.25
CA ALA A 1077 -37.44 -11.21 -21.14
C ALA A 1077 -37.77 -9.83 -20.53
N SER A 1078 -38.62 -9.73 -19.51
CA SER A 1078 -38.89 -8.47 -18.81
C SER A 1078 -37.71 -8.00 -17.93
N GLY A 1079 -36.72 -8.85 -17.68
CA GLY A 1079 -35.48 -8.49 -16.99
C GLY A 1079 -34.37 -8.00 -17.92
N ALA A 1080 -34.62 -7.83 -19.22
CA ALA A 1080 -33.66 -7.18 -20.10
C ALA A 1080 -33.59 -5.65 -19.81
N PRO A 1081 -32.45 -4.97 -20.00
CA PRO A 1081 -32.29 -3.55 -19.66
C PRO A 1081 -33.34 -2.63 -20.32
N ASP A 1082 -33.74 -2.91 -21.56
CA ASP A 1082 -34.80 -2.16 -22.25
C ASP A 1082 -36.17 -2.28 -21.59
N GLN A 1083 -36.50 -3.48 -21.09
CA GLN A 1083 -37.77 -3.75 -20.40
C GLN A 1083 -37.76 -3.20 -18.96
N LEU A 1084 -36.62 -3.30 -18.25
CA LEU A 1084 -36.43 -2.67 -16.93
C LEU A 1084 -36.50 -1.13 -17.02
N TRP A 1085 -36.01 -0.52 -18.10
CA TRP A 1085 -36.17 0.91 -18.36
C TRP A 1085 -37.59 1.27 -18.86
N ALA A 1086 -38.28 0.38 -19.56
CA ALA A 1086 -39.64 0.62 -20.01
C ALA A 1086 -40.69 0.53 -18.89
N ASP A 1087 -40.47 -0.30 -17.87
CA ASP A 1087 -41.37 -0.44 -16.73
C ASP A 1087 -41.20 0.71 -15.72
N ASP A 1088 -42.32 1.37 -15.38
CA ASP A 1088 -42.34 2.52 -14.46
C ASP A 1088 -42.11 2.14 -12.99
N GLY A 1089 -42.17 0.86 -12.62
CA GLY A 1089 -41.79 0.37 -11.30
C GLY A 1089 -40.29 0.13 -11.22
N HIS A 1090 -39.79 -0.82 -12.02
CA HIS A 1090 -38.37 -1.21 -12.01
C HIS A 1090 -37.44 -0.02 -12.27
N ARG A 1091 -37.73 0.83 -13.27
CA ARG A 1091 -36.88 1.99 -13.59
C ARG A 1091 -36.74 2.97 -12.43
N GLU A 1092 -37.82 3.26 -11.70
CA GLU A 1092 -37.76 4.23 -10.60
C GLU A 1092 -37.21 3.61 -9.31
N ASN A 1093 -37.36 2.28 -9.10
CA ASN A 1093 -36.61 1.54 -8.07
C ASN A 1093 -35.09 1.66 -8.29
N ILE A 1094 -34.62 1.35 -9.51
CA ILE A 1094 -33.18 1.37 -9.87
C ILE A 1094 -32.60 2.77 -9.68
N LYS A 1095 -33.33 3.82 -10.09
CA LYS A 1095 -32.92 5.20 -9.81
C LYS A 1095 -32.83 5.49 -8.32
N ALA A 1096 -33.84 5.12 -7.53
CA ALA A 1096 -33.84 5.39 -6.08
C ALA A 1096 -32.66 4.72 -5.35
N ILE A 1097 -32.12 3.63 -5.88
CA ILE A 1097 -30.88 2.99 -5.39
C ILE A 1097 -29.65 3.80 -5.85
N LEU A 1098 -29.58 4.21 -7.11
CA LEU A 1098 -28.48 5.05 -7.64
C LEU A 1098 -28.45 6.46 -7.02
N ASP A 1099 -29.61 7.01 -6.64
CA ASP A 1099 -29.79 8.31 -5.98
C ASP A 1099 -29.23 8.35 -4.54
N THR A 1100 -28.72 7.23 -4.01
CA THR A 1100 -28.01 7.19 -2.71
C THR A 1100 -26.63 7.85 -2.76
N GLY A 1101 -25.97 7.85 -3.94
CA GLY A 1101 -24.58 8.30 -4.09
C GLY A 1101 -23.53 7.31 -3.54
N THR A 1102 -23.90 6.04 -3.32
CA THR A 1102 -23.04 5.01 -2.70
C THR A 1102 -22.94 3.71 -3.53
N ILE A 1103 -22.99 3.76 -4.86
CA ILE A 1103 -22.91 2.57 -5.72
C ILE A 1103 -21.58 2.54 -6.49
N ASP A 1104 -20.73 1.56 -6.14
CA ASP A 1104 -19.37 1.43 -6.66
C ASP A 1104 -19.32 0.64 -7.98
N VAL A 1105 -20.23 -0.33 -8.14
CA VAL A 1105 -20.32 -1.15 -9.36
C VAL A 1105 -21.79 -1.34 -9.78
N LEU A 1106 -22.09 -1.13 -11.06
CA LEU A 1106 -23.38 -1.45 -11.68
C LEU A 1106 -23.21 -2.62 -12.67
N ILE A 1107 -23.84 -3.75 -12.39
CA ILE A 1107 -23.84 -4.94 -13.25
C ILE A 1107 -25.15 -5.03 -14.01
N MET A 1108 -25.06 -4.99 -15.34
CA MET A 1108 -26.18 -5.15 -16.28
C MET A 1108 -26.05 -6.46 -17.05
N ILE A 1109 -27.05 -7.33 -16.93
CA ILE A 1109 -27.08 -8.61 -17.65
C ILE A 1109 -27.69 -8.41 -19.05
N CYS A 1110 -27.03 -8.97 -20.07
CA CYS A 1110 -27.48 -8.98 -21.46
C CYS A 1110 -28.88 -9.62 -21.59
N CYS A 1111 -29.80 -9.15 -22.43
CA CYS A 1111 -29.82 -7.94 -23.27
C CYS A 1111 -31.23 -7.78 -23.89
N SER A 1112 -31.53 -6.63 -24.50
CA SER A 1112 -32.81 -6.45 -25.21
C SER A 1112 -33.01 -7.43 -26.37
N ALA A 1113 -34.27 -7.83 -26.58
CA ALA A 1113 -34.64 -8.74 -27.66
C ALA A 1113 -34.33 -8.15 -29.06
N ASP A 1114 -34.38 -6.83 -29.20
CA ASP A 1114 -34.02 -6.13 -30.45
C ASP A 1114 -32.50 -6.13 -30.69
N TRP A 1115 -31.65 -6.03 -29.65
CA TRP A 1115 -30.20 -6.16 -29.79
C TRP A 1115 -29.81 -7.57 -30.27
N VAL A 1116 -30.42 -8.61 -29.67
CA VAL A 1116 -30.23 -10.01 -30.07
C VAL A 1116 -30.72 -10.25 -31.50
N ALA A 1117 -31.91 -9.75 -31.86
CA ALA A 1117 -32.48 -9.92 -33.20
C ALA A 1117 -31.68 -9.21 -34.31
N ASN A 1118 -30.99 -8.11 -33.98
CA ASN A 1118 -30.18 -7.33 -34.92
C ASN A 1118 -28.69 -7.72 -34.93
N LEU A 1119 -28.26 -8.74 -34.18
CA LEU A 1119 -26.85 -9.14 -34.00
C LEU A 1119 -25.97 -7.93 -33.62
N GLY A 1120 -26.38 -7.17 -32.59
CA GLY A 1120 -25.61 -6.04 -32.06
C GLY A 1120 -25.39 -4.87 -33.01
N GLN A 1121 -26.09 -4.80 -34.16
CA GLN A 1121 -25.99 -3.69 -35.13
C GLN A 1121 -26.72 -2.41 -34.68
N SER A 1122 -27.42 -2.45 -33.55
CA SER A 1122 -28.10 -1.34 -32.90
C SER A 1122 -27.78 -1.36 -31.42
N ASP A 1123 -27.27 -0.26 -30.88
CA ASP A 1123 -26.91 -0.14 -29.47
C ASP A 1123 -28.15 -0.21 -28.56
N ASP A 1124 -27.99 -0.84 -27.39
CA ASP A 1124 -29.05 -0.91 -26.39
C ASP A 1124 -29.16 0.42 -25.64
N GLN A 1125 -30.08 1.28 -26.10
CA GLN A 1125 -30.25 2.64 -25.57
C GLN A 1125 -30.54 2.65 -24.05
N ALA A 1126 -31.09 1.58 -23.47
CA ALA A 1126 -31.34 1.51 -22.03
C ALA A 1126 -30.04 1.32 -21.23
N VAL A 1127 -29.04 0.61 -21.78
CA VAL A 1127 -27.70 0.50 -21.17
C VAL A 1127 -27.03 1.88 -21.10
N TRP A 1128 -27.13 2.69 -22.16
CA TRP A 1128 -26.67 4.09 -22.13
C TRP A 1128 -27.45 4.94 -21.12
N ASN A 1129 -28.77 4.75 -21.01
CA ASN A 1129 -29.60 5.52 -20.08
C ASN A 1129 -29.29 5.20 -18.61
N PHE A 1130 -29.13 3.91 -18.26
CA PHE A 1130 -28.74 3.49 -16.91
C PHE A 1130 -27.30 3.94 -16.59
N THR A 1131 -26.35 3.75 -17.51
CA THR A 1131 -24.96 4.21 -17.35
C THR A 1131 -24.89 5.73 -17.14
N SER A 1132 -25.58 6.51 -17.97
CA SER A 1132 -25.62 7.97 -17.84
C SER A 1132 -26.27 8.45 -16.54
N TYR A 1133 -27.19 7.66 -15.95
CA TYR A 1133 -27.82 8.01 -14.68
C TYR A 1133 -26.94 7.61 -13.49
N ALA A 1134 -26.35 6.41 -13.54
CA ALA A 1134 -25.41 5.94 -12.52
C ALA A 1134 -24.25 6.92 -12.35
N LEU A 1135 -23.55 7.23 -13.45
CA LEU A 1135 -22.43 8.18 -13.49
C LEU A 1135 -22.84 9.64 -13.18
N GLN A 1136 -24.13 9.98 -13.26
CA GLN A 1136 -24.62 11.31 -12.87
C GLN A 1136 -24.74 11.46 -11.35
N GLN A 1137 -25.12 10.39 -10.64
CA GLN A 1137 -25.28 10.41 -9.17
C GLN A 1137 -24.03 9.86 -8.44
N ASN A 1138 -23.26 8.99 -9.10
CA ASN A 1138 -22.10 8.26 -8.58
C ASN A 1138 -20.96 8.36 -9.63
N PRO A 1139 -20.14 9.42 -9.62
CA PRO A 1139 -19.21 9.70 -10.72
C PRO A 1139 -18.14 8.63 -11.01
N ASN A 1140 -17.89 7.73 -10.05
CA ASN A 1140 -16.82 6.72 -10.10
C ASN A 1140 -17.33 5.29 -10.39
N THR A 1141 -18.64 5.07 -10.58
CA THR A 1141 -19.21 3.70 -10.71
C THR A 1141 -18.64 2.94 -11.90
N ARG A 1142 -18.15 1.72 -11.63
CA ARG A 1142 -17.68 0.77 -12.64
C ARG A 1142 -18.87 0.06 -13.30
N ILE A 1143 -18.86 -0.10 -14.63
CA ILE A 1143 -20.00 -0.59 -15.40
C ILE A 1143 -19.71 -1.98 -15.98
N GLY A 1144 -20.25 -3.04 -15.36
CA GLY A 1144 -20.05 -4.42 -15.81
C GLY A 1144 -21.20 -4.93 -16.68
N LEU A 1145 -20.90 -5.43 -17.89
CA LEU A 1145 -21.89 -6.00 -18.79
C LEU A 1145 -21.76 -7.54 -18.90
N ALA A 1146 -22.70 -8.27 -18.31
CA ALA A 1146 -22.63 -9.72 -18.14
C ALA A 1146 -23.35 -10.51 -19.26
N MET A 1147 -22.67 -11.48 -19.89
CA MET A 1147 -23.25 -12.34 -20.95
C MET A 1147 -23.63 -13.74 -20.41
N PRO A 1148 -24.92 -14.16 -20.49
CA PRO A 1148 -25.40 -15.48 -20.08
C PRO A 1148 -25.26 -16.56 -21.18
N TRP A 1149 -25.76 -17.77 -20.92
CA TRP A 1149 -25.93 -18.84 -21.92
C TRP A 1149 -27.31 -18.80 -22.60
N SER A 1150 -27.46 -19.57 -23.69
CA SER A 1150 -28.70 -19.64 -24.47
C SER A 1150 -29.82 -20.39 -23.73
N ASP A 1151 -31.04 -19.83 -23.77
CA ASP A 1151 -32.30 -20.48 -23.35
C ASP A 1151 -32.49 -21.86 -24.02
N PHE A 1152 -33.14 -22.79 -23.31
CA PHE A 1152 -33.52 -24.14 -23.75
C PHE A 1152 -32.35 -25.09 -24.10
N PRO A 1153 -31.43 -25.40 -23.16
CA PRO A 1153 -30.28 -26.28 -23.39
C PRO A 1153 -30.62 -27.64 -24.03
N GLU A 1154 -31.76 -28.25 -23.68
CA GLU A 1154 -32.19 -29.55 -24.23
C GLU A 1154 -32.62 -29.52 -25.71
N ASP A 1155 -32.84 -28.34 -26.30
CA ASP A 1155 -33.22 -28.22 -27.71
C ASP A 1155 -31.99 -28.27 -28.65
N TYR A 1156 -30.76 -28.22 -28.09
CA TYR A 1156 -29.47 -28.30 -28.78
C TYR A 1156 -28.84 -29.70 -28.66
N VAL A 1157 -28.24 -30.21 -29.75
CA VAL A 1157 -27.72 -31.58 -29.84
C VAL A 1157 -26.53 -31.83 -28.91
N ASP A 1158 -25.65 -30.86 -28.75
CA ASP A 1158 -24.41 -30.92 -27.98
C ASP A 1158 -24.01 -29.53 -27.44
N ALA A 1159 -23.00 -29.47 -26.58
CA ALA A 1159 -22.46 -28.23 -26.02
C ALA A 1159 -21.99 -27.24 -27.10
N ALA A 1160 -21.41 -27.75 -28.20
CA ALA A 1160 -20.90 -26.94 -29.29
C ALA A 1160 -22.02 -26.24 -30.09
N GLU A 1161 -23.15 -26.91 -30.34
CA GLU A 1161 -24.34 -26.26 -30.93
C GLU A 1161 -24.97 -25.24 -29.97
N HIS A 1162 -24.92 -25.50 -28.65
CA HIS A 1162 -25.50 -24.66 -27.61
C HIS A 1162 -24.74 -23.34 -27.40
N ARG A 1163 -23.40 -23.35 -27.39
CA ARG A 1163 -22.55 -22.15 -27.22
C ARG A 1163 -22.48 -21.23 -28.45
N ASN A 1164 -22.65 -21.80 -29.65
CA ASN A 1164 -22.48 -21.14 -30.94
C ASN A 1164 -23.25 -19.80 -31.11
N ALA A 1165 -24.39 -19.63 -30.46
CA ALA A 1165 -25.16 -18.37 -30.53
C ALA A 1165 -24.55 -17.25 -29.66
N THR A 1166 -24.14 -17.56 -28.43
CA THR A 1166 -23.57 -16.58 -27.50
C THR A 1166 -22.09 -16.33 -27.75
N ASP A 1167 -21.34 -17.30 -28.25
CA ASP A 1167 -19.95 -17.13 -28.72
C ASP A 1167 -19.87 -16.13 -29.91
N GLN A 1168 -20.90 -16.08 -30.75
CA GLN A 1168 -21.02 -15.06 -31.81
C GLN A 1168 -21.50 -13.69 -31.26
N ALA A 1169 -22.26 -13.68 -30.17
CA ALA A 1169 -22.80 -12.46 -29.55
C ALA A 1169 -21.79 -11.74 -28.65
N TYR A 1170 -20.94 -12.48 -27.92
CA TYR A 1170 -20.03 -11.90 -26.93
C TYR A 1170 -18.98 -10.92 -27.52
N PRO A 1171 -18.36 -11.16 -28.69
CA PRO A 1171 -17.51 -10.16 -29.36
C PRO A 1171 -18.28 -8.88 -29.76
N LEU A 1172 -19.58 -8.99 -30.08
CA LEU A 1172 -20.44 -7.85 -30.39
C LEU A 1172 -20.83 -7.09 -29.12
N TRP A 1173 -20.95 -7.78 -27.99
CA TRP A 1173 -21.17 -7.21 -26.65
C TRP A 1173 -19.92 -6.46 -26.15
N LYS A 1174 -18.72 -7.07 -26.25
CA LYS A 1174 -17.40 -6.41 -26.07
C LYS A 1174 -17.30 -5.15 -26.95
N SER A 1175 -17.71 -5.24 -28.22
CA SER A 1175 -17.72 -4.08 -29.14
C SER A 1175 -18.71 -2.98 -28.72
N MET A 1176 -19.84 -3.31 -28.11
CA MET A 1176 -20.80 -2.34 -27.56
C MET A 1176 -20.26 -1.67 -26.30
N ALA A 1177 -19.65 -2.43 -25.38
CA ALA A 1177 -18.99 -1.91 -24.19
C ALA A 1177 -17.87 -0.91 -24.54
N SER A 1178 -17.08 -1.21 -25.57
CA SER A 1178 -16.05 -0.28 -26.08
C SER A 1178 -16.64 1.03 -26.63
N ARG A 1179 -17.86 1.02 -27.20
CA ARG A 1179 -18.56 2.26 -27.59
C ARG A 1179 -19.09 3.01 -26.37
N LEU A 1180 -19.63 2.30 -25.38
CA LEU A 1180 -20.12 2.89 -24.12
C LEU A 1180 -18.97 3.62 -23.39
N SER A 1181 -17.81 2.97 -23.22
CA SER A 1181 -16.60 3.60 -22.67
C SER A 1181 -16.14 4.82 -23.48
N SER A 1182 -16.21 4.77 -24.83
CA SER A 1182 -15.85 5.90 -25.70
C SER A 1182 -16.85 7.07 -25.69
N ASP A 1183 -18.07 6.88 -25.19
CA ASP A 1183 -19.03 7.97 -24.93
C ASP A 1183 -18.89 8.51 -23.49
N PHE A 1184 -18.42 7.67 -22.56
CA PHE A 1184 -18.20 7.98 -21.14
C PHE A 1184 -16.72 7.83 -20.75
N ASN A 1185 -15.83 8.64 -21.37
CA ASN A 1185 -14.36 8.54 -21.28
C ASN A 1185 -13.72 8.40 -19.88
N ASN A 1186 -14.45 8.70 -18.80
CA ASN A 1186 -13.95 8.63 -17.42
C ASN A 1186 -14.46 7.39 -16.65
N ALA A 1187 -15.31 6.56 -17.26
CA ALA A 1187 -15.92 5.39 -16.62
C ALA A 1187 -15.19 4.09 -17.00
N ASP A 1188 -14.90 3.26 -15.99
CA ASP A 1188 -14.54 1.86 -16.22
C ASP A 1188 -15.75 1.09 -16.76
N VAL A 1189 -15.56 0.41 -17.89
CA VAL A 1189 -16.60 -0.40 -18.53
C VAL A 1189 -16.00 -1.76 -18.90
N PHE A 1190 -16.44 -2.81 -18.23
CA PHE A 1190 -15.93 -4.17 -18.38
C PHE A 1190 -17.01 -5.15 -18.82
N THR A 1191 -16.61 -6.31 -19.35
CA THR A 1191 -17.51 -7.36 -19.82
C THR A 1191 -17.01 -8.73 -19.41
N PHE A 1192 -17.90 -9.64 -19.04
CA PHE A 1192 -17.55 -11.01 -18.68
C PHE A 1192 -18.62 -12.00 -19.15
N TYR A 1193 -18.18 -13.20 -19.52
CA TYR A 1193 -19.03 -14.24 -20.11
C TYR A 1193 -19.20 -15.41 -19.15
N HIS A 1194 -20.07 -15.23 -18.16
CA HIS A 1194 -20.46 -16.32 -17.25
C HIS A 1194 -21.26 -17.42 -17.97
N GLY A 1195 -21.76 -17.16 -19.18
CA GLY A 1195 -22.28 -18.18 -20.11
C GLY A 1195 -21.31 -19.34 -20.34
N ALA A 1196 -20.00 -19.09 -20.38
CA ALA A 1196 -18.98 -20.12 -20.57
C ALA A 1196 -19.05 -21.26 -19.53
N ALA A 1197 -19.33 -20.95 -18.26
CA ALA A 1197 -19.46 -21.95 -17.20
C ALA A 1197 -20.50 -23.03 -17.50
N ALA A 1198 -21.63 -22.64 -18.12
CA ALA A 1198 -22.69 -23.58 -18.50
C ALA A 1198 -22.32 -24.43 -19.72
N TYR A 1199 -21.37 -23.99 -20.56
CA TYR A 1199 -20.93 -24.70 -21.76
C TYR A 1199 -19.76 -25.65 -21.48
N GLU A 1200 -18.74 -25.21 -20.74
CA GLU A 1200 -17.61 -26.09 -20.37
C GLU A 1200 -18.08 -27.27 -19.52
N LEU A 1201 -18.90 -27.03 -18.49
CA LEU A 1201 -19.49 -28.11 -17.68
C LEU A 1201 -20.39 -29.02 -18.51
N ARG A 1202 -21.05 -28.51 -19.56
CA ARG A 1202 -21.85 -29.33 -20.47
C ARG A 1202 -20.97 -30.20 -21.37
N GLU A 1203 -19.87 -29.67 -21.89
CA GLU A 1203 -18.91 -30.43 -22.70
C GLU A 1203 -18.23 -31.51 -21.84
N MET A 1204 -17.84 -31.19 -20.60
CA MET A 1204 -17.33 -32.17 -19.64
C MET A 1204 -18.37 -33.25 -19.27
N PHE A 1205 -19.64 -32.89 -19.06
CA PHE A 1205 -20.73 -33.84 -18.84
C PHE A 1205 -20.95 -34.76 -20.06
N GLU A 1206 -20.98 -34.21 -21.28
CA GLU A 1206 -21.15 -34.96 -22.52
C GLU A 1206 -19.94 -35.86 -22.85
N ALA A 1207 -18.73 -35.47 -22.40
CA ALA A 1207 -17.52 -36.30 -22.43
C ALA A 1207 -17.49 -37.41 -21.36
N GLY A 1208 -18.28 -37.27 -20.28
CA GLY A 1208 -18.29 -38.19 -19.13
C GLY A 1208 -17.24 -37.89 -18.06
N ASN A 1209 -16.75 -36.64 -17.99
CA ASN A 1209 -15.71 -36.17 -17.07
C ASN A 1209 -16.25 -35.50 -15.79
N LEU A 1210 -17.56 -35.57 -15.52
CA LEU A 1210 -18.18 -35.09 -14.27
C LEU A 1210 -18.93 -36.24 -13.59
N SER A 1211 -18.45 -36.71 -12.44
CA SER A 1211 -19.05 -37.80 -11.67
C SER A 1211 -20.36 -37.39 -10.99
N ASP A 1212 -20.37 -36.18 -10.43
CA ASP A 1212 -21.44 -35.66 -9.57
C ASP A 1212 -22.70 -35.28 -10.36
N VAL A 1213 -22.52 -34.99 -11.64
CA VAL A 1213 -23.55 -34.55 -12.58
C VAL A 1213 -24.10 -35.76 -13.33
N ASN A 1214 -25.18 -36.36 -12.82
CA ASN A 1214 -25.75 -37.58 -13.41
C ASN A 1214 -26.81 -37.33 -14.49
N GLN A 1215 -27.23 -36.09 -14.72
CA GLN A 1215 -28.23 -35.72 -15.73
C GLN A 1215 -28.11 -34.24 -16.16
N LEU A 1216 -28.42 -33.93 -17.43
CA LEU A 1216 -28.38 -32.56 -17.95
C LEU A 1216 -29.40 -31.64 -17.26
N ARG A 1217 -30.60 -32.16 -16.95
CA ARG A 1217 -31.65 -31.46 -16.19
C ARG A 1217 -32.18 -32.32 -15.04
N GLY A 1218 -32.21 -31.77 -13.82
CA GLY A 1218 -32.65 -32.47 -12.63
C GLY A 1218 -32.72 -31.61 -11.36
N PRO A 1219 -32.58 -32.20 -10.15
CA PRO A 1219 -32.40 -31.48 -8.90
C PRO A 1219 -31.05 -30.76 -8.86
N SER A 1220 -31.04 -29.50 -8.41
CA SER A 1220 -29.89 -28.57 -8.44
C SER A 1220 -28.54 -29.19 -8.05
N SER A 1221 -28.48 -30.06 -7.04
CA SER A 1221 -27.25 -30.69 -6.55
C SER A 1221 -26.71 -31.85 -7.41
N THR A 1222 -27.33 -32.18 -8.55
CA THR A 1222 -27.00 -33.38 -9.35
C THR A 1222 -27.09 -33.19 -10.87
N SER A 1223 -27.26 -31.95 -11.33
CA SER A 1223 -27.53 -31.62 -12.73
C SER A 1223 -27.12 -30.21 -13.09
N LEU A 1224 -26.69 -29.99 -14.34
CA LEU A 1224 -26.29 -28.66 -14.82
C LEU A 1224 -27.44 -27.65 -14.85
N PHE A 1225 -28.66 -28.11 -15.16
CA PHE A 1225 -29.85 -27.27 -15.23
C PHE A 1225 -31.00 -27.83 -14.38
N THR A 1226 -31.88 -26.95 -13.90
CA THR A 1226 -32.98 -27.31 -12.99
C THR A 1226 -34.35 -27.40 -13.68
N ASP A 1227 -34.51 -26.75 -14.85
CA ASP A 1227 -35.74 -26.75 -15.63
C ASP A 1227 -35.48 -26.84 -17.15
N GLN A 1228 -36.53 -26.83 -17.98
CA GLN A 1228 -36.37 -26.86 -19.43
C GLN A 1228 -35.81 -25.53 -19.98
N LYS A 1229 -36.03 -24.40 -19.31
CA LYS A 1229 -35.51 -23.10 -19.77
C LYS A 1229 -33.99 -23.03 -19.65
N GLY A 1230 -33.42 -23.70 -18.66
CA GLY A 1230 -31.98 -23.80 -18.45
C GLY A 1230 -31.48 -23.04 -17.23
N HIS A 1231 -32.29 -22.83 -16.19
CA HIS A 1231 -31.82 -22.21 -14.94
C HIS A 1231 -30.76 -23.09 -14.25
N ALA A 1232 -29.64 -22.51 -13.83
CA ALA A 1232 -28.46 -23.23 -13.34
C ALA A 1232 -28.72 -24.14 -12.13
N GLY A 1233 -28.11 -25.34 -12.16
CA GLY A 1233 -27.86 -26.18 -10.99
C GLY A 1233 -26.56 -25.79 -10.28
N GLN A 1234 -26.23 -26.47 -9.18
CA GLN A 1234 -25.31 -25.94 -8.16
C GLN A 1234 -23.87 -25.78 -8.67
N ILE A 1235 -23.30 -26.79 -9.33
CA ILE A 1235 -21.95 -26.71 -9.91
C ILE A 1235 -21.83 -25.60 -10.98
N VAL A 1236 -22.90 -25.32 -11.72
CA VAL A 1236 -22.93 -24.20 -12.69
C VAL A 1236 -23.01 -22.85 -11.99
N LYS A 1237 -23.74 -22.76 -10.86
CA LYS A 1237 -23.76 -21.56 -10.00
C LYS A 1237 -22.38 -21.28 -9.43
N ASP A 1238 -21.81 -22.24 -8.70
CA ASP A 1238 -20.55 -22.06 -7.98
C ASP A 1238 -19.40 -21.68 -8.95
N LEU A 1239 -19.29 -22.39 -10.09
CA LEU A 1239 -18.33 -22.05 -11.15
C LEU A 1239 -18.57 -20.66 -11.74
N GLY A 1240 -19.83 -20.30 -12.03
CA GLY A 1240 -20.15 -18.98 -12.57
C GLY A 1240 -19.93 -17.86 -11.55
N THR A 1241 -20.13 -18.10 -10.26
CA THR A 1241 -19.86 -17.12 -9.19
C THR A 1241 -18.36 -16.87 -9.05
N LEU A 1242 -17.49 -17.87 -9.24
CA LEU A 1242 -16.04 -17.63 -9.36
C LEU A 1242 -15.70 -16.68 -10.53
N LEU A 1243 -16.38 -16.82 -11.69
CA LEU A 1243 -16.20 -15.89 -12.82
C LEU A 1243 -16.73 -14.48 -12.52
N TRP A 1244 -17.79 -14.34 -11.70
CA TRP A 1244 -18.28 -13.03 -11.26
C TRP A 1244 -17.35 -12.39 -10.23
N LEU A 1245 -16.83 -13.18 -9.28
CA LEU A 1245 -15.87 -12.75 -8.26
C LEU A 1245 -14.59 -12.20 -8.92
N ALA A 1246 -14.04 -12.94 -9.89
CA ALA A 1246 -12.90 -12.50 -10.70
C ALA A 1246 -13.21 -11.24 -11.52
N ALA A 1247 -14.39 -11.14 -12.15
CA ALA A 1247 -14.74 -10.00 -12.99
C ALA A 1247 -15.03 -8.71 -12.20
N ILE A 1248 -15.56 -8.83 -10.97
CA ILE A 1248 -15.95 -7.69 -10.13
C ILE A 1248 -14.78 -7.24 -9.26
N HIS A 1249 -14.13 -8.18 -8.56
CA HIS A 1249 -13.12 -7.89 -7.53
C HIS A 1249 -11.68 -8.21 -7.94
N GLY A 1250 -11.46 -8.86 -9.09
CA GLY A 1250 -10.12 -9.25 -9.54
C GLY A 1250 -9.55 -10.50 -8.87
N VAL A 1251 -10.33 -11.22 -8.06
CA VAL A 1251 -9.89 -12.44 -7.36
C VAL A 1251 -9.53 -13.54 -8.37
N ASP A 1252 -8.32 -14.11 -8.22
CA ASP A 1252 -7.92 -15.32 -8.93
C ASP A 1252 -8.72 -16.52 -8.38
N PRO A 1253 -9.46 -17.28 -9.20
CA PRO A 1253 -10.20 -18.45 -8.70
C PRO A 1253 -9.34 -19.46 -7.94
N MET A 1254 -8.02 -19.48 -8.15
CA MET A 1254 -7.11 -20.39 -7.45
C MET A 1254 -6.84 -20.03 -5.99
N THR A 1255 -7.02 -18.77 -5.55
CA THR A 1255 -6.88 -18.40 -4.13
C THR A 1255 -8.12 -18.72 -3.30
N MET A 1256 -9.21 -19.15 -3.93
CA MET A 1256 -10.42 -19.58 -3.22
C MET A 1256 -10.22 -20.95 -2.57
N PRO A 1257 -10.83 -21.20 -1.38
CA PRO A 1257 -10.86 -22.51 -0.74
C PRO A 1257 -11.34 -23.63 -1.68
N GLU A 1258 -10.84 -24.85 -1.48
CA GLU A 1258 -11.15 -25.97 -2.37
C GLU A 1258 -12.61 -26.43 -2.26
N PHE A 1259 -13.27 -26.58 -3.40
CA PHE A 1259 -14.67 -26.98 -3.53
C PHE A 1259 -14.83 -28.50 -3.42
N THR A 1260 -14.46 -29.05 -2.25
CA THR A 1260 -14.43 -30.48 -1.92
C THR A 1260 -15.75 -31.24 -2.07
N GLN A 1261 -16.86 -30.55 -2.38
CA GLN A 1261 -18.13 -31.16 -2.76
C GLN A 1261 -18.20 -31.67 -4.22
N TYR A 1262 -17.14 -31.51 -5.02
CA TYR A 1262 -17.07 -31.95 -6.42
C TYR A 1262 -15.80 -32.78 -6.69
N ASP A 1263 -15.91 -33.85 -7.49
CA ASP A 1263 -14.76 -34.67 -7.95
C ASP A 1263 -13.83 -33.90 -8.93
N ALA A 1264 -14.25 -32.72 -9.39
CA ALA A 1264 -13.53 -31.89 -10.35
C ALA A 1264 -13.35 -30.46 -9.80
N ASP A 1265 -12.11 -29.99 -9.71
CA ASP A 1265 -11.80 -28.65 -9.20
C ASP A 1265 -12.31 -27.56 -10.15
N ILE A 1266 -13.40 -26.90 -9.74
CA ILE A 1266 -14.02 -25.82 -10.50
C ILE A 1266 -13.17 -24.54 -10.54
N ARG A 1267 -12.14 -24.39 -9.69
CA ARG A 1267 -11.21 -23.25 -9.73
C ARG A 1267 -10.33 -23.30 -10.98
N LEU A 1268 -9.81 -24.49 -11.31
CA LEU A 1268 -9.07 -24.72 -12.56
C LEU A 1268 -9.94 -24.50 -13.80
N ILE A 1269 -11.22 -24.90 -13.74
CA ILE A 1269 -12.17 -24.65 -14.83
C ILE A 1269 -12.46 -23.14 -14.97
N ALA A 1270 -12.68 -22.44 -13.85
CA ALA A 1270 -12.87 -20.99 -13.84
C ALA A 1270 -11.66 -20.27 -14.44
N ARG A 1271 -10.43 -20.67 -14.04
CA ARG A 1271 -9.21 -20.07 -14.55
C ARG A 1271 -9.02 -20.29 -16.05
N ALA A 1272 -9.22 -21.51 -16.54
CA ALA A 1272 -9.16 -21.81 -17.98
C ALA A 1272 -10.16 -20.96 -18.80
N ILE A 1273 -11.37 -20.73 -18.28
CA ILE A 1273 -12.39 -19.86 -18.89
C ILE A 1273 -11.93 -18.39 -18.91
N LEU A 1274 -11.31 -17.89 -17.84
CA LEU A 1274 -10.78 -16.52 -17.78
C LEU A 1274 -9.58 -16.33 -18.73
N ASP A 1275 -8.70 -17.31 -18.80
CA ASP A 1275 -7.54 -17.32 -19.70
C ASP A 1275 -7.98 -17.31 -21.18
N GLU A 1276 -9.05 -18.04 -21.56
CA GLU A 1276 -9.61 -17.93 -22.93
C GLU A 1276 -10.26 -16.56 -23.18
N GLN A 1277 -10.95 -15.99 -22.18
CA GLN A 1277 -11.63 -14.70 -22.31
C GLN A 1277 -10.67 -13.49 -22.36
N SER A 1278 -9.44 -13.63 -21.87
CA SER A 1278 -8.38 -12.61 -21.97
C SER A 1278 -7.64 -12.63 -23.31
N GLN A 1279 -7.61 -13.78 -24.00
CA GLN A 1279 -6.91 -13.97 -25.28
C GLN A 1279 -7.70 -13.53 -26.52
N ASN A 1280 -8.98 -13.11 -26.38
CA ASN A 1280 -9.93 -12.85 -27.48
C ASN A 1280 -10.68 -11.49 -27.35
#